data_AF-A0A8C5MN40-F1
#
_entry.id   AF-A0A8C5MN40-F1
#
_cell.length_a   1.000
_cell.length_b   1.000
_cell.length_c   1.000
_cell.angle_alpha   90.00
_cell.angle_beta   90.00
_cell.angle_gamma   90.00
#
_symmetry.space_group_name_H-M   'P 1'
#
loop_
_entity.id
_entity.type
_entity.pdbx_description
1 polymer ?
#
loop_
_entity_poly.entity_id
_entity_poly.type
_entity_poly.pdbx_seq_one_letter_code
_entity_poly.pdbx_strand_id
1 'polypeptide(L)'
;MLLTDADTKDARCKKVLEEILKSSKSFILLLSDKEQTQRKSGIVKIGLKNRNKAELIKEITSEIKSILLSSALGFSLYNCVNMARQNGFIVDEDKPECEDNKEKARILMALLKEKPVAEVKKLLLPLQDNLWHEWCQKDKELTRLKGKSSLSIEQQQSDIRSRKEAIRWIQLNRAFPLNDFMRSFTEILRSGSQTASVYFLQWLKIYFDKLSMENLSMLHQEYHDLWTQIQKEKEGNKVNISIANLEKRLEGLSTRINDSSFGLEHILREVGQIYEAAEILHIKKDCVKMLPDIAAKLMISGYPVELMDGDAAHVPLTWITAVLDKVTEMIGDKKIFVLSVLGIQSTGKSTLLNAMFGLQFAVSAGRCTRGAFMQLIEVEETLRREMRFDYLLVIDTEGLRAIELSNKTTRNHDNEIATFVIGLGNITLINIFGENPSEMQDILQITVHAFLRMKQVRIRPSCLFVHQNVGEITAREKNREGQRKLQENLNIMTRIAAEQEHCEVTSFNDVIRFDVNAHIHYFTQLWEGDPPMAPPNPGYSQNVQDLKQIILDIGRNESPSNILRISQFKARVMDLWNALLNENFVFSFRNSLEIAAYNKLETAYGQWTWDLRKHMLSIENEISNLIQNDKMQRIDRSEINKQIQKTFDAVMKKLKEFFSNEKDRDILIQWEESTKNRVTNVKRELIEEAKKKADELITSKNNNKKMNDCKEKWEDELFRRSRELALTLKGQELNKQILKETFIKMWNPWILQIQSKIPQTETPPIRKDLENILLEHFNKHPEIQKLIPESSTWRDVNEEFSGYISMKPKWLGLKNEKLTKAETQQVKETTRAVEMSVNKYLQRKEEQKMDYQSSYFHEILHQIEMEVENKLRTFKFKADYVLFVTLYSFYKSELRFIQMSDAFRKANDPLRDLESKRSQFFQSFRMSCDGSHRIASLADFLGDRLQESLREAVYKKAAIDTANEMKCNITAFNGNRSKLEFHLMKSLAEKEEFQSFITYIKQPKAAFEIFITECVDQYYMDNSSSIYKALKINLDRFTKLIHSAIETSSSITIDRRGDVSSWLDTFCSELSAHLTLSHSDLKVVKCQNIKDIDFLEEAMTTALETVVDNLMRDFFMCDVSNIEGKPYEILYKQLDGCWEICPFCNAVCTNTVPGHEEDHSVKFHRPEGIKGRKWYKTEHLATDICSSSVASDDLFVLSEDNKIPYREYRTAGPPYSEWSITPDLSSLNYWKWVVCRFQSDFEKYYDKKFEGLGNPFTVERNSKRRSNF
;
A
#
# COMPACT_ATOMS: atom_id res chain seq x y z
N MET A 1 -11.31 -13.94 66.57
CA MET A 1 -12.68 -14.21 67.08
C MET A 1 -13.39 -12.88 67.28
N LEU A 2 -14.65 -12.72 66.84
CA LEU A 2 -15.42 -11.47 66.90
C LEU A 2 -16.45 -11.52 68.03
N LEU A 3 -16.55 -10.47 68.86
CA LEU A 3 -17.44 -10.40 70.04
C LEU A 3 -17.98 -8.98 70.30
N THR A 4 -19.16 -8.91 70.90
CA THR A 4 -19.76 -7.70 71.53
C THR A 4 -19.76 -7.83 73.07
N ASP A 5 -19.93 -6.73 73.82
CA ASP A 5 -20.15 -6.75 75.27
C ASP A 5 -21.44 -7.52 75.65
N ALA A 6 -22.43 -7.63 74.74
CA ALA A 6 -23.60 -8.47 74.94
C ALA A 6 -23.25 -9.97 74.93
N ASP A 7 -22.34 -10.38 74.05
CA ASP A 7 -21.87 -11.77 73.96
C ASP A 7 -21.05 -12.19 75.20
N THR A 8 -20.40 -11.24 75.88
CA THR A 8 -19.68 -11.53 77.14
C THR A 8 -20.57 -11.75 78.35
N LYS A 9 -21.87 -11.38 78.25
CA LYS A 9 -22.89 -11.60 79.30
C LYS A 9 -23.70 -12.88 79.08
N ASP A 10 -23.62 -13.50 77.90
CA ASP A 10 -24.23 -14.79 77.61
C ASP A 10 -23.42 -15.94 78.23
N ALA A 11 -24.10 -16.82 78.97
CA ALA A 11 -23.45 -17.89 79.74
C ALA A 11 -22.77 -18.95 78.86
N ARG A 12 -23.24 -19.17 77.62
CA ARG A 12 -22.62 -20.14 76.69
C ARG A 12 -21.40 -19.53 76.04
N CYS A 13 -21.49 -18.29 75.56
CA CYS A 13 -20.35 -17.56 75.02
C CYS A 13 -19.24 -17.40 76.06
N LYS A 14 -19.58 -17.15 77.32
CA LYS A 14 -18.60 -17.09 78.43
C LYS A 14 -17.88 -18.43 78.65
N LYS A 15 -18.59 -19.56 78.58
CA LYS A 15 -17.98 -20.90 78.69
C LYS A 15 -17.04 -21.21 77.52
N VAL A 16 -17.43 -20.87 76.30
CA VAL A 16 -16.58 -21.01 75.10
C VAL A 16 -15.34 -20.10 75.20
N LEU A 17 -15.51 -18.86 75.67
CA LEU A 17 -14.41 -17.95 75.97
C LEU A 17 -13.44 -18.54 77.01
N GLU A 18 -13.94 -19.13 78.09
CA GLU A 18 -13.10 -19.78 79.13
C GLU A 18 -12.35 -21.01 78.60
N GLU A 19 -12.94 -21.81 77.71
CA GLU A 19 -12.27 -22.94 77.05
C GLU A 19 -11.18 -22.45 76.07
N ILE A 20 -11.45 -21.40 75.29
CA ILE A 20 -10.49 -20.80 74.36
C ILE A 20 -9.35 -20.12 75.11
N LEU A 21 -9.62 -19.46 76.24
CA LEU A 21 -8.61 -18.84 77.10
C LEU A 21 -7.70 -19.87 77.79
N LYS A 22 -8.12 -21.14 77.89
CA LYS A 22 -7.31 -22.26 78.41
C LYS A 22 -6.53 -23.02 77.32
N SER A 23 -6.77 -22.73 76.04
CA SER A 23 -6.09 -23.37 74.91
C SER A 23 -4.64 -22.85 74.77
N SER A 24 -3.72 -23.73 74.39
CA SER A 24 -2.31 -23.40 74.13
C SER A 24 -2.09 -22.60 72.83
N LYS A 25 -3.14 -22.39 72.03
CA LYS A 25 -3.10 -21.60 70.79
C LYS A 25 -3.27 -20.11 71.11
N SER A 26 -2.50 -19.25 70.46
CA SER A 26 -2.64 -17.79 70.58
C SER A 26 -3.87 -17.29 69.81
N PHE A 27 -4.63 -16.34 70.38
CA PHE A 27 -5.84 -15.79 69.76
C PHE A 27 -5.83 -14.26 69.72
N ILE A 28 -6.39 -13.70 68.63
CA ILE A 28 -6.74 -12.28 68.51
C ILE A 28 -8.25 -12.13 68.63
N LEU A 29 -8.67 -11.32 69.60
CA LEU A 29 -10.06 -11.03 69.94
C LEU A 29 -10.43 -9.67 69.33
N LEU A 30 -11.45 -9.65 68.47
CA LEU A 30 -11.99 -8.44 67.85
C LEU A 30 -13.26 -8.04 68.59
N LEU A 31 -13.29 -6.83 69.17
CA LEU A 31 -14.41 -6.30 69.93
C LEU A 31 -15.16 -5.27 69.08
N SER A 32 -16.36 -5.62 68.62
CA SER A 32 -17.10 -4.81 67.64
C SER A 32 -17.62 -3.48 68.18
N ASP A 33 -17.71 -3.34 69.50
CA ASP A 33 -18.36 -2.24 70.21
C ASP A 33 -17.41 -1.35 71.03
N LYS A 34 -16.11 -1.63 71.01
CA LYS A 34 -15.08 -0.84 71.72
C LYS A 34 -14.15 -0.09 70.77
N GLU A 35 -13.74 1.09 71.20
CA GLU A 35 -12.80 1.98 70.49
C GLU A 35 -11.35 1.80 70.98
N GLN A 36 -11.12 1.28 72.20
CA GLN A 36 -9.78 1.14 72.80
C GLN A 36 -9.32 -0.32 73.00
N THR A 37 -8.03 -0.55 72.79
CA THR A 37 -7.30 -1.80 73.02
C THR A 37 -6.83 -1.94 74.46
N GLN A 38 -7.02 -3.09 75.10
CA GLN A 38 -6.34 -3.45 76.35
C GLN A 38 -5.50 -4.72 76.16
N ARG A 39 -4.20 -4.62 76.44
CA ARG A 39 -3.29 -5.78 76.52
C ARG A 39 -3.34 -6.37 77.93
N LYS A 40 -3.71 -7.65 78.04
CA LYS A 40 -3.42 -8.49 79.21
C LYS A 40 -2.69 -9.73 78.72
N SER A 41 -1.76 -10.24 79.53
CA SER A 41 -0.81 -11.29 79.16
C SER A 41 -1.47 -12.45 78.39
N GLY A 42 -1.02 -12.69 77.16
CA GLY A 42 -1.39 -13.84 76.34
C GLY A 42 -2.57 -13.66 75.37
N ILE A 43 -3.42 -12.63 75.51
CA ILE A 43 -4.57 -12.40 74.62
C ILE A 43 -4.58 -10.97 74.09
N VAL A 44 -4.61 -10.83 72.78
CA VAL A 44 -4.68 -9.54 72.10
C VAL A 44 -6.14 -9.19 71.85
N LYS A 45 -6.57 -8.00 72.30
CA LYS A 45 -7.92 -7.47 72.08
C LYS A 45 -7.86 -6.21 71.21
N ILE A 46 -8.53 -6.22 70.07
CA ILE A 46 -8.60 -5.11 69.10
C ILE A 46 -10.04 -4.60 69.02
N GLY A 47 -10.25 -3.32 69.28
CA GLY A 47 -11.55 -2.66 69.11
C GLY A 47 -11.81 -2.29 67.64
N LEU A 48 -13.05 -2.50 67.16
CA LEU A 48 -13.44 -2.23 65.77
C LEU A 48 -14.25 -0.94 65.57
N LYS A 49 -14.80 -0.36 66.65
CA LYS A 49 -15.76 0.74 66.55
C LYS A 49 -15.08 2.01 66.01
N ASN A 50 -15.70 2.66 65.01
CA ASN A 50 -15.24 3.92 64.40
C ASN A 50 -13.84 3.87 63.75
N ARG A 51 -13.35 2.68 63.36
CA ARG A 51 -12.03 2.53 62.72
C ARG A 51 -12.15 2.26 61.23
N ASN A 52 -11.21 2.79 60.46
CA ASN A 52 -11.13 2.50 59.04
C ASN A 52 -10.56 1.09 58.80
N LYS A 53 -10.94 0.48 57.67
CA LYS A 53 -10.55 -0.90 57.30
C LYS A 53 -9.03 -1.08 57.19
N ALA A 54 -8.31 -0.08 56.70
CA ALA A 54 -6.86 -0.14 56.48
C ALA A 54 -6.05 -0.12 57.78
N GLU A 55 -6.43 0.72 58.74
CA GLU A 55 -5.84 0.80 60.08
C GLU A 55 -6.04 -0.51 60.84
N LEU A 56 -7.24 -1.09 60.74
CA LEU A 56 -7.56 -2.36 61.37
C LEU A 56 -6.71 -3.51 60.80
N ILE A 57 -6.60 -3.60 59.48
CA ILE A 57 -5.77 -4.62 58.81
C ILE A 57 -4.31 -4.46 59.23
N LYS A 58 -3.80 -3.22 59.30
CA LYS A 58 -2.41 -2.95 59.69
C LYS A 58 -2.11 -3.44 61.12
N GLU A 59 -3.01 -3.18 62.06
CA GLU A 59 -2.85 -3.60 63.46
C GLU A 59 -2.97 -5.12 63.62
N ILE A 60 -3.98 -5.74 63.00
CA ILE A 60 -4.14 -7.21 62.98
C ILE A 60 -2.88 -7.85 62.39
N THR A 61 -2.38 -7.33 61.26
CA THR A 61 -1.17 -7.84 60.61
C THR A 61 0.06 -7.71 61.49
N SER A 62 0.24 -6.55 62.15
CA SER A 62 1.34 -6.33 63.09
C SER A 62 1.31 -7.33 64.24
N GLU A 63 0.13 -7.62 64.76
CA GLU A 63 0.01 -8.52 65.90
C GLU A 63 0.14 -9.99 65.51
N ILE A 64 -0.39 -10.39 64.35
CA ILE A 64 -0.14 -11.73 63.79
C ILE A 64 1.37 -11.94 63.61
N LYS A 65 2.10 -10.95 63.06
CA LYS A 65 3.57 -11.03 62.94
C LYS A 65 4.26 -11.20 64.29
N SER A 66 3.85 -10.45 65.31
CA SER A 66 4.37 -10.55 66.68
C SER A 66 4.12 -11.94 67.31
N ILE A 67 2.91 -12.49 67.12
CA ILE A 67 2.54 -13.84 67.59
C ILE A 67 3.35 -14.91 66.86
N LEU A 68 3.50 -14.81 65.53
CA LEU A 68 4.27 -15.77 64.74
C LEU A 68 5.77 -15.75 65.09
N LEU A 69 6.33 -14.57 65.40
CA LEU A 69 7.73 -14.43 65.87
C LEU A 69 7.95 -15.04 67.26
N SER A 70 6.92 -15.09 68.11
CA SER A 70 7.00 -15.65 69.46
C SER A 70 6.62 -17.14 69.53
N SER A 71 5.92 -17.68 68.53
CA SER A 71 5.64 -19.11 68.42
C SER A 71 6.83 -19.87 67.82
N ALA A 72 7.60 -20.58 68.64
CA ALA A 72 8.78 -21.35 68.21
C ALA A 72 8.49 -22.62 67.38
N LEU A 73 7.27 -22.80 66.84
CA LEU A 73 6.83 -24.02 66.16
C LEU A 73 6.95 -23.90 64.63
N GLY A 74 8.18 -23.73 64.14
CA GLY A 74 8.47 -23.98 62.73
C GLY A 74 8.78 -25.47 62.52
N PHE A 75 7.89 -26.21 61.84
CA PHE A 75 8.23 -27.54 61.32
C PHE A 75 8.70 -27.40 59.87
N SER A 76 9.94 -27.77 59.59
CA SER A 76 10.40 -27.92 58.21
C SER A 76 9.81 -29.20 57.59
N LEU A 77 9.53 -29.20 56.29
CA LEU A 77 9.14 -30.41 55.56
C LEU A 77 10.15 -31.55 55.77
N TYR A 78 11.43 -31.21 55.90
CA TYR A 78 12.51 -32.14 56.26
C TYR A 78 12.28 -32.83 57.61
N ASN A 79 11.81 -32.10 58.62
CA ASN A 79 11.48 -32.66 59.93
C ASN A 79 10.17 -33.49 59.90
N CYS A 80 9.33 -33.30 58.87
CA CYS A 80 8.11 -34.07 58.65
C CYS A 80 8.36 -35.40 57.91
N VAL A 81 9.56 -35.66 57.38
CA VAL A 81 9.87 -36.88 56.61
C VAL A 81 9.61 -38.14 57.44
N ASN A 82 10.00 -38.15 58.72
CA ASN A 82 9.73 -39.28 59.61
C ASN A 82 8.24 -39.52 59.82
N MET A 83 7.44 -38.44 59.89
CA MET A 83 5.99 -38.52 59.99
C MET A 83 5.37 -39.00 58.67
N ALA A 84 5.89 -38.55 57.53
CA ALA A 84 5.46 -39.02 56.21
C ALA A 84 5.68 -40.53 56.06
N ARG A 85 6.86 -41.04 56.45
CA ARG A 85 7.15 -42.48 56.49
C ARG A 85 6.17 -43.24 57.40
N GLN A 86 5.93 -42.72 58.60
CA GLN A 86 4.96 -43.32 59.56
C GLN A 86 3.54 -43.39 59.00
N ASN A 87 3.17 -42.50 58.09
CA ASN A 87 1.88 -42.47 57.42
C ASN A 87 1.86 -43.18 56.05
N GLY A 88 2.95 -43.89 55.69
CA GLY A 88 3.02 -44.68 54.45
C GLY A 88 3.28 -43.88 53.18
N PHE A 89 3.69 -42.61 53.28
CA PHE A 89 4.10 -41.84 52.12
C PHE A 89 5.47 -42.30 51.60
N ILE A 90 5.63 -42.32 50.27
CA ILE A 90 6.90 -42.61 49.61
C ILE A 90 7.79 -41.37 49.70
N VAL A 91 9.02 -41.55 50.18
CA VAL A 91 10.04 -40.50 50.30
C VAL A 91 11.12 -40.77 49.25
N ASP A 92 11.34 -39.82 48.33
CA ASP A 92 12.30 -40.01 47.23
C ASP A 92 13.75 -40.11 47.71
N GLU A 93 14.10 -39.44 48.81
CA GLU A 93 15.43 -39.50 49.45
C GLU A 93 15.75 -40.89 50.04
N ASP A 94 14.78 -41.80 50.15
CA ASP A 94 15.04 -43.19 50.56
C ASP A 94 15.67 -44.01 49.42
N LYS A 95 15.67 -43.50 48.18
CA LYS A 95 16.35 -44.12 47.03
C LYS A 95 17.83 -43.67 47.01
N PRO A 96 18.80 -44.61 47.00
CA PRO A 96 20.23 -44.28 46.95
C PRO A 96 20.60 -43.39 45.75
N GLU A 97 19.99 -43.64 44.59
CA GLU A 97 20.20 -42.83 43.39
C GLU A 97 19.78 -41.36 43.57
N CYS A 98 18.75 -41.07 44.38
CA CYS A 98 18.34 -39.69 44.67
C CYS A 98 19.36 -38.99 45.57
N GLU A 99 19.79 -39.64 46.66
CA GLU A 99 20.73 -39.05 47.62
C GLU A 99 22.14 -38.88 47.02
N ASP A 100 22.61 -39.82 46.21
CA ASP A 100 23.90 -39.69 45.50
C ASP A 100 23.91 -38.49 44.56
N ASN A 101 22.81 -38.26 43.82
CA ASN A 101 22.72 -37.15 42.87
C ASN A 101 22.45 -35.81 43.56
N LYS A 102 21.79 -35.81 44.72
CA LYS A 102 21.71 -34.65 45.62
C LYS A 102 23.09 -34.23 46.11
N GLU A 103 23.93 -35.18 46.49
CA GLU A 103 25.31 -34.90 46.91
C GLU A 103 26.15 -34.34 45.75
N LYS A 104 26.02 -34.90 44.54
CA LYS A 104 26.65 -34.33 43.33
C LYS A 104 26.19 -32.90 43.05
N ALA A 105 24.88 -32.61 43.17
CA ALA A 105 24.36 -31.26 43.04
C ALA A 105 24.91 -30.33 44.13
N ARG A 106 25.04 -30.80 45.37
CA ARG A 106 25.64 -30.04 46.49
C ARG A 106 27.11 -29.71 46.23
N ILE A 107 27.89 -30.66 45.71
CA ILE A 107 29.29 -30.46 45.34
C ILE A 107 29.40 -29.42 44.23
N LEU A 108 28.56 -29.51 43.20
CA LEU A 108 28.54 -28.52 42.11
C LEU A 108 28.18 -27.12 42.62
N MET A 109 27.20 -27.01 43.53
CA MET A 109 26.80 -25.75 44.16
C MET A 109 27.90 -25.14 45.04
N ALA A 110 28.82 -25.94 45.58
CA ALA A 110 29.95 -25.43 46.36
C ALA A 110 30.87 -24.51 45.53
N LEU A 111 30.95 -24.73 44.21
CA LEU A 111 31.71 -23.88 43.28
C LEU A 111 31.11 -22.46 43.10
N LEU A 112 29.88 -22.23 43.61
CA LEU A 112 29.15 -20.97 43.50
C LEU A 112 29.17 -20.14 44.80
N LYS A 113 29.44 -20.76 45.95
CA LYS A 113 29.24 -20.16 47.28
C LYS A 113 30.13 -18.95 47.57
N GLU A 114 31.24 -18.78 46.86
CA GLU A 114 32.20 -17.69 47.07
C GLU A 114 31.98 -16.47 46.16
N LYS A 115 30.96 -16.50 45.28
CA LYS A 115 30.73 -15.48 44.25
C LYS A 115 29.45 -14.66 44.50
N PRO A 116 29.44 -13.34 44.25
CA PRO A 116 28.20 -12.56 44.27
C PRO A 116 27.19 -13.10 43.25
N VAL A 117 25.93 -13.33 43.66
CA VAL A 117 24.89 -13.96 42.81
C VAL A 117 24.72 -13.23 41.46
N ALA A 118 24.78 -11.90 41.47
CA ALA A 118 24.68 -11.07 40.26
C ALA A 118 25.87 -11.23 39.28
N GLU A 119 27.01 -11.73 39.72
CA GLU A 119 28.19 -11.95 38.87
C GLU A 119 28.33 -13.41 38.39
N VAL A 120 27.53 -14.33 38.94
CA VAL A 120 27.60 -15.77 38.64
C VAL A 120 27.40 -16.05 37.16
N LYS A 121 26.40 -15.43 36.51
CA LYS A 121 26.13 -15.60 35.07
C LYS A 121 27.35 -15.23 34.23
N LYS A 122 27.87 -14.01 34.42
CA LYS A 122 28.99 -13.47 33.65
C LYS A 122 30.28 -14.28 33.81
N LEU A 123 30.52 -14.83 35.01
CA LEU A 123 31.72 -15.62 35.30
C LEU A 123 31.66 -17.06 34.77
N LEU A 124 30.46 -17.65 34.68
CA LEU A 124 30.30 -19.08 34.37
C LEU A 124 29.71 -19.35 32.99
N LEU A 125 28.95 -18.41 32.44
CA LEU A 125 28.20 -18.53 31.18
C LEU A 125 28.61 -17.42 30.18
N PRO A 126 29.89 -17.39 29.75
CA PRO A 126 30.44 -16.29 28.94
C PRO A 126 29.84 -16.16 27.53
N LEU A 127 29.05 -17.12 27.05
CA LEU A 127 28.49 -17.08 25.69
C LEU A 127 27.12 -16.40 25.59
N GLN A 128 26.46 -16.07 26.69
CA GLN A 128 25.09 -15.52 26.70
C GLN A 128 25.00 -13.99 26.78
N ASP A 129 26.12 -13.28 26.87
CA ASP A 129 26.18 -11.83 27.05
C ASP A 129 26.03 -11.04 25.71
N ASN A 130 26.35 -9.74 25.72
CA ASN A 130 26.30 -8.82 24.57
C ASN A 130 26.84 -9.36 23.24
N LEU A 131 27.85 -10.23 23.26
CA LEU A 131 28.39 -10.85 22.03
C LEU A 131 27.34 -11.72 21.32
N TRP A 132 26.49 -12.42 22.07
CA TRP A 132 25.40 -13.22 21.51
C TRP A 132 24.31 -12.36 20.90
N HIS A 133 23.92 -11.28 21.59
CA HIS A 133 22.98 -10.30 21.04
C HIS A 133 23.53 -9.65 19.76
N GLU A 134 24.81 -9.27 19.74
CA GLU A 134 25.47 -8.72 18.55
C GLU A 134 25.48 -9.75 17.41
N TRP A 135 25.78 -11.03 17.70
CA TRP A 135 25.74 -12.09 16.70
C TRP A 135 24.33 -12.28 16.13
N CYS A 136 23.29 -12.32 16.97
CA CYS A 136 21.90 -12.46 16.54
C CYS A 136 21.43 -11.27 15.71
N GLN A 137 21.82 -10.06 16.11
CA GLN A 137 21.54 -8.86 15.35
C GLN A 137 22.24 -8.91 13.98
N LYS A 138 23.51 -9.33 13.93
CA LYS A 138 24.26 -9.52 12.69
C LYS A 138 23.65 -10.61 11.80
N ASP A 139 23.10 -11.66 12.38
CA ASP A 139 22.38 -12.70 11.65
C ASP A 139 21.09 -12.17 11.01
N LYS A 140 20.29 -11.40 11.76
CA LYS A 140 19.13 -10.67 11.21
C LYS A 140 19.54 -9.64 10.17
N GLU A 141 20.68 -8.95 10.34
CA GLU A 141 21.24 -8.01 9.35
C GLU A 141 21.69 -8.73 8.06
N LEU A 142 22.14 -9.99 8.14
CA LEU A 142 22.58 -10.78 6.99
C LEU A 142 21.41 -11.06 6.01
N THR A 143 20.20 -11.24 6.54
CA THR A 143 18.97 -11.43 5.76
C THR A 143 18.24 -10.11 5.49
N ARG A 144 18.39 -9.11 6.36
CA ARG A 144 17.77 -7.76 6.28
C ARG A 144 18.81 -6.67 6.00
N LEU A 145 19.63 -6.87 4.97
CA LEU A 145 20.76 -6.00 4.66
C LEU A 145 20.31 -4.55 4.42
N LYS A 146 20.84 -3.63 5.23
CA LYS A 146 20.77 -2.19 4.99
C LYS A 146 22.06 -1.78 4.32
N GLY A 147 21.99 -1.24 3.11
CA GLY A 147 23.16 -0.74 2.39
C GLY A 147 23.98 0.21 3.27
N LYS A 148 25.24 -0.13 3.53
CA LYS A 148 26.28 0.73 4.09
C LYS A 148 27.17 1.28 2.98
N SER A 149 27.56 2.54 3.13
CA SER A 149 28.07 3.48 2.10
C SER A 149 29.40 3.22 1.42
N SER A 150 30.01 2.07 1.62
CA SER A 150 31.33 1.76 1.06
C SER A 150 31.51 0.34 0.54
N LEU A 151 30.51 -0.53 0.66
CA LEU A 151 30.62 -1.96 0.35
C LEU A 151 29.37 -2.44 -0.39
N SER A 152 29.53 -3.25 -1.45
CA SER A 152 28.40 -3.96 -2.10
C SER A 152 27.65 -4.84 -1.10
N ILE A 153 26.40 -5.19 -1.40
CA ILE A 153 25.57 -6.09 -0.57
C ILE A 153 26.32 -7.40 -0.27
N GLU A 154 27.15 -7.89 -1.18
CA GLU A 154 27.89 -9.15 -1.03
C GLU A 154 29.17 -8.96 -0.24
N GLN A 155 29.83 -7.80 -0.36
CA GLN A 155 30.91 -7.42 0.54
C GLN A 155 30.38 -7.19 1.96
N GLN A 156 29.17 -6.64 2.12
CA GLN A 156 28.48 -6.52 3.40
C GLN A 156 28.11 -7.88 3.95
N GLN A 157 27.58 -8.80 3.14
CA GLN A 157 27.32 -10.17 3.58
C GLN A 157 28.61 -10.89 3.99
N SER A 158 29.72 -10.67 3.27
CA SER A 158 31.02 -11.23 3.61
C SER A 158 31.59 -10.62 4.89
N ASP A 159 31.46 -9.30 5.09
CA ASP A 159 31.87 -8.60 6.33
C ASP A 159 31.03 -9.05 7.52
N ILE A 160 29.71 -9.16 7.35
CA ILE A 160 28.79 -9.64 8.38
C ILE A 160 29.10 -11.11 8.71
N ARG A 161 29.32 -11.98 7.72
CA ARG A 161 29.75 -13.37 7.95
C ARG A 161 31.09 -13.44 8.70
N SER A 162 32.07 -12.65 8.29
CA SER A 162 33.39 -12.59 8.94
C SER A 162 33.31 -12.08 10.38
N ARG A 163 32.46 -11.06 10.64
CA ARG A 163 32.17 -10.58 11.99
C ARG A 163 31.46 -11.62 12.84
N LYS A 164 30.48 -12.34 12.28
CA LYS A 164 29.79 -13.44 12.97
C LYS A 164 30.77 -14.54 13.38
N GLU A 165 31.67 -14.94 12.48
CA GLU A 165 32.74 -15.91 12.78
C GLU A 165 33.70 -15.39 13.85
N ALA A 166 34.13 -14.12 13.75
CA ALA A 166 34.99 -13.49 14.76
C ALA A 166 34.34 -13.45 16.15
N ILE A 167 33.05 -13.13 16.23
CA ILE A 167 32.29 -13.16 17.48
C ILE A 167 32.25 -14.58 18.06
N ARG A 168 31.94 -15.60 17.23
CA ARG A 168 31.96 -17.00 17.68
C ARG A 168 33.34 -17.45 18.14
N TRP A 169 34.40 -16.97 17.49
CA TRP A 169 35.78 -17.25 17.87
C TRP A 169 36.14 -16.65 19.24
N ILE A 170 35.76 -15.39 19.48
CA ILE A 170 35.94 -14.74 20.79
C ILE A 170 35.16 -15.49 21.88
N GLN A 171 33.90 -15.83 21.60
CA GLN A 171 33.04 -16.60 22.50
C GLN A 171 33.68 -17.94 22.90
N LEU A 172 34.13 -18.73 21.91
CA LEU A 172 34.75 -20.03 22.18
C LEU A 172 36.07 -19.94 22.92
N ASN A 173 36.90 -18.93 22.63
CA ASN A 173 38.14 -18.72 23.39
C ASN A 173 37.88 -18.33 24.84
N ARG A 174 36.75 -17.69 25.16
CA ARG A 174 36.35 -17.42 26.54
C ARG A 174 35.82 -18.66 27.25
N ALA A 175 35.12 -19.54 26.52
CA ALA A 175 34.60 -20.79 27.08
C ALA A 175 35.65 -21.89 27.23
N PHE A 176 36.68 -21.93 26.39
CA PHE A 176 37.66 -23.03 26.38
C PHE A 176 39.00 -22.63 27.00
N PRO A 177 39.56 -23.47 27.91
CA PRO A 177 38.99 -24.71 28.44
C PRO A 177 37.75 -24.47 29.32
N LEU A 178 36.77 -25.39 29.28
CA LEU A 178 35.53 -25.27 30.08
C LEU A 178 35.88 -25.03 31.54
N ASN A 179 35.20 -24.08 32.18
CA ASN A 179 35.34 -23.84 33.61
C ASN A 179 34.92 -25.07 34.42
N ASP A 180 35.40 -25.17 35.67
CA ASP A 180 35.20 -26.37 36.49
C ASP A 180 33.72 -26.69 36.74
N PHE A 181 32.87 -25.67 36.75
CA PHE A 181 31.42 -25.82 36.88
C PHE A 181 30.82 -26.50 35.63
N MET A 182 31.04 -25.96 34.43
CA MET A 182 30.50 -26.51 33.18
C MET A 182 31.08 -27.89 32.85
N ARG A 183 32.36 -28.12 33.17
CA ARG A 183 33.00 -29.43 33.03
C ARG A 183 32.33 -30.47 33.94
N SER A 184 32.17 -30.16 35.22
CA SER A 184 31.54 -31.07 36.19
C SER A 184 30.07 -31.33 35.84
N PHE A 185 29.33 -30.29 35.44
CA PHE A 185 27.93 -30.41 35.02
C PHE A 185 27.76 -31.36 33.83
N THR A 186 28.56 -31.18 32.78
CA THR A 186 28.50 -32.03 31.57
C THR A 186 28.97 -33.47 31.85
N GLU A 187 29.97 -33.67 32.72
CA GLU A 187 30.44 -35.00 33.12
C GLU A 187 29.41 -35.78 33.97
N ILE A 188 28.72 -35.10 34.89
CA ILE A 188 27.67 -35.71 35.72
C ILE A 188 26.52 -36.19 34.83
N LEU A 189 26.04 -35.36 33.90
CA LEU A 189 24.95 -35.72 32.99
C LEU A 189 25.37 -36.79 31.97
N ARG A 190 26.65 -36.85 31.60
CA ARG A 190 27.18 -37.88 30.71
C ARG A 190 27.25 -39.25 31.38
N SER A 191 27.69 -39.28 32.63
CA SER A 191 27.93 -40.52 33.38
C SER A 191 26.67 -41.07 34.07
N GLY A 192 25.64 -40.23 34.25
CA GLY A 192 24.38 -40.62 34.88
C GLY A 192 23.48 -41.48 33.99
N SER A 193 22.68 -42.33 34.64
CA SER A 193 21.46 -42.89 34.03
C SER A 193 20.46 -41.77 33.73
N GLN A 194 19.41 -42.08 32.97
CA GLN A 194 18.32 -41.12 32.73
C GLN A 194 17.68 -40.65 34.04
N THR A 195 17.38 -41.57 34.96
CA THR A 195 16.77 -41.29 36.28
C THR A 195 17.71 -40.49 37.19
N ALA A 196 18.99 -40.87 37.26
CA ALA A 196 20.01 -40.14 38.00
C ALA A 196 20.15 -38.68 37.55
N SER A 197 20.09 -38.47 36.22
CA SER A 197 20.20 -37.13 35.62
C SER A 197 18.99 -36.26 36.02
N VAL A 198 17.78 -36.82 36.04
CA VAL A 198 16.57 -36.11 36.49
C VAL A 198 16.68 -35.72 37.97
N TYR A 199 17.09 -36.65 38.85
CA TYR A 199 17.29 -36.34 40.27
C TYR A 199 18.33 -35.24 40.49
N PHE A 200 19.46 -35.32 39.79
CA PHE A 200 20.51 -34.31 39.84
C PHE A 200 19.99 -32.92 39.44
N LEU A 201 19.29 -32.82 38.30
CA LEU A 201 18.76 -31.54 37.81
C LEU A 201 17.67 -30.97 38.73
N GLN A 202 16.82 -31.81 39.31
CA GLN A 202 15.78 -31.38 40.24
C GLN A 202 16.39 -30.79 41.52
N TRP A 203 17.40 -31.44 42.09
CA TRP A 203 18.13 -30.89 43.25
C TRP A 203 18.87 -29.60 42.91
N LEU A 204 19.49 -29.54 41.73
CA LEU A 204 20.18 -28.35 41.26
C LEU A 204 19.21 -27.16 41.10
N LYS A 205 18.00 -27.40 40.54
CA LYS A 205 16.92 -26.42 40.45
C LYS A 205 16.52 -25.89 41.83
N ILE A 206 16.27 -26.77 42.80
CA ILE A 206 15.93 -26.39 44.18
C ILE A 206 17.03 -25.51 44.80
N TYR A 207 18.31 -25.87 44.57
CA TYR A 207 19.42 -25.08 45.10
C TYR A 207 19.58 -23.71 44.42
N PHE A 208 19.34 -23.61 43.12
CA PHE A 208 19.31 -22.31 42.43
C PHE A 208 18.15 -21.44 42.89
N ASP A 209 16.95 -22.01 43.01
CA ASP A 209 15.77 -21.28 43.49
C ASP A 209 16.02 -20.71 44.88
N LYS A 210 16.65 -21.49 45.78
CA LYS A 210 17.06 -21.02 47.10
C LYS A 210 18.08 -19.88 47.03
N LEU A 211 19.12 -20.03 46.21
CA LEU A 211 20.17 -19.01 46.03
C LEU A 211 19.59 -17.69 45.52
N SER A 212 18.69 -17.75 44.54
CA SER A 212 18.04 -16.57 43.99
C SER A 212 17.02 -15.94 44.95
N MET A 213 16.26 -16.74 45.72
CA MET A 213 15.23 -16.24 46.63
C MET A 213 15.79 -15.33 47.74
N GLU A 214 16.95 -15.67 48.30
CA GLU A 214 17.59 -14.90 49.38
C GLU A 214 17.99 -13.47 48.93
N ASN A 215 18.35 -13.30 47.64
CA ASN A 215 18.76 -11.99 47.09
C ASN A 215 17.58 -11.24 46.44
N LEU A 216 16.70 -11.95 45.74
CA LEU A 216 15.56 -11.36 45.02
C LEU A 216 14.53 -10.72 45.95
N SER A 217 14.31 -11.27 47.15
CA SER A 217 13.35 -10.68 48.10
C SER A 217 13.76 -9.27 48.54
N MET A 218 15.06 -9.04 48.77
CA MET A 218 15.60 -7.72 49.12
C MET A 218 15.51 -6.76 47.93
N LEU A 219 15.90 -7.22 46.73
CA LEU A 219 15.86 -6.40 45.52
C LEU A 219 14.44 -6.00 45.11
N HIS A 220 13.45 -6.91 45.23
CA HIS A 220 12.05 -6.59 44.98
C HIS A 220 11.49 -5.59 46.00
N GLN A 221 11.93 -5.66 47.25
CA GLN A 221 11.55 -4.67 48.27
C GLN A 221 12.13 -3.29 47.94
N GLU A 222 13.42 -3.20 47.59
CA GLU A 222 14.04 -1.95 47.13
C GLU A 222 13.34 -1.39 45.88
N TYR A 223 12.97 -2.25 44.93
CA TYR A 223 12.23 -1.87 43.73
C TYR A 223 10.85 -1.30 44.06
N HIS A 224 10.10 -1.95 44.95
CA HIS A 224 8.78 -1.48 45.36
C HIS A 224 8.84 -0.16 46.12
N ASP A 225 9.83 0.01 47.01
CA ASP A 225 10.05 1.25 47.76
C ASP A 225 10.38 2.41 46.81
N LEU A 226 11.25 2.17 45.81
CA LEU A 226 11.62 3.16 44.81
C LEU A 226 10.46 3.51 43.87
N TRP A 227 9.66 2.51 43.45
CA TRP A 227 8.46 2.74 42.66
C TRP A 227 7.42 3.59 43.41
N THR A 228 7.21 3.28 44.70
CA THR A 228 6.33 4.05 45.58
C THR A 228 6.83 5.50 45.74
N GLN A 229 8.15 5.69 45.78
CA GLN A 229 8.77 7.02 45.80
C GLN A 229 8.50 7.78 44.50
N ILE A 230 8.63 7.15 43.33
CA ILE A 230 8.33 7.75 42.01
C ILE A 230 6.87 8.18 41.93
N GLN A 231 5.93 7.34 42.39
CA GLN A 231 4.51 7.69 42.41
C GLN A 231 4.22 8.92 43.27
N LYS A 232 4.80 8.97 44.49
CA LYS A 232 4.68 10.13 45.39
C LYS A 232 5.29 11.41 44.82
N GLU A 233 6.41 11.32 44.09
CA GLU A 233 7.01 12.49 43.44
C GLU A 233 6.21 12.97 42.22
N LYS A 234 5.57 12.07 41.47
CA LYS A 234 4.67 12.41 40.35
C LYS A 234 3.40 13.12 40.81
N GLU A 235 2.89 12.81 42.00
CA GLU A 235 1.75 13.51 42.60
C GLU A 235 2.10 14.88 43.21
N GLY A 236 3.38 15.11 43.54
CA GLY A 236 3.86 16.30 44.27
C GLY A 236 4.33 17.49 43.44
N ASN A 237 4.18 17.49 42.11
CA ASN A 237 4.61 18.58 41.19
C ASN A 237 6.07 19.05 41.39
N LYS A 238 7.02 18.14 41.69
CA LYS A 238 8.45 18.46 41.77
C LYS A 238 9.22 18.11 40.49
N VAL A 239 10.27 18.89 40.25
CA VAL A 239 11.17 18.97 39.06
C VAL A 239 11.43 17.64 38.33
N ASN A 240 11.20 17.63 37.01
CA ASN A 240 11.41 16.50 36.06
C ASN A 240 12.76 15.75 36.20
N ILE A 241 13.82 16.42 36.66
CA ILE A 241 15.18 15.85 36.78
C ILE A 241 15.26 14.81 37.93
N SER A 242 14.49 14.97 39.01
CA SER A 242 14.46 14.01 40.13
C SER A 242 13.83 12.68 39.70
N ILE A 243 12.70 12.76 38.98
CA ILE A 243 11.96 11.61 38.47
C ILE A 243 12.82 10.80 37.48
N ALA A 244 13.52 11.47 36.55
CA ALA A 244 14.40 10.78 35.59
C ALA A 244 15.56 10.03 36.28
N ASN A 245 16.14 10.59 37.36
CA ASN A 245 17.18 9.91 38.13
C ASN A 245 16.63 8.71 38.92
N LEU A 246 15.42 8.81 39.47
CA LEU A 246 14.76 7.69 40.14
C LEU A 246 14.37 6.58 39.14
N GLU A 247 13.88 6.95 37.95
CA GLU A 247 13.59 6.01 36.86
C GLU A 247 14.87 5.27 36.40
N LYS A 248 16.00 5.97 36.25
CA LYS A 248 17.30 5.34 35.94
C LYS A 248 17.78 4.39 37.05
N ARG A 249 17.55 4.73 38.32
CA ARG A 249 17.86 3.82 39.45
C ARG A 249 16.94 2.60 39.45
N LEU A 250 15.68 2.77 39.08
CA LEU A 250 14.71 1.68 38.96
C LEU A 250 15.10 0.71 37.84
N GLU A 251 15.57 1.22 36.70
CA GLU A 251 16.09 0.43 35.58
C GLU A 251 17.39 -0.33 35.97
N GLY A 252 18.28 0.32 36.73
CA GLY A 252 19.45 -0.34 37.32
C GLY A 252 19.09 -1.45 38.31
N LEU A 253 18.03 -1.27 39.11
CA LEU A 253 17.51 -2.31 40.01
C LEU A 253 16.86 -3.47 39.23
N SER A 254 16.09 -3.19 38.19
CA SER A 254 15.52 -4.20 37.29
C SER A 254 16.62 -5.06 36.64
N THR A 255 17.71 -4.43 36.19
CA THR A 255 18.88 -5.15 35.66
C THR A 255 19.51 -6.06 36.72
N ARG A 256 19.72 -5.56 37.94
CA ARG A 256 20.24 -6.37 39.06
C ARG A 256 19.33 -7.53 39.46
N ILE A 257 18.01 -7.36 39.37
CA ILE A 257 17.01 -8.42 39.59
C ILE A 257 17.20 -9.53 38.54
N ASN A 258 17.31 -9.15 37.26
CA ASN A 258 17.55 -10.10 36.16
C ASN A 258 18.90 -10.82 36.30
N ASP A 259 19.96 -10.10 36.64
CA ASP A 259 21.30 -10.68 36.84
C ASP A 259 21.33 -11.64 38.04
N SER A 260 20.48 -11.42 39.04
CA SER A 260 20.37 -12.25 40.24
C SER A 260 19.51 -13.51 40.06
N SER A 261 18.88 -13.68 38.88
CA SER A 261 18.04 -14.84 38.56
C SER A 261 18.86 -15.96 37.89
N PHE A 262 19.42 -16.89 38.64
CA PHE A 262 20.22 -17.99 38.06
C PHE A 262 19.41 -19.28 37.99
N GLY A 263 19.50 -20.01 36.88
CA GLY A 263 18.64 -21.15 36.62
C GLY A 263 19.23 -22.12 35.61
N LEU A 264 18.64 -23.32 35.55
CA LEU A 264 19.11 -24.40 34.70
C LEU A 264 18.92 -24.10 33.21
N GLU A 265 17.90 -23.30 32.86
CA GLU A 265 17.68 -22.74 31.53
C GLU A 265 18.91 -22.01 30.99
N HIS A 266 19.57 -21.20 31.81
CA HIS A 266 20.78 -20.48 31.42
C HIS A 266 21.96 -21.44 31.17
N ILE A 267 22.08 -22.51 31.96
CA ILE A 267 23.17 -23.50 31.76
C ILE A 267 22.96 -24.26 30.45
N LEU A 268 21.74 -24.68 30.16
CA LEU A 268 21.42 -25.39 28.92
C LEU A 268 21.54 -24.48 27.70
N ARG A 269 21.20 -23.19 27.83
CA ARG A 269 21.46 -22.18 26.80
C ARG A 269 22.96 -22.06 26.51
N GLU A 270 23.81 -22.06 27.54
CA GLU A 270 25.28 -22.03 27.38
C GLU A 270 25.78 -23.26 26.60
N VAL A 271 25.28 -24.44 26.96
CA VAL A 271 25.61 -25.70 26.27
C VAL A 271 25.25 -25.62 24.78
N GLY A 272 24.06 -25.10 24.46
CA GLY A 272 23.63 -24.90 23.08
C GLY A 272 24.52 -23.90 22.33
N GLN A 273 24.91 -22.79 22.97
CA GLN A 273 25.79 -21.80 22.36
C GLN A 273 27.22 -22.33 22.12
N ILE A 274 27.75 -23.16 23.02
CA ILE A 274 29.04 -23.84 22.82
C ILE A 274 28.99 -24.72 21.57
N TYR A 275 27.90 -25.48 21.38
CA TYR A 275 27.70 -26.32 20.21
C TYR A 275 27.60 -25.50 18.92
N GLU A 276 26.71 -24.50 18.88
CA GLU A 276 26.52 -23.60 17.73
C GLU A 276 27.84 -22.93 17.29
N ALA A 277 28.57 -22.38 18.25
CA ALA A 277 29.84 -21.71 17.97
C ALA A 277 30.89 -22.68 17.42
N ALA A 278 30.95 -23.90 17.97
CA ALA A 278 31.92 -24.91 17.55
C ALA A 278 31.61 -25.50 16.17
N GLU A 279 30.33 -25.69 15.83
CA GLU A 279 29.91 -26.12 14.50
C GLU A 279 30.23 -25.06 13.43
N ILE A 280 29.95 -23.78 13.71
CA ILE A 280 30.28 -22.66 12.81
C ILE A 280 31.79 -22.57 12.54
N LEU A 281 32.63 -22.79 13.56
CA LEU A 281 34.09 -22.76 13.42
C LEU A 281 34.69 -24.12 13.04
N HIS A 282 33.87 -25.14 12.76
CA HIS A 282 34.29 -26.50 12.43
C HIS A 282 35.26 -27.15 13.43
N ILE A 283 35.09 -26.86 14.73
CA ILE A 283 35.93 -27.40 15.81
C ILE A 283 35.47 -28.81 16.16
N LYS A 284 36.27 -29.81 15.78
CA LYS A 284 35.98 -31.23 16.06
C LYS A 284 36.54 -31.69 17.42
N LYS A 285 36.00 -31.16 18.53
CA LYS A 285 36.31 -31.68 19.88
C LYS A 285 35.26 -32.70 20.32
N ASP A 286 35.69 -33.82 20.90
CA ASP A 286 34.76 -34.88 21.32
C ASP A 286 33.82 -34.43 22.43
N CYS A 287 34.24 -33.52 23.31
CA CYS A 287 33.37 -32.96 24.35
C CYS A 287 32.18 -32.14 23.80
N VAL A 288 32.29 -31.57 22.60
CA VAL A 288 31.24 -30.77 21.95
C VAL A 288 30.21 -31.68 21.27
N LYS A 289 30.67 -32.75 20.60
CA LYS A 289 29.79 -33.68 19.86
C LYS A 289 28.75 -34.35 20.76
N MET A 290 29.04 -34.49 22.05
CA MET A 290 28.15 -35.13 23.03
C MET A 290 27.08 -34.19 23.60
N LEU A 291 27.15 -32.88 23.34
CA LEU A 291 26.23 -31.91 23.94
C LEU A 291 24.77 -32.09 23.48
N PRO A 292 24.48 -32.32 22.18
CA PRO A 292 23.11 -32.61 21.74
C PRO A 292 22.55 -33.90 22.35
N ASP A 293 23.38 -34.92 22.60
CA ASP A 293 22.94 -36.18 23.24
C ASP A 293 22.40 -35.92 24.66
N ILE A 294 23.03 -35.01 25.41
CA ILE A 294 22.60 -34.64 26.75
C ILE A 294 21.20 -33.98 26.66
N ALA A 295 21.04 -32.98 25.81
CA ALA A 295 19.76 -32.28 25.67
C ALA A 295 18.63 -33.20 25.15
N ALA A 296 18.94 -34.12 24.23
CA ALA A 296 17.99 -35.13 23.75
C ALA A 296 17.52 -36.06 24.87
N LYS A 297 18.43 -36.58 25.70
CA LYS A 297 18.08 -37.39 26.88
C LYS A 297 17.18 -36.62 27.84
N LEU A 298 17.47 -35.35 28.08
CA LEU A 298 16.64 -34.50 28.95
C LEU A 298 15.25 -34.28 28.37
N MET A 299 15.15 -33.98 27.07
CA MET A 299 13.88 -33.82 26.38
C MET A 299 13.02 -35.08 26.45
N ILE A 300 13.60 -36.27 26.25
CA ILE A 300 12.91 -37.57 26.35
C ILE A 300 12.44 -37.83 27.80
N SER A 301 13.19 -37.40 28.81
CA SER A 301 12.78 -37.46 30.22
C SER A 301 11.67 -36.47 30.59
N GLY A 302 11.16 -35.71 29.62
CA GLY A 302 10.15 -34.69 29.86
C GLY A 302 10.70 -33.42 30.51
N TYR A 303 11.99 -33.12 30.38
CA TYR A 303 12.55 -31.83 30.80
C TYR A 303 12.31 -30.76 29.70
N PRO A 304 11.94 -29.51 30.04
CA PRO A 304 11.72 -28.46 29.06
C PRO A 304 13.04 -27.99 28.41
N VAL A 305 13.09 -27.99 27.08
CA VAL A 305 14.23 -27.50 26.29
C VAL A 305 13.84 -26.16 25.64
N GLU A 306 14.74 -25.18 25.72
CA GLU A 306 14.53 -23.89 25.06
C GLU A 306 14.56 -24.04 23.53
N LEU A 307 13.50 -23.57 22.87
CA LEU A 307 13.34 -23.52 21.43
C LEU A 307 13.76 -22.16 20.85
N MET A 308 13.44 -21.07 21.56
CA MET A 308 13.77 -19.71 21.16
C MET A 308 14.29 -18.93 22.36
N ASP A 309 15.40 -18.23 22.18
CA ASP A 309 15.92 -17.29 23.18
C ASP A 309 15.13 -15.97 23.10
N GLY A 310 14.40 -15.64 24.16
CA GLY A 310 13.62 -14.40 24.26
C GLY A 310 14.48 -13.15 24.39
N ASP A 311 15.62 -13.24 25.09
CA ASP A 311 16.51 -12.10 25.31
C ASP A 311 17.16 -11.67 23.98
N ALA A 312 17.50 -12.64 23.12
CA ALA A 312 18.07 -12.38 21.81
C ALA A 312 17.05 -12.36 20.66
N ALA A 313 15.78 -12.69 20.93
CA ALA A 313 14.73 -12.87 19.93
C ALA A 313 15.16 -13.78 18.77
N HIS A 314 15.78 -14.92 19.08
CA HIS A 314 16.45 -15.76 18.07
C HIS A 314 16.32 -17.27 18.34
N VAL A 315 16.17 -18.06 17.27
CA VAL A 315 16.10 -19.53 17.31
C VAL A 315 17.46 -20.10 16.88
N PRO A 316 18.20 -20.82 17.77
CA PRO A 316 19.46 -21.46 17.42
C PRO A 316 19.21 -22.74 16.60
N LEU A 317 19.05 -22.57 15.27
CA LEU A 317 18.63 -23.65 14.38
C LEU A 317 19.59 -24.85 14.37
N THR A 318 20.91 -24.64 14.40
CA THR A 318 21.89 -25.74 14.37
C THR A 318 21.79 -26.59 15.64
N TRP A 319 21.60 -25.94 16.79
CA TRP A 319 21.41 -26.61 18.07
C TRP A 319 20.10 -27.41 18.10
N ILE A 320 18.96 -26.78 17.77
CA ILE A 320 17.65 -27.43 17.83
C ILE A 320 17.57 -28.61 16.87
N THR A 321 18.10 -28.46 15.65
CA THR A 321 18.11 -29.55 14.66
C THR A 321 18.98 -30.71 15.10
N ALA A 322 20.15 -30.45 15.68
CA ALA A 322 21.01 -31.48 16.24
C ALA A 322 20.35 -32.24 17.41
N VAL A 323 19.66 -31.53 18.31
CA VAL A 323 18.91 -32.15 19.42
C VAL A 323 17.79 -33.04 18.89
N LEU A 324 16.98 -32.55 17.94
CA LEU A 324 15.89 -33.34 17.33
C LEU A 324 16.40 -34.56 16.55
N ASP A 325 17.56 -34.46 15.90
CA ASP A 325 18.22 -35.60 15.26
C ASP A 325 18.64 -36.66 16.29
N LYS A 326 19.22 -36.24 17.42
CA LYS A 326 19.54 -37.16 18.53
C LYS A 326 18.31 -37.78 19.19
N VAL A 327 17.22 -37.04 19.34
CA VAL A 327 15.94 -37.62 19.79
C VAL A 327 15.46 -38.67 18.79
N THR A 328 15.51 -38.38 17.49
CA THR A 328 15.13 -39.32 16.43
C THR A 328 16.00 -40.58 16.42
N GLU A 329 17.31 -40.46 16.65
CA GLU A 329 18.23 -41.59 16.79
C GLU A 329 17.88 -42.46 18.01
N MET A 330 17.49 -41.86 19.14
CA MET A 330 17.23 -42.57 20.40
C MET A 330 15.87 -43.26 20.45
N ILE A 331 14.80 -42.61 19.99
CA ILE A 331 13.42 -43.13 20.10
C ILE A 331 12.77 -43.45 18.75
N GLY A 332 13.46 -43.22 17.63
CA GLY A 332 12.95 -43.37 16.27
C GLY A 332 12.16 -42.15 15.79
N ASP A 333 11.79 -42.14 14.50
CA ASP A 333 11.01 -41.04 13.88
C ASP A 333 9.51 -41.12 14.22
N LYS A 334 9.22 -40.83 15.49
CA LYS A 334 7.89 -40.95 16.13
C LYS A 334 6.95 -39.83 15.70
N LYS A 335 5.65 -40.07 15.83
CA LYS A 335 4.61 -39.08 15.54
C LYS A 335 4.39 -38.18 16.75
N ILE A 336 4.36 -36.87 16.52
CA ILE A 336 4.17 -35.85 17.53
C ILE A 336 2.93 -35.01 17.23
N PHE A 337 2.20 -34.64 18.29
CA PHE A 337 1.15 -33.63 18.25
C PHE A 337 1.62 -32.39 19.01
N VAL A 338 1.61 -31.23 18.36
CA VAL A 338 2.18 -29.99 18.91
C VAL A 338 1.08 -29.10 19.48
N LEU A 339 1.12 -28.86 20.79
CA LEU A 339 0.26 -27.93 21.52
C LEU A 339 1.07 -26.68 21.87
N SER A 340 0.72 -25.52 21.31
CA SER A 340 1.33 -24.25 21.70
C SER A 340 0.39 -23.36 22.51
N VAL A 341 0.92 -22.46 23.32
CA VAL A 341 0.15 -21.42 24.03
C VAL A 341 0.65 -20.02 23.65
N LEU A 342 -0.24 -19.04 23.63
CA LEU A 342 0.05 -17.63 23.35
C LEU A 342 -0.83 -16.75 24.24
N GLY A 343 -0.36 -15.57 24.65
CA GLY A 343 -1.16 -14.62 25.42
C GLY A 343 -0.28 -13.57 26.11
N ILE A 344 -0.90 -12.50 26.63
CA ILE A 344 -0.19 -11.40 27.32
C ILE A 344 0.66 -11.93 28.50
N GLN A 345 1.68 -11.18 28.90
CA GLN A 345 2.50 -11.48 30.08
C GLN A 345 1.67 -11.59 31.36
N SER A 346 2.06 -12.52 32.25
CA SER A 346 1.43 -12.71 33.56
C SER A 346 -0.06 -13.11 33.53
N THR A 347 -0.55 -13.66 32.41
CA THR A 347 -1.94 -14.13 32.25
C THR A 347 -2.19 -15.58 32.70
N GLY A 348 -1.21 -16.26 33.29
CA GLY A 348 -1.37 -17.63 33.79
C GLY A 348 -1.20 -18.75 32.74
N LYS A 349 -0.48 -18.51 31.64
CA LYS A 349 -0.22 -19.50 30.57
C LYS A 349 0.48 -20.76 31.06
N SER A 350 1.67 -20.60 31.62
CA SER A 350 2.48 -21.70 32.15
C SER A 350 1.78 -22.40 33.32
N THR A 351 1.04 -21.64 34.15
CA THR A 351 0.18 -22.18 35.21
C THR A 351 -0.90 -23.11 34.66
N LEU A 352 -1.58 -22.70 33.57
CA LEU A 352 -2.60 -23.52 32.90
C LEU A 352 -2.01 -24.81 32.33
N LEU A 353 -0.86 -24.73 31.64
CA LEU A 353 -0.16 -25.89 31.08
C LEU A 353 0.31 -26.86 32.18
N ASN A 354 0.90 -26.33 33.26
CA ASN A 354 1.35 -27.12 34.41
C ASN A 354 0.15 -27.83 35.07
N ALA A 355 -0.99 -27.15 35.21
CA ALA A 355 -2.20 -27.76 35.79
C ALA A 355 -2.81 -28.86 34.90
N MET A 356 -2.84 -28.69 33.56
CA MET A 356 -3.41 -29.68 32.64
C MET A 356 -2.60 -30.98 32.54
N PHE A 357 -1.27 -30.85 32.47
CA PHE A 357 -0.39 -31.97 32.11
C PHE A 357 0.67 -32.31 33.17
N GLY A 358 0.68 -31.63 34.32
CA GLY A 358 1.67 -31.87 35.37
C GLY A 358 3.08 -31.40 35.00
N LEU A 359 3.17 -30.35 34.17
CA LEU A 359 4.43 -29.85 33.63
C LEU A 359 5.19 -28.98 34.64
N GLN A 360 6.44 -28.68 34.29
CA GLN A 360 7.38 -27.99 35.18
C GLN A 360 7.90 -26.68 34.59
N PHE A 361 7.10 -26.00 33.75
CA PHE A 361 7.41 -24.65 33.28
C PHE A 361 7.52 -23.67 34.46
N ALA A 362 8.40 -22.68 34.36
CA ALA A 362 8.63 -21.71 35.42
C ALA A 362 7.42 -20.77 35.61
N VAL A 363 7.03 -20.49 36.86
CA VAL A 363 5.81 -19.70 37.20
C VAL A 363 6.05 -18.55 38.20
N SER A 364 7.30 -18.23 38.55
CA SER A 364 7.60 -17.25 39.61
C SER A 364 7.63 -15.79 39.13
N ALA A 365 7.12 -14.86 39.96
CA ALA A 365 7.26 -13.43 39.77
C ALA A 365 8.74 -13.02 39.70
N GLY A 366 9.17 -12.42 38.59
CA GLY A 366 10.58 -12.09 38.30
C GLY A 366 11.32 -13.13 37.44
N ARG A 367 10.71 -14.29 37.14
CA ARG A 367 11.21 -15.27 36.14
C ARG A 367 10.10 -15.59 35.14
N CYS A 368 9.59 -14.56 34.48
CA CYS A 368 8.65 -14.78 33.37
C CYS A 368 9.38 -15.58 32.28
N THR A 369 8.73 -16.58 31.69
CA THR A 369 9.23 -17.29 30.52
C THR A 369 9.68 -16.26 29.48
N ARG A 370 10.97 -16.24 29.15
CA ARG A 370 11.54 -15.39 28.09
C ARG A 370 11.88 -16.28 26.89
N GLY A 371 11.25 -16.03 25.75
CA GLY A 371 11.37 -16.87 24.56
C GLY A 371 10.32 -17.98 24.48
N ALA A 372 10.69 -19.14 23.95
CA ALA A 372 9.78 -20.30 23.81
C ALA A 372 10.46 -21.58 24.27
N PHE A 373 9.76 -22.42 25.02
CA PHE A 373 10.24 -23.69 25.57
C PHE A 373 9.37 -24.84 25.11
N MET A 374 9.99 -25.96 24.73
CA MET A 374 9.31 -27.17 24.31
C MET A 374 9.54 -28.32 25.30
N GLN A 375 8.48 -29.04 25.65
CA GLN A 375 8.53 -30.19 26.55
C GLN A 375 7.83 -31.38 25.91
N LEU A 376 8.52 -32.52 25.83
CA LEU A 376 8.00 -33.74 25.20
C LEU A 376 7.35 -34.63 26.25
N ILE A 377 6.10 -35.03 26.00
CA ILE A 377 5.32 -35.89 26.90
C ILE A 377 5.00 -37.18 26.18
N GLU A 378 5.41 -38.30 26.77
CA GLU A 378 5.11 -39.63 26.27
C GLU A 378 3.64 -39.99 26.50
N VAL A 379 2.94 -40.39 25.44
CA VAL A 379 1.55 -40.87 25.57
C VAL A 379 1.57 -42.30 26.10
N GLU A 380 0.74 -42.63 27.08
CA GLU A 380 0.65 -43.99 27.62
C GLU A 380 0.23 -45.01 26.54
N GLU A 381 0.72 -46.25 26.62
CA GLU A 381 0.51 -47.28 25.59
C GLU A 381 -0.98 -47.57 25.30
N THR A 382 -1.82 -47.52 26.33
CA THR A 382 -3.28 -47.69 26.23
C THR A 382 -3.90 -46.56 25.41
N LEU A 383 -3.56 -45.31 25.73
CA LEU A 383 -3.99 -44.12 25.00
C LEU A 383 -3.41 -44.07 23.58
N ARG A 384 -2.19 -44.55 23.33
CA ARG A 384 -1.57 -44.57 21.98
C ARG A 384 -2.36 -45.36 20.96
N ARG A 385 -3.17 -46.34 21.39
CA ARG A 385 -4.03 -47.12 20.47
C ARG A 385 -5.25 -46.32 20.02
N GLU A 386 -5.69 -45.37 20.83
CA GLU A 386 -6.78 -44.44 20.52
C GLU A 386 -6.27 -43.15 19.86
N MET A 387 -5.07 -42.72 20.22
CA MET A 387 -4.40 -41.54 19.72
C MET A 387 -3.66 -41.84 18.42
N ARG A 388 -3.60 -40.87 17.52
CA ARG A 388 -2.88 -41.03 16.23
C ARG A 388 -1.40 -40.62 16.29
N PHE A 389 -0.91 -40.25 17.48
CA PHE A 389 0.44 -39.76 17.75
C PHE A 389 1.06 -40.48 18.96
N ASP A 390 2.40 -40.54 19.00
CA ASP A 390 3.17 -41.22 20.05
C ASP A 390 3.53 -40.28 21.21
N TYR A 391 3.75 -38.99 20.91
CA TYR A 391 4.14 -37.97 21.89
C TYR A 391 3.34 -36.67 21.73
N LEU A 392 3.06 -36.01 22.84
CA LEU A 392 2.53 -34.64 22.89
C LEU A 392 3.71 -33.68 23.14
N LEU A 393 3.97 -32.77 22.19
CA LEU A 393 4.97 -31.72 22.33
C LEU A 393 4.28 -30.42 22.77
N VAL A 394 4.55 -29.97 23.99
CA VAL A 394 3.96 -28.74 24.54
C VAL A 394 4.96 -27.59 24.41
N ILE A 395 4.53 -26.49 23.79
CA ILE A 395 5.33 -25.26 23.62
C ILE A 395 4.76 -24.15 24.50
N ASP A 396 5.48 -23.77 25.54
CA ASP A 396 5.21 -22.58 26.36
C ASP A 396 5.94 -21.36 25.79
N THR A 397 5.28 -20.20 25.79
CA THR A 397 5.85 -18.97 25.23
C THR A 397 5.90 -17.84 26.23
N GLU A 398 6.80 -16.90 25.95
CA GLU A 398 6.80 -15.58 26.53
C GLU A 398 5.45 -14.89 26.37
N GLY A 399 5.17 -14.01 27.33
CA GLY A 399 4.00 -13.15 27.28
C GLY A 399 4.17 -11.99 26.32
N LEU A 400 3.19 -11.82 25.43
CA LEU A 400 3.17 -10.67 24.53
C LEU A 400 3.08 -9.35 25.32
N ARG A 401 3.69 -8.29 24.77
CA ARG A 401 3.65 -6.91 25.29
C ARG A 401 4.24 -6.72 26.70
N ALA A 402 5.43 -7.24 26.95
CA ALA A 402 6.11 -6.99 28.21
C ALA A 402 6.31 -5.48 28.49
N ILE A 403 5.80 -5.01 29.64
CA ILE A 403 5.81 -3.58 30.04
C ILE A 403 7.23 -3.05 30.25
N GLU A 404 8.19 -3.94 30.55
CA GLU A 404 9.59 -3.63 30.85
C GLU A 404 10.40 -3.19 29.61
N LEU A 405 9.85 -3.27 28.39
CA LEU A 405 10.56 -3.02 27.11
C LEU A 405 9.81 -2.04 26.19
N SER A 406 9.35 -0.90 26.72
CA SER A 406 8.44 0.06 26.06
C SER A 406 9.00 0.88 24.86
N ASN A 407 9.58 0.22 23.86
CA ASN A 407 10.06 0.83 22.60
C ASN A 407 9.47 0.15 21.35
N LYS A 408 9.45 0.85 20.19
CA LYS A 408 8.91 0.37 18.89
C LYS A 408 9.41 -1.02 18.43
N THR A 409 10.55 -1.49 18.94
CA THR A 409 11.15 -2.80 18.65
C THR A 409 10.38 -3.99 19.23
N THR A 410 9.56 -3.81 20.28
CA THR A 410 8.83 -4.94 20.91
C THR A 410 7.68 -5.48 20.09
N ARG A 411 6.98 -4.66 19.30
CA ARG A 411 5.88 -5.15 18.45
C ARG A 411 6.35 -6.12 17.37
N ASN A 412 7.56 -5.91 16.84
CA ASN A 412 8.13 -6.81 15.85
C ASN A 412 8.52 -8.14 16.50
N HIS A 413 9.07 -8.10 17.72
CA HIS A 413 9.40 -9.29 18.49
C HIS A 413 8.15 -10.12 18.83
N ASP A 414 7.09 -9.47 19.31
CA ASP A 414 5.80 -10.10 19.61
C ASP A 414 5.19 -10.78 18.38
N ASN A 415 5.27 -10.12 17.21
CA ASN A 415 4.79 -10.68 15.94
C ASN A 415 5.66 -11.86 15.45
N GLU A 416 6.98 -11.77 15.59
CA GLU A 416 7.93 -12.84 15.24
C GLU A 416 7.64 -14.11 16.08
N ILE A 417 7.51 -13.97 17.41
CA ILE A 417 7.19 -15.09 18.31
C ILE A 417 5.82 -15.69 18.00
N ALA A 418 4.78 -14.84 17.89
CA ALA A 418 3.42 -15.32 17.65
C ALA A 418 3.31 -16.08 16.32
N THR A 419 3.90 -15.54 15.25
CA THR A 419 3.88 -16.16 13.92
C THR A 419 4.65 -17.48 13.92
N PHE A 420 5.81 -17.53 14.58
CA PHE A 420 6.61 -18.73 14.71
C PHE A 420 5.86 -19.84 15.46
N VAL A 421 5.34 -19.54 16.65
CA VAL A 421 4.72 -20.55 17.51
C VAL A 421 3.36 -21.03 16.98
N ILE A 422 2.58 -20.14 16.35
CA ILE A 422 1.33 -20.51 15.67
C ILE A 422 1.60 -21.46 14.50
N GLY A 423 2.67 -21.22 13.73
CA GLY A 423 3.03 -22.08 12.60
C GLY A 423 3.53 -23.48 13.01
N LEU A 424 4.13 -23.60 14.20
CA LEU A 424 4.58 -24.89 14.73
C LEU A 424 3.43 -25.74 15.30
N GLY A 425 2.39 -25.10 15.87
CA GLY A 425 1.29 -25.78 16.55
C GLY A 425 0.38 -26.58 15.60
N ASN A 426 0.02 -27.79 16.02
CA ASN A 426 -1.21 -28.43 15.53
C ASN A 426 -2.43 -27.69 16.07
N ILE A 427 -2.34 -27.27 17.34
CA ILE A 427 -3.33 -26.45 18.02
C ILE A 427 -2.62 -25.39 18.87
N THR A 428 -3.13 -24.15 18.84
CA THR A 428 -2.63 -23.03 19.65
C THR A 428 -3.69 -22.54 20.63
N LEU A 429 -3.36 -22.52 21.92
CA LEU A 429 -4.18 -21.95 22.99
C LEU A 429 -3.92 -20.45 23.08
N ILE A 430 -4.94 -19.63 22.85
CA ILE A 430 -4.87 -18.18 22.97
C ILE A 430 -5.48 -17.80 24.31
N ASN A 431 -4.60 -17.46 25.26
CA ASN A 431 -4.94 -17.14 26.63
C ASN A 431 -5.20 -15.64 26.80
N ILE A 432 -6.42 -15.29 27.20
CA ILE A 432 -6.90 -13.92 27.43
C ILE A 432 -7.24 -13.79 28.92
N PHE A 433 -6.81 -12.72 29.59
CA PHE A 433 -7.01 -12.52 31.02
C PHE A 433 -7.94 -11.34 31.30
N GLY A 434 -9.05 -11.59 32.02
CA GLY A 434 -10.01 -10.54 32.39
C GLY A 434 -10.85 -10.01 31.21
N GLU A 435 -11.85 -9.17 31.50
CA GLU A 435 -12.83 -8.67 30.49
C GLU A 435 -12.36 -7.42 29.71
N ASN A 436 -11.06 -7.07 29.71
CA ASN A 436 -10.57 -5.82 29.11
C ASN A 436 -10.63 -5.86 27.56
N PRO A 437 -11.47 -5.04 26.89
CA PRO A 437 -11.62 -5.07 25.44
C PRO A 437 -10.35 -4.67 24.68
N SER A 438 -9.51 -3.81 25.27
CA SER A 438 -8.27 -3.34 24.63
C SER A 438 -7.22 -4.44 24.53
N GLU A 439 -7.02 -5.22 25.60
CA GLU A 439 -6.11 -6.36 25.64
C GLU A 439 -6.55 -7.48 24.69
N MET A 440 -7.86 -7.70 24.62
CA MET A 440 -8.46 -8.64 23.68
C MET A 440 -8.19 -8.23 22.23
N GLN A 441 -8.39 -6.97 21.87
CA GLN A 441 -8.16 -6.47 20.51
C GLN A 441 -6.69 -6.60 20.09
N ASP A 442 -5.75 -6.32 21.01
CA ASP A 442 -4.32 -6.35 20.73
C ASP A 442 -3.78 -7.78 20.48
N ILE A 443 -4.19 -8.78 21.29
CA ILE A 443 -3.81 -10.19 21.05
C ILE A 443 -4.42 -10.69 19.74
N LEU A 444 -5.69 -10.38 19.48
CA LEU A 444 -6.41 -10.89 18.31
C LEU A 444 -5.79 -10.38 17.01
N GLN A 445 -5.33 -9.13 16.95
CA GLN A 445 -4.66 -8.59 15.75
C GLN A 445 -3.37 -9.36 15.42
N ILE A 446 -2.50 -9.56 16.41
CA ILE A 446 -1.25 -10.30 16.24
C ILE A 446 -1.54 -11.74 15.75
N THR A 447 -2.54 -12.36 16.37
CA THR A 447 -2.92 -13.75 16.09
C THR A 447 -3.54 -13.93 14.70
N VAL A 448 -4.44 -13.03 14.28
CA VAL A 448 -5.09 -13.07 12.95
C VAL A 448 -4.06 -12.90 11.83
N HIS A 449 -3.11 -11.98 11.99
CA HIS A 449 -2.03 -11.81 11.02
C HIS A 449 -1.16 -13.06 10.91
N ALA A 450 -0.74 -13.63 12.06
CA ALA A 450 0.01 -14.88 12.08
C ALA A 450 -0.74 -16.01 11.32
N PHE A 451 -2.06 -16.15 11.53
CA PHE A 451 -2.86 -17.15 10.83
C PHE A 451 -2.99 -16.93 9.32
N LEU A 452 -3.16 -15.68 8.87
CA LEU A 452 -3.21 -15.37 7.43
C LEU A 452 -1.89 -15.72 6.74
N ARG A 453 -0.77 -15.47 7.41
CA ARG A 453 0.56 -15.88 6.93
C ARG A 453 0.70 -17.40 6.86
N MET A 454 0.14 -18.13 7.82
CA MET A 454 0.11 -19.61 7.76
C MET A 454 -0.62 -20.11 6.51
N LYS A 455 -1.72 -19.45 6.10
CA LYS A 455 -2.42 -19.79 4.86
C LYS A 455 -1.57 -19.60 3.61
N GLN A 456 -0.74 -18.54 3.55
CA GLN A 456 0.19 -18.31 2.43
C GLN A 456 1.23 -19.43 2.30
N VAL A 457 1.74 -19.95 3.42
CA VAL A 457 2.65 -21.10 3.46
C VAL A 457 1.94 -22.45 3.48
N ARG A 458 0.61 -22.47 3.21
CA ARG A 458 -0.25 -23.67 3.16
C ARG A 458 -0.29 -24.49 4.46
N ILE A 459 -0.02 -23.86 5.60
CA ILE A 459 -0.21 -24.45 6.93
C ILE A 459 -1.60 -24.02 7.42
N ARG A 460 -2.40 -24.98 7.91
CA ARG A 460 -3.74 -24.73 8.49
C ARG A 460 -3.73 -25.07 9.98
N PRO A 461 -3.22 -24.18 10.85
CA PRO A 461 -3.26 -24.40 12.29
C PRO A 461 -4.70 -24.27 12.81
N SER A 462 -4.96 -24.85 13.98
CA SER A 462 -6.22 -24.68 14.74
C SER A 462 -5.96 -23.91 16.03
N CYS A 463 -6.98 -23.29 16.62
CA CYS A 463 -6.82 -22.60 17.89
C CYS A 463 -8.03 -22.73 18.83
N LEU A 464 -7.75 -22.58 20.13
CA LEU A 464 -8.76 -22.47 21.19
C LEU A 464 -8.52 -21.18 21.96
N PHE A 465 -9.58 -20.43 22.24
CA PHE A 465 -9.53 -19.25 23.10
C PHE A 465 -9.86 -19.65 24.53
N VAL A 466 -8.97 -19.30 25.46
CA VAL A 466 -9.15 -19.51 26.89
C VAL A 466 -9.22 -18.16 27.58
N HIS A 467 -10.37 -17.85 28.15
CA HIS A 467 -10.63 -16.58 28.81
C HIS A 467 -10.60 -16.76 30.33
N GLN A 468 -9.49 -16.39 30.97
CA GLN A 468 -9.30 -16.55 32.42
C GLN A 468 -9.92 -15.40 33.22
N ASN A 469 -10.23 -15.69 34.50
CA ASN A 469 -10.70 -14.72 35.49
C ASN A 469 -12.06 -14.09 35.14
N VAL A 470 -13.05 -14.93 34.81
CA VAL A 470 -14.43 -14.52 34.51
C VAL A 470 -15.37 -14.88 35.67
N GLY A 471 -16.25 -13.95 36.07
CA GLY A 471 -17.18 -14.15 37.18
C GLY A 471 -18.29 -15.17 36.87
N GLU A 472 -18.63 -16.02 37.84
CA GLU A 472 -19.61 -17.12 37.67
C GLU A 472 -21.02 -16.66 37.23
N ILE A 473 -21.47 -15.49 37.71
CA ILE A 473 -22.84 -14.99 37.47
C ILE A 473 -22.99 -14.39 36.06
N THR A 474 -21.92 -13.87 35.47
CA THR A 474 -21.92 -13.26 34.13
C THR A 474 -21.68 -14.26 33.00
N ALA A 475 -21.12 -15.43 33.28
CA ALA A 475 -20.66 -16.39 32.28
C ALA A 475 -21.79 -17.00 31.42
N ARG A 476 -22.98 -17.29 31.97
CA ARG A 476 -23.99 -18.08 31.22
C ARG A 476 -24.81 -17.26 30.20
N GLU A 477 -25.13 -16.00 30.50
CA GLU A 477 -25.92 -15.10 29.63
C GLU A 477 -25.04 -14.23 28.71
N LYS A 478 -23.86 -13.76 29.17
CA LYS A 478 -22.91 -13.02 28.31
C LYS A 478 -22.18 -13.91 27.31
N ASN A 479 -22.16 -15.23 27.46
CA ASN A 479 -21.39 -16.12 26.59
C ASN A 479 -21.81 -16.03 25.12
N ARG A 480 -23.11 -16.03 24.78
CA ARG A 480 -23.54 -15.99 23.37
C ARG A 480 -23.31 -14.63 22.70
N GLU A 481 -23.60 -13.53 23.40
CA GLU A 481 -23.38 -12.18 22.86
C GLU A 481 -21.89 -11.83 22.79
N GLY A 482 -21.11 -12.24 23.80
CA GLY A 482 -19.65 -12.12 23.81
C GLY A 482 -18.97 -12.94 22.71
N GLN A 483 -19.39 -14.20 22.52
CA GLN A 483 -18.94 -15.06 21.42
C GLN A 483 -19.26 -14.46 20.05
N ARG A 484 -20.47 -13.93 19.85
CA ARG A 484 -20.87 -13.25 18.62
C ARG A 484 -20.01 -12.01 18.34
N LYS A 485 -19.84 -11.12 19.33
CA LYS A 485 -19.00 -9.92 19.19
C LYS A 485 -17.54 -10.27 18.91
N LEU A 486 -17.01 -11.31 19.56
CA LEU A 486 -15.67 -11.81 19.30
C LEU A 486 -15.52 -12.34 17.87
N GLN A 487 -16.50 -13.07 17.35
CA GLN A 487 -16.49 -13.56 15.97
C GLN A 487 -16.61 -12.42 14.95
N GLU A 488 -17.48 -11.44 15.19
CA GLU A 488 -17.60 -10.25 14.35
C GLU A 488 -16.27 -9.47 14.32
N ASN A 489 -15.63 -9.28 15.47
CA ASN A 489 -14.32 -8.64 15.57
C ASN A 489 -13.23 -9.44 14.85
N LEU A 490 -13.17 -10.77 15.02
CA LEU A 490 -12.24 -11.65 14.32
C LEU A 490 -12.41 -11.56 12.79
N ASN A 491 -13.65 -11.57 12.30
CA ASN A 491 -13.94 -11.44 10.88
C ASN A 491 -13.54 -10.05 10.33
N ILE A 492 -13.81 -8.97 11.09
CA ILE A 492 -13.37 -7.62 10.73
C ILE A 492 -11.86 -7.55 10.61
N MET A 493 -11.12 -8.04 11.62
CA MET A 493 -9.66 -8.04 11.62
C MET A 493 -9.09 -8.93 10.51
N THR A 494 -9.73 -10.07 10.22
CA THR A 494 -9.31 -10.97 9.14
C THR A 494 -9.42 -10.29 7.78
N ARG A 495 -10.54 -9.60 7.52
CA ARG A 495 -10.74 -8.89 6.26
C ARG A 495 -9.72 -7.77 6.08
N ILE A 496 -9.46 -7.01 7.15
CA ILE A 496 -8.44 -5.96 7.18
C ILE A 496 -7.06 -6.53 6.84
N ALA A 497 -6.67 -7.61 7.51
CA ALA A 497 -5.38 -8.23 7.33
C ALA A 497 -5.25 -8.90 5.94
N ALA A 498 -6.32 -9.51 5.42
CA ALA A 498 -6.33 -10.12 4.09
C ALA A 498 -6.18 -9.08 2.95
N GLU A 499 -6.81 -7.90 3.09
CA GLU A 499 -6.62 -6.77 2.17
C GLU A 499 -5.17 -6.27 2.15
N GLN A 500 -4.50 -6.22 3.29
CA GLN A 500 -3.08 -5.83 3.41
C GLN A 500 -2.13 -6.85 2.77
N GLU A 501 -2.50 -8.13 2.83
CA GLU A 501 -1.75 -9.27 2.31
C GLU A 501 -2.07 -9.63 0.84
N HIS A 502 -2.91 -8.83 0.17
CA HIS A 502 -3.41 -9.12 -1.19
C HIS A 502 -4.05 -10.51 -1.33
N CYS A 503 -4.76 -10.97 -0.28
CA CYS A 503 -5.41 -12.28 -0.23
C CYS A 503 -6.94 -12.13 -0.20
N GLU A 504 -7.67 -12.96 -0.95
CA GLU A 504 -9.14 -12.98 -0.90
C GLU A 504 -9.63 -13.88 0.26
N VAL A 505 -9.91 -13.26 1.41
CA VAL A 505 -10.43 -13.95 2.60
C VAL A 505 -11.50 -13.06 3.25
N THR A 506 -12.69 -13.59 3.50
CA THR A 506 -13.84 -12.82 3.98
C THR A 506 -14.18 -13.07 5.45
N SER A 507 -13.82 -14.24 5.97
CA SER A 507 -14.07 -14.65 7.35
C SER A 507 -12.85 -15.30 7.98
N PHE A 508 -12.75 -15.26 9.31
CA PHE A 508 -11.69 -15.93 10.07
C PHE A 508 -11.69 -17.46 9.85
N ASN A 509 -12.86 -18.03 9.64
CA ASN A 509 -13.04 -19.45 9.32
C ASN A 509 -12.51 -19.84 7.94
N ASP A 510 -12.33 -18.88 7.03
CA ASP A 510 -11.69 -19.11 5.73
C ASP A 510 -10.17 -19.27 5.87
N VAL A 511 -9.60 -18.90 7.02
CA VAL A 511 -8.16 -18.96 7.33
C VAL A 511 -7.82 -20.19 8.14
N ILE A 512 -8.58 -20.47 9.20
CA ILE A 512 -8.34 -21.58 10.13
C ILE A 512 -9.61 -22.38 10.42
N ARG A 513 -9.44 -23.62 10.91
CA ARG A 513 -10.55 -24.42 11.42
C ARG A 513 -11.00 -23.88 12.78
N PHE A 514 -12.01 -23.02 12.79
CA PHE A 514 -12.51 -22.39 13.99
C PHE A 514 -14.03 -22.50 14.13
N ASP A 515 -14.49 -22.99 15.28
CA ASP A 515 -15.90 -23.03 15.67
C ASP A 515 -16.08 -22.26 16.98
N VAL A 516 -16.79 -21.14 16.90
CA VAL A 516 -17.04 -20.24 18.04
C VAL A 516 -17.81 -20.91 19.17
N ASN A 517 -18.66 -21.89 18.87
CA ASN A 517 -19.44 -22.58 19.90
C ASN A 517 -18.62 -23.65 20.62
N ALA A 518 -17.59 -24.19 19.97
CA ALA A 518 -16.79 -25.29 20.49
C ALA A 518 -15.40 -24.87 21.00
N HIS A 519 -14.83 -23.76 20.50
CA HIS A 519 -13.42 -23.40 20.68
C HIS A 519 -13.17 -22.20 21.61
N ILE A 520 -14.20 -21.69 22.29
CA ILE A 520 -14.06 -20.59 23.27
C ILE A 520 -14.46 -21.09 24.65
N HIS A 521 -13.52 -21.02 25.60
CA HIS A 521 -13.69 -21.52 26.96
C HIS A 521 -13.46 -20.41 27.98
N TYR A 522 -14.39 -20.27 28.93
CA TYR A 522 -14.34 -19.26 29.98
C TYR A 522 -13.97 -19.94 31.30
N PHE A 523 -12.92 -19.45 31.94
CA PHE A 523 -12.35 -20.01 33.17
C PHE A 523 -12.67 -19.10 34.35
N THR A 524 -13.08 -19.73 35.45
CA THR A 524 -13.20 -19.06 36.76
C THR A 524 -11.82 -18.65 37.30
N GLN A 525 -11.81 -17.88 38.38
CA GLN A 525 -10.56 -17.51 39.08
C GLN A 525 -9.86 -18.75 39.64
N LEU A 526 -8.52 -18.76 39.59
CA LEU A 526 -7.71 -19.87 40.14
C LEU A 526 -7.90 -20.05 41.65
N TRP A 527 -8.05 -18.96 42.39
CA TRP A 527 -8.14 -18.95 43.86
C TRP A 527 -9.55 -18.59 44.31
N GLU A 528 -10.06 -19.26 45.33
CA GLU A 528 -11.32 -18.91 46.00
C GLU A 528 -11.05 -17.89 47.13
N GLY A 529 -10.62 -16.68 46.74
CA GLY A 529 -10.22 -15.58 47.65
C GLY A 529 -8.81 -15.04 47.40
N ASP A 530 -8.29 -14.24 48.33
CA ASP A 530 -6.97 -13.59 48.21
C ASP A 530 -5.82 -14.52 48.66
N PRO A 531 -4.77 -14.75 47.84
CA PRO A 531 -3.55 -15.46 48.23
C PRO A 531 -2.87 -14.81 49.46
N PRO A 532 -2.08 -15.53 50.29
CA PRO A 532 -1.52 -16.87 50.05
C PRO A 532 -2.29 -18.05 50.66
N MET A 533 -3.37 -17.81 51.43
CA MET A 533 -4.12 -18.87 52.13
C MET A 533 -5.44 -19.26 51.43
N ALA A 534 -5.72 -18.69 50.26
CA ALA A 534 -6.90 -19.04 49.47
C ALA A 534 -6.77 -20.47 48.91
N PRO A 535 -7.82 -21.31 49.00
CA PRO A 535 -7.79 -22.63 48.38
C PRO A 535 -7.94 -22.50 46.84
N PRO A 536 -7.45 -23.48 46.06
CA PRO A 536 -7.72 -23.55 44.63
C PRO A 536 -9.22 -23.66 44.37
N ASN A 537 -9.73 -22.91 43.40
CA ASN A 537 -11.14 -22.93 43.00
C ASN A 537 -11.48 -24.27 42.32
N PRO A 538 -12.44 -25.06 42.82
CA PRO A 538 -12.85 -26.32 42.19
C PRO A 538 -13.36 -26.15 40.75
N GLY A 539 -14.06 -25.04 40.46
CA GLY A 539 -14.52 -24.71 39.12
C GLY A 539 -13.38 -24.47 38.14
N TYR A 540 -12.25 -23.92 38.59
CA TYR A 540 -11.06 -23.78 37.73
C TYR A 540 -10.52 -25.16 37.36
N SER A 541 -10.44 -26.07 38.33
CA SER A 541 -9.96 -27.45 38.11
C SER A 541 -10.86 -28.22 37.14
N GLN A 542 -12.18 -28.05 37.22
CA GLN A 542 -13.12 -28.63 36.26
C GLN A 542 -12.89 -28.08 34.85
N ASN A 543 -12.77 -26.76 34.69
CA ASN A 543 -12.51 -26.12 33.40
C ASN A 543 -11.20 -26.62 32.76
N VAL A 544 -10.14 -26.81 33.57
CA VAL A 544 -8.86 -27.38 33.14
C VAL A 544 -9.04 -28.81 32.62
N GLN A 545 -9.83 -29.63 33.33
CA GLN A 545 -10.09 -31.01 32.93
C GLN A 545 -10.91 -31.09 31.63
N ASP A 546 -11.93 -30.25 31.49
CA ASP A 546 -12.75 -30.17 30.28
C ASP A 546 -11.93 -29.73 29.07
N LEU A 547 -11.08 -28.70 29.22
CA LEU A 547 -10.17 -28.25 28.17
C LEU A 547 -9.18 -29.33 27.77
N LYS A 548 -8.61 -30.06 28.74
CA LYS A 548 -7.73 -31.20 28.47
C LYS A 548 -8.44 -32.26 27.62
N GLN A 549 -9.68 -32.60 27.96
CA GLN A 549 -10.46 -33.59 27.21
C GLN A 549 -10.69 -33.14 25.75
N ILE A 550 -11.01 -31.86 25.54
CA ILE A 550 -11.20 -31.28 24.20
C ILE A 550 -9.93 -31.37 23.36
N ILE A 551 -8.77 -31.00 23.93
CA ILE A 551 -7.48 -31.08 23.22
C ILE A 551 -7.18 -32.53 22.81
N LEU A 552 -7.44 -33.49 23.70
CA LEU A 552 -7.23 -34.91 23.42
C LEU A 552 -8.20 -35.40 22.33
N ASP A 553 -9.46 -34.97 22.34
CA ASP A 553 -10.46 -35.35 21.33
C ASP A 553 -10.16 -34.76 19.95
N ILE A 554 -9.63 -33.52 19.88
CA ILE A 554 -9.10 -32.95 18.64
C ILE A 554 -7.95 -33.81 18.13
N GLY A 555 -7.02 -34.20 19.01
CA GLY A 555 -5.90 -35.09 18.67
C GLY A 555 -6.32 -36.46 18.12
N ARG A 556 -7.42 -37.04 18.64
CA ARG A 556 -8.01 -38.31 18.14
C ARG A 556 -8.59 -38.16 16.73
N ASN A 557 -9.25 -37.04 16.47
CA ASN A 557 -9.98 -36.77 15.22
C ASN A 557 -9.11 -36.12 14.13
N GLU A 558 -7.89 -35.70 14.44
CA GLU A 558 -6.99 -35.01 13.52
C GLU A 558 -6.59 -35.91 12.32
N SER A 559 -6.47 -35.29 11.14
CA SER A 559 -6.14 -36.05 9.92
C SER A 559 -4.71 -36.62 9.95
N PRO A 560 -4.46 -37.83 9.44
CA PRO A 560 -3.13 -38.44 9.45
C PRO A 560 -2.04 -37.61 8.74
N SER A 561 -2.44 -36.76 7.78
CA SER A 561 -1.55 -35.84 7.06
C SER A 561 -1.10 -34.63 7.88
N ASN A 562 -1.80 -34.31 8.98
CA ASN A 562 -1.50 -33.14 9.81
C ASN A 562 -0.63 -33.46 11.03
N ILE A 563 -0.51 -34.73 11.42
CA ILE A 563 0.34 -35.17 12.52
C ILE A 563 1.78 -35.30 12.01
N LEU A 564 2.70 -34.57 12.64
CA LEU A 564 4.08 -34.51 12.20
C LEU A 564 4.87 -35.67 12.77
N ARG A 565 5.85 -36.15 11.99
CA ARG A 565 6.98 -36.90 12.56
C ARG A 565 8.04 -35.93 13.10
N ILE A 566 8.93 -36.39 13.97
CA ILE A 566 10.02 -35.58 14.52
C ILE A 566 10.87 -34.98 13.38
N SER A 567 11.16 -35.76 12.34
CA SER A 567 11.87 -35.31 11.13
C SER A 567 11.14 -34.18 10.39
N GLN A 568 9.81 -34.26 10.29
CA GLN A 568 8.97 -33.25 9.64
C GLN A 568 8.83 -31.99 10.48
N PHE A 569 8.75 -32.14 11.81
CA PHE A 569 8.76 -31.02 12.73
C PHE A 569 10.09 -30.25 12.67
N LYS A 570 11.22 -30.96 12.60
CA LYS A 570 12.55 -30.36 12.37
C LYS A 570 12.57 -29.50 11.11
N ALA A 571 12.09 -30.04 9.98
CA ALA A 571 12.00 -29.28 8.73
C ALA A 571 11.10 -28.05 8.87
N ARG A 572 9.94 -28.19 9.53
CA ARG A 572 9.01 -27.08 9.76
C ARG A 572 9.63 -25.95 10.60
N VAL A 573 10.38 -26.28 11.66
CA VAL A 573 11.10 -25.29 12.48
C VAL A 573 12.09 -24.50 11.63
N MET A 574 12.88 -25.18 10.79
CA MET A 574 13.85 -24.54 9.91
C MET A 574 13.18 -23.65 8.86
N ASP A 575 12.21 -24.20 8.12
CA ASP A 575 11.54 -23.49 7.02
C ASP A 575 10.82 -22.24 7.53
N LEU A 576 10.11 -22.35 8.66
CA LEU A 576 9.36 -21.25 9.24
C LEU A 576 10.28 -20.14 9.77
N TRP A 577 11.34 -20.50 10.50
CA TRP A 577 12.28 -19.49 11.01
C TRP A 577 13.05 -18.79 9.89
N ASN A 578 13.51 -19.54 8.88
CA ASN A 578 14.19 -18.97 7.72
C ASN A 578 13.25 -18.05 6.91
N ALA A 579 11.98 -18.40 6.77
CA ALA A 579 10.98 -17.53 6.14
C ALA A 579 10.81 -16.21 6.94
N LEU A 580 10.70 -16.29 8.27
CA LEU A 580 10.57 -15.11 9.14
C LEU A 580 11.82 -14.19 9.13
N LEU A 581 13.02 -14.76 8.98
CA LEU A 581 14.25 -13.96 8.87
C LEU A 581 14.35 -13.19 7.54
N ASN A 582 13.81 -13.75 6.46
CA ASN A 582 13.86 -13.17 5.11
C ASN A 582 12.76 -12.12 4.83
N GLU A 583 11.75 -12.01 5.70
CA GLU A 583 10.68 -11.03 5.56
C GLU A 583 10.96 -9.75 6.35
N ASN A 584 10.69 -8.60 5.73
CA ASN A 584 10.77 -7.28 6.38
C ASN A 584 9.48 -7.00 7.15
N PHE A 585 9.50 -7.24 8.47
CA PHE A 585 8.47 -6.79 9.42
C PHE A 585 8.54 -5.27 9.62
N VAL A 586 8.19 -4.49 8.59
CA VAL A 586 8.14 -3.02 8.69
C VAL A 586 6.79 -2.52 8.18
N PHE A 587 5.73 -2.77 8.95
CA PHE A 587 4.58 -1.88 8.92
C PHE A 587 3.94 -1.79 10.31
N SER A 588 4.06 -0.62 10.93
CA SER A 588 3.23 -0.27 12.07
C SER A 588 1.78 -0.18 11.58
N PHE A 589 0.92 -1.07 12.08
CA PHE A 589 -0.49 -1.28 11.71
C PHE A 589 -1.38 -0.03 11.57
N ARG A 590 -0.97 1.13 12.10
CA ARG A 590 -1.67 2.40 11.90
C ARG A 590 -1.64 2.88 10.44
N ASN A 591 -0.52 2.70 9.74
CA ASN A 591 -0.37 3.22 8.37
C ASN A 591 -1.06 2.33 7.32
N SER A 592 -1.30 1.04 7.60
CA SER A 592 -1.84 0.10 6.60
C SER A 592 -3.37 0.18 6.47
N LEU A 593 -4.08 0.46 7.57
CA LEU A 593 -5.50 0.82 7.55
C LEU A 593 -5.73 2.16 6.85
N GLU A 594 -4.87 3.15 7.13
CA GLU A 594 -4.85 4.44 6.42
C GLU A 594 -4.64 4.28 4.91
N ILE A 595 -3.68 3.45 4.48
CA ILE A 595 -3.43 3.19 3.06
C ILE A 595 -4.61 2.46 2.38
N ALA A 596 -5.23 1.48 3.05
CA ALA A 596 -6.37 0.76 2.50
C ALA A 596 -7.61 1.67 2.36
N ALA A 597 -7.89 2.47 3.38
CA ALA A 597 -8.94 3.48 3.37
C ALA A 597 -8.68 4.53 2.26
N TYR A 598 -7.44 5.01 2.14
CA TYR A 598 -7.04 5.95 1.10
C TYR A 598 -7.17 5.37 -0.31
N ASN A 599 -6.79 4.11 -0.55
CA ASN A 599 -6.96 3.47 -1.87
C ASN A 599 -8.43 3.34 -2.28
N LYS A 600 -9.32 3.04 -1.33
CA LYS A 600 -10.78 3.01 -1.55
C LYS A 600 -11.29 4.41 -1.90
N LEU A 601 -10.82 5.44 -1.18
CA LEU A 601 -11.12 6.84 -1.47
C LEU A 601 -10.66 7.27 -2.87
N GLU A 602 -9.43 6.94 -3.28
CA GLU A 602 -8.91 7.27 -4.62
C GLU A 602 -9.73 6.59 -5.74
N THR A 603 -10.19 5.36 -5.52
CA THR A 603 -11.05 4.66 -6.47
C THR A 603 -12.41 5.35 -6.61
N ALA A 604 -13.03 5.74 -5.48
CA ALA A 604 -14.28 6.50 -5.48
C ALA A 604 -14.11 7.88 -6.12
N TYR A 605 -13.00 8.57 -5.84
CA TYR A 605 -12.63 9.85 -6.46
C TYR A 605 -12.51 9.74 -7.98
N GLY A 606 -11.87 8.66 -8.50
CA GLY A 606 -11.82 8.37 -9.93
C GLY A 606 -13.19 8.16 -10.57
N GLN A 607 -14.19 7.68 -9.81
CA GLN A 607 -15.57 7.59 -10.29
C GLN A 607 -16.27 8.96 -10.30
N TRP A 608 -16.12 9.75 -9.24
CA TRP A 608 -16.73 11.07 -9.12
C TRP A 608 -16.23 12.06 -10.19
N THR A 609 -14.93 12.07 -10.43
CA THR A 609 -14.32 12.93 -11.47
C THR A 609 -14.74 12.51 -12.88
N TRP A 610 -14.90 11.20 -13.12
CA TRP A 610 -15.43 10.69 -14.38
C TRP A 610 -16.88 11.12 -14.64
N ASP A 611 -17.76 11.05 -13.63
CA ASP A 611 -19.15 11.49 -13.75
C ASP A 611 -19.22 12.98 -14.18
N LEU A 612 -18.35 13.83 -13.62
CA LEU A 612 -18.23 15.25 -14.00
C LEU A 612 -17.69 15.44 -15.43
N ARG A 613 -16.59 14.76 -15.78
CA ARG A 613 -15.95 14.86 -17.09
C ARG A 613 -16.84 14.37 -18.22
N LYS A 614 -17.54 13.25 -18.01
CA LYS A 614 -18.51 12.70 -18.96
C LYS A 614 -19.66 13.68 -19.24
N HIS A 615 -20.19 14.31 -18.19
CA HIS A 615 -21.25 15.32 -18.35
C HIS A 615 -20.70 16.58 -19.04
N MET A 616 -19.48 17.01 -18.70
CA MET A 616 -18.84 18.16 -19.36
C MET A 616 -18.62 17.91 -20.86
N LEU A 617 -18.20 16.72 -21.28
CA LEU A 617 -18.08 16.39 -22.71
C LEU A 617 -19.42 16.51 -23.46
N SER A 618 -20.54 16.19 -22.81
CA SER A 618 -21.87 16.43 -23.39
C SER A 618 -22.17 17.91 -23.54
N ILE A 619 -21.86 18.71 -22.51
CA ILE A 619 -22.02 20.18 -22.52
C ILE A 619 -21.13 20.81 -23.60
N GLU A 620 -19.87 20.39 -23.72
CA GLU A 620 -18.94 20.87 -24.76
C GLU A 620 -19.50 20.60 -26.16
N ASN A 621 -20.06 19.42 -26.41
CA ASN A 621 -20.70 19.09 -27.70
C ASN A 621 -21.93 19.97 -27.96
N GLU A 622 -22.78 20.17 -26.95
CA GLU A 622 -23.97 21.04 -27.07
C GLU A 622 -23.59 22.49 -27.36
N ILE A 623 -22.60 23.03 -26.66
CA ILE A 623 -22.06 24.39 -26.89
C ILE A 623 -21.47 24.48 -28.30
N SER A 624 -20.68 23.49 -28.72
CA SER A 624 -20.08 23.45 -30.05
C SER A 624 -21.16 23.49 -31.14
N ASN A 625 -22.21 22.66 -31.01
CA ASN A 625 -23.35 22.65 -31.93
C ASN A 625 -24.07 24.01 -31.95
N LEU A 626 -24.33 24.63 -30.79
CA LEU A 626 -24.97 25.94 -30.71
C LEU A 626 -24.15 27.07 -31.36
N ILE A 627 -22.82 27.02 -31.21
CA ILE A 627 -21.91 27.97 -31.88
C ILE A 627 -21.93 27.73 -33.39
N GLN A 628 -21.84 26.47 -33.84
CA GLN A 628 -21.87 26.11 -35.25
C GLN A 628 -23.20 26.50 -35.92
N ASN A 629 -24.33 26.40 -35.20
CA ASN A 629 -25.67 26.77 -35.65
C ASN A 629 -26.02 28.26 -35.52
N ASP A 630 -25.06 29.13 -35.21
CA ASP A 630 -25.25 30.59 -35.06
C ASP A 630 -26.20 31.00 -33.93
N LYS A 631 -26.53 30.08 -33.01
CA LYS A 631 -27.40 30.35 -31.85
C LYS A 631 -26.64 30.95 -30.68
N MET A 632 -25.30 30.81 -30.64
CA MET A 632 -24.45 31.30 -29.56
C MET A 632 -23.24 32.09 -30.08
N GLN A 633 -23.14 33.37 -29.72
CA GLN A 633 -22.03 34.25 -30.11
C GLN A 633 -21.11 34.65 -28.95
N ARG A 634 -21.51 34.33 -27.71
CA ARG A 634 -20.74 34.57 -26.49
C ARG A 634 -21.14 33.55 -25.45
N ILE A 635 -20.16 33.03 -24.71
CA ILE A 635 -20.40 32.15 -23.58
C ILE A 635 -19.77 32.72 -22.30
N ASP A 636 -20.56 32.74 -21.24
CA ASP A 636 -20.08 33.12 -19.91
C ASP A 636 -19.84 31.90 -19.03
N ARG A 637 -18.89 32.04 -18.10
CA ARG A 637 -18.56 30.98 -17.13
C ARG A 637 -19.77 30.57 -16.30
N SER A 638 -20.65 31.54 -15.99
CA SER A 638 -21.86 31.32 -15.20
C SER A 638 -22.83 30.32 -15.84
N GLU A 639 -22.94 30.33 -17.18
CA GLU A 639 -23.85 29.45 -17.93
C GLU A 639 -23.34 28.00 -17.95
N ILE A 640 -22.05 27.80 -18.25
CA ILE A 640 -21.41 26.47 -18.17
C ILE A 640 -21.51 25.92 -16.74
N ASN A 641 -21.27 26.77 -15.73
CA ASN A 641 -21.38 26.40 -14.34
C ASN A 641 -22.79 25.93 -13.97
N LYS A 642 -23.83 26.61 -14.46
CA LYS A 642 -25.24 26.24 -14.22
C LYS A 642 -25.57 24.86 -14.80
N GLN A 643 -25.06 24.53 -15.98
CA GLN A 643 -25.32 23.25 -16.64
C GLN A 643 -24.63 22.06 -15.96
N ILE A 644 -23.42 22.25 -15.43
CA ILE A 644 -22.72 21.18 -14.68
C ILE A 644 -23.13 21.09 -13.20
N GLN A 645 -23.76 22.13 -12.64
CA GLN A 645 -24.07 22.22 -11.21
C GLN A 645 -24.88 21.02 -10.69
N LYS A 646 -25.91 20.58 -11.44
CA LYS A 646 -26.75 19.43 -11.04
C LYS A 646 -25.93 18.14 -10.85
N THR A 647 -24.99 17.87 -11.76
CA THR A 647 -24.11 16.70 -11.68
C THR A 647 -23.09 16.87 -10.56
N PHE A 648 -22.57 18.08 -10.36
CA PHE A 648 -21.69 18.39 -9.23
C PHE A 648 -22.36 18.18 -7.88
N ASP A 649 -23.60 18.64 -7.70
CA ASP A 649 -24.34 18.45 -6.45
C ASP A 649 -24.61 16.97 -6.18
N ALA A 650 -24.93 16.19 -7.23
CA ALA A 650 -25.09 14.75 -7.12
C ALA A 650 -23.77 14.05 -6.72
N VAL A 651 -22.64 14.46 -7.30
CA VAL A 651 -21.31 13.95 -6.92
C VAL A 651 -20.95 14.34 -5.48
N MET A 652 -21.20 15.58 -5.08
CA MET A 652 -20.96 16.04 -3.71
C MET A 652 -21.84 15.32 -2.69
N LYS A 653 -23.06 14.91 -3.08
CA LYS A 653 -23.92 14.05 -2.26
C LYS A 653 -23.31 12.65 -2.11
N LYS A 654 -22.87 12.01 -3.20
CA LYS A 654 -22.18 10.70 -3.16
C LYS A 654 -20.91 10.76 -2.30
N LEU A 655 -20.13 11.85 -2.41
CA LEU A 655 -18.94 12.08 -1.58
C LEU A 655 -19.31 12.13 -0.10
N LYS A 656 -20.33 12.92 0.29
CA LYS A 656 -20.80 12.99 1.68
C LYS A 656 -21.29 11.64 2.19
N GLU A 657 -22.03 10.90 1.37
CA GLU A 657 -22.51 9.55 1.70
C GLU A 657 -21.35 8.56 1.93
N PHE A 658 -20.30 8.63 1.11
CA PHE A 658 -19.08 7.82 1.30
C PHE A 658 -18.43 8.07 2.66
N PHE A 659 -18.15 9.33 3.00
CA PHE A 659 -17.53 9.64 4.31
C PHE A 659 -18.48 9.41 5.51
N SER A 660 -19.80 9.37 5.30
CA SER A 660 -20.77 9.16 6.38
C SER A 660 -21.08 7.69 6.67
N ASN A 661 -21.04 6.83 5.65
CA ASN A 661 -21.50 5.43 5.74
C ASN A 661 -20.35 4.41 5.75
N GLU A 662 -19.11 4.85 5.53
CA GLU A 662 -17.94 3.95 5.52
C GLU A 662 -17.50 3.52 6.92
N LYS A 663 -17.05 2.27 7.02
CA LYS A 663 -16.61 1.67 8.29
C LYS A 663 -15.32 2.31 8.85
N ASP A 664 -14.54 2.95 7.99
CA ASP A 664 -13.25 3.57 8.30
C ASP A 664 -13.36 5.11 8.46
N ARG A 665 -14.54 5.63 8.80
CA ARG A 665 -14.83 7.07 8.90
C ARG A 665 -13.80 7.86 9.71
N ASP A 666 -13.39 7.33 10.85
CA ASP A 666 -12.44 8.00 11.76
C ASP A 666 -11.03 8.16 11.16
N ILE A 667 -10.69 7.32 10.18
CA ILE A 667 -9.42 7.34 9.43
C ILE A 667 -9.55 8.27 8.21
N LEU A 668 -10.69 8.20 7.53
CA LEU A 668 -10.94 8.93 6.29
C LEU A 668 -11.16 10.44 6.52
N ILE A 669 -11.67 10.84 7.69
CA ILE A 669 -12.09 12.22 7.95
C ILE A 669 -10.98 13.26 7.71
N GLN A 670 -9.71 12.88 7.87
CA GLN A 670 -8.56 13.75 7.58
C GLN A 670 -8.42 14.14 6.09
N TRP A 671 -8.93 13.31 5.16
CA TRP A 671 -8.88 13.57 3.72
C TRP A 671 -10.21 14.10 3.16
N GLU A 672 -11.23 14.29 4.00
CA GLU A 672 -12.55 14.73 3.53
C GLU A 672 -12.48 16.13 2.90
N GLU A 673 -11.85 17.09 3.59
CA GLU A 673 -11.74 18.47 3.12
C GLU A 673 -10.84 18.58 1.88
N SER A 674 -9.69 17.92 1.88
CA SER A 674 -8.78 17.91 0.72
C SER A 674 -9.43 17.26 -0.50
N THR A 675 -10.21 16.18 -0.33
CA THR A 675 -10.95 15.54 -1.42
C THR A 675 -12.07 16.42 -1.97
N LYS A 676 -12.82 17.12 -1.10
CA LYS A 676 -13.82 18.12 -1.52
C LYS A 676 -13.18 19.23 -2.35
N ASN A 677 -12.02 19.72 -1.92
CA ASN A 677 -11.27 20.75 -2.64
C ASN A 677 -10.78 20.22 -4.01
N ARG A 678 -10.27 18.99 -4.06
CA ARG A 678 -9.88 18.32 -5.33
C ARG A 678 -11.04 18.20 -6.32
N VAL A 679 -12.22 17.75 -5.89
CA VAL A 679 -13.41 17.65 -6.77
C VAL A 679 -13.87 19.04 -7.25
N THR A 680 -13.79 20.04 -6.38
CA THR A 680 -14.11 21.44 -6.72
C THR A 680 -13.13 22.03 -7.74
N ASN A 681 -11.84 21.73 -7.60
CA ASN A 681 -10.81 22.13 -8.56
C ASN A 681 -11.04 21.50 -9.93
N VAL A 682 -11.37 20.20 -9.99
CA VAL A 682 -11.72 19.54 -11.26
C VAL A 682 -12.90 20.24 -11.95
N LYS A 683 -13.95 20.62 -11.21
CA LYS A 683 -15.07 21.39 -11.79
C LYS A 683 -14.60 22.72 -12.38
N ARG A 684 -13.76 23.47 -11.66
CA ARG A 684 -13.24 24.77 -12.11
C ARG A 684 -12.39 24.62 -13.38
N GLU A 685 -11.49 23.65 -13.41
CA GLU A 685 -10.65 23.35 -14.58
C GLU A 685 -11.48 22.99 -15.81
N LEU A 686 -12.50 22.15 -15.64
CA LEU A 686 -13.42 21.79 -16.72
C LEU A 686 -14.17 22.99 -17.28
N ILE A 687 -14.60 23.92 -16.43
CA ILE A 687 -15.28 25.16 -16.87
C ILE A 687 -14.33 26.05 -17.66
N GLU A 688 -13.08 26.22 -17.20
CA GLU A 688 -12.10 27.03 -17.91
C GLU A 688 -11.69 26.42 -19.25
N GLU A 689 -11.49 25.09 -19.32
CA GLU A 689 -11.17 24.40 -20.58
C GLU A 689 -12.32 24.49 -21.58
N ALA A 690 -13.56 24.22 -21.14
CA ALA A 690 -14.75 24.30 -21.99
C ALA A 690 -14.97 25.73 -22.51
N LYS A 691 -14.81 26.74 -21.63
CA LYS A 691 -14.90 28.15 -22.03
C LYS A 691 -13.84 28.51 -23.06
N LYS A 692 -12.58 28.12 -22.82
CA LYS A 692 -11.48 28.41 -23.73
C LYS A 692 -11.75 27.83 -25.12
N LYS A 693 -12.14 26.56 -25.22
CA LYS A 693 -12.51 25.92 -26.50
C LYS A 693 -13.66 26.64 -27.19
N ALA A 694 -14.69 27.01 -26.44
CA ALA A 694 -15.84 27.73 -26.98
C ALA A 694 -15.45 29.14 -27.49
N ASP A 695 -14.64 29.88 -26.76
CA ASP A 695 -14.14 31.20 -27.17
C ASP A 695 -13.23 31.10 -28.41
N GLU A 696 -12.40 30.05 -28.51
CA GLU A 696 -11.59 29.73 -29.69
C GLU A 696 -12.46 29.44 -30.92
N LEU A 697 -13.51 28.62 -30.77
CA LEU A 697 -14.49 28.33 -31.84
C LEU A 697 -15.25 29.58 -32.29
N ILE A 698 -15.70 30.41 -31.35
CA ILE A 698 -16.37 31.69 -31.63
C ILE A 698 -15.43 32.63 -32.38
N THR A 699 -14.17 32.72 -31.95
CA THR A 699 -13.16 33.58 -32.59
C THR A 699 -12.88 33.10 -34.02
N SER A 700 -12.71 31.79 -34.21
CA SER A 700 -12.55 31.19 -35.54
C SER A 700 -13.72 31.54 -36.47
N LYS A 701 -14.96 31.38 -35.99
CA LYS A 701 -16.16 31.70 -36.75
C LYS A 701 -16.27 33.19 -37.09
N ASN A 702 -15.93 34.07 -36.13
CA ASN A 702 -15.94 35.52 -36.34
C ASN A 702 -14.86 36.00 -37.32
N ASN A 703 -13.66 35.41 -37.29
CA ASN A 703 -12.58 35.73 -38.23
C ASN A 703 -12.99 35.41 -39.69
N ASN A 704 -13.80 34.37 -39.88
CA ASN A 704 -14.33 33.97 -41.19
C ASN A 704 -15.58 34.78 -41.63
N LYS A 705 -16.09 35.68 -40.80
CA LYS A 705 -17.36 36.39 -41.04
C LYS A 705 -17.37 37.20 -42.33
N LYS A 706 -16.30 37.97 -42.63
CA LYS A 706 -16.22 38.78 -43.86
C LYS A 706 -16.25 37.93 -45.14
N MET A 707 -15.61 36.75 -45.11
CA MET A 707 -15.60 35.81 -46.23
C MET A 707 -16.97 35.15 -46.38
N ASN A 708 -17.57 34.75 -45.27
CA ASN A 708 -18.93 34.18 -45.23
C ASN A 708 -19.99 35.17 -45.72
N ASP A 709 -19.92 36.45 -45.34
CA ASP A 709 -20.83 37.50 -45.81
C ASP A 709 -20.75 37.68 -47.35
N CYS A 710 -19.56 37.52 -47.95
CA CYS A 710 -19.39 37.59 -49.40
C CYS A 710 -19.92 36.34 -50.10
N LYS A 711 -19.65 35.15 -49.55
CA LYS A 711 -20.22 33.88 -50.02
C LYS A 711 -21.75 33.97 -50.01
N GLU A 712 -22.34 34.40 -48.90
CA GLU A 712 -23.78 34.52 -48.73
C GLU A 712 -24.44 35.43 -49.77
N LYS A 713 -23.82 36.58 -50.08
CA LYS A 713 -24.28 37.48 -51.16
C LYS A 713 -24.25 36.83 -52.54
N TRP A 714 -23.24 36.02 -52.83
CA TRP A 714 -23.12 35.32 -54.12
C TRP A 714 -24.12 34.16 -54.21
N GLU A 715 -24.31 33.42 -53.12
CA GLU A 715 -25.34 32.39 -53.03
C GLU A 715 -26.74 33.00 -53.24
N ASP A 716 -27.07 34.12 -52.58
CA ASP A 716 -28.35 34.82 -52.74
C ASP A 716 -28.59 35.29 -54.19
N GLU A 717 -27.56 35.82 -54.86
CA GLU A 717 -27.64 36.25 -56.26
C GLU A 717 -27.83 35.05 -57.21
N LEU A 718 -27.17 33.92 -56.96
CA LEU A 718 -27.34 32.70 -57.74
C LEU A 718 -28.75 32.11 -57.55
N PHE A 719 -29.28 32.15 -56.32
CA PHE A 719 -30.65 31.73 -56.04
C PHE A 719 -31.66 32.61 -56.77
N ARG A 720 -31.49 33.94 -56.75
CA ARG A 720 -32.33 34.88 -57.50
C ARG A 720 -32.36 34.54 -58.99
N ARG A 721 -31.18 34.32 -59.61
CA ARG A 721 -31.06 33.94 -61.03
C ARG A 721 -31.68 32.59 -61.35
N SER A 722 -31.47 31.60 -60.47
CA SER A 722 -32.05 30.26 -60.63
C SER A 722 -33.58 30.29 -60.55
N ARG A 723 -34.14 31.14 -59.68
CA ARG A 723 -35.59 31.35 -59.55
C ARG A 723 -36.19 32.06 -60.77
N GLU A 724 -35.54 33.11 -61.25
CA GLU A 724 -35.93 33.80 -62.49
C GLU A 724 -35.94 32.84 -63.67
N LEU A 725 -34.89 32.00 -63.79
CA LEU A 725 -34.79 30.97 -64.82
C LEU A 725 -35.89 29.90 -64.68
N ALA A 726 -36.17 29.43 -63.45
CA ALA A 726 -37.26 28.48 -63.21
C ALA A 726 -38.64 29.05 -63.55
N LEU A 727 -38.88 30.35 -63.28
CA LEU A 727 -40.11 31.04 -63.66
C LEU A 727 -40.29 31.12 -65.18
N THR A 728 -39.21 31.32 -65.95
CA THR A 728 -39.26 31.33 -67.42
C THR A 728 -39.54 29.96 -68.04
N LEU A 729 -39.30 28.88 -67.29
CA LEU A 729 -39.46 27.49 -67.73
C LEU A 729 -40.79 26.85 -67.24
N LYS A 730 -41.58 27.60 -66.47
CA LYS A 730 -42.82 27.12 -65.86
C LYS A 730 -43.89 26.84 -66.93
N GLY A 731 -44.36 25.59 -67.01
CA GLY A 731 -45.39 25.15 -67.98
C GLY A 731 -44.85 24.47 -69.24
N GLN A 732 -43.54 24.22 -69.33
CA GLN A 732 -42.92 23.43 -70.41
C GLN A 732 -42.66 21.98 -69.94
N GLU A 733 -42.94 20.98 -70.77
CA GLU A 733 -42.51 19.59 -70.50
C GLU A 733 -41.00 19.46 -70.69
N LEU A 734 -40.27 19.36 -69.58
CA LEU A 734 -38.81 19.42 -69.59
C LEU A 734 -38.19 18.10 -69.12
N ASN A 735 -37.36 17.52 -70.00
CA ASN A 735 -36.48 16.38 -69.72
C ASN A 735 -35.31 16.82 -68.78
N LYS A 736 -34.89 15.93 -67.86
CA LYS A 736 -33.72 16.12 -66.95
C LYS A 736 -32.46 16.68 -67.63
N GLN A 737 -32.19 16.29 -68.87
CA GLN A 737 -31.05 16.71 -69.67
C GLN A 737 -31.15 18.18 -70.11
N ILE A 738 -32.35 18.63 -70.50
CA ILE A 738 -32.63 20.02 -70.88
C ILE A 738 -32.48 20.94 -69.66
N LEU A 739 -32.97 20.52 -68.50
CA LEU A 739 -32.77 21.25 -67.24
C LEU A 739 -31.29 21.41 -66.90
N LYS A 740 -30.50 20.35 -67.06
CA LYS A 740 -29.06 20.37 -66.79
C LYS A 740 -28.32 21.32 -67.74
N GLU A 741 -28.59 21.26 -69.03
CA GLU A 741 -27.99 22.18 -70.01
C GLU A 741 -28.38 23.65 -69.76
N THR A 742 -29.63 23.90 -69.39
CA THR A 742 -30.13 25.26 -69.12
C THR A 742 -29.50 25.85 -67.86
N PHE A 743 -29.34 25.04 -66.81
CA PHE A 743 -28.61 25.43 -65.61
C PHE A 743 -27.14 25.70 -65.89
N ILE A 744 -26.46 24.86 -66.67
CA ILE A 744 -25.04 25.04 -67.03
C ILE A 744 -24.83 26.34 -67.81
N LYS A 745 -25.75 26.70 -68.72
CA LYS A 745 -25.71 27.97 -69.48
C LYS A 745 -25.84 29.21 -68.58
N MET A 746 -26.50 29.10 -67.43
CA MET A 746 -26.58 30.16 -66.42
C MET A 746 -25.37 30.16 -65.49
N TRP A 747 -24.94 28.97 -65.04
CA TRP A 747 -23.83 28.76 -64.11
C TRP A 747 -22.48 29.25 -64.65
N ASN A 748 -22.08 28.79 -65.85
CA ASN A 748 -20.73 29.01 -66.37
C ASN A 748 -20.40 30.51 -66.58
N PRO A 749 -21.28 31.37 -67.15
CA PRO A 749 -21.00 32.80 -67.25
C PRO A 749 -21.01 33.51 -65.89
N TRP A 750 -21.83 33.05 -64.95
CA TRP A 750 -21.92 33.63 -63.62
C TRP A 750 -20.67 33.36 -62.78
N ILE A 751 -20.16 32.12 -62.78
CA ILE A 751 -18.95 31.78 -62.02
C ILE A 751 -17.72 32.55 -62.53
N LEU A 752 -17.62 32.81 -63.84
CA LEU A 752 -16.60 33.66 -64.45
C LEU A 752 -16.71 35.13 -63.99
N GLN A 753 -17.92 35.66 -63.81
CA GLN A 753 -18.12 37.01 -63.24
C GLN A 753 -17.67 37.07 -61.78
N ILE A 754 -17.98 36.05 -60.97
CA ILE A 754 -17.55 35.99 -59.56
C ILE A 754 -16.02 35.88 -59.47
N GLN A 755 -15.38 35.08 -60.34
CA GLN A 755 -13.93 34.96 -60.40
C GLN A 755 -13.22 36.31 -60.58
N SER A 756 -13.82 37.23 -61.35
CA SER A 756 -13.29 38.59 -61.55
C SER A 756 -13.49 39.55 -60.35
N LYS A 757 -14.36 39.19 -59.40
CA LYS A 757 -14.73 40.01 -58.23
C LYS A 757 -14.04 39.58 -56.93
N ILE A 758 -13.34 38.44 -56.93
CA ILE A 758 -12.62 37.95 -55.76
C ILE A 758 -11.34 38.76 -55.59
N PRO A 759 -11.15 39.47 -54.45
CA PRO A 759 -9.89 40.15 -54.16
C PRO A 759 -8.76 39.11 -54.10
N GLN A 760 -7.62 39.39 -54.73
CA GLN A 760 -6.42 38.58 -54.49
C GLN A 760 -5.99 38.80 -53.04
N THR A 761 -6.12 37.77 -52.21
CA THR A 761 -5.63 37.80 -50.83
C THR A 761 -4.11 37.82 -50.84
N GLU A 762 -3.51 38.90 -50.31
CA GLU A 762 -2.07 38.96 -50.06
C GLU A 762 -1.69 37.83 -49.10
N THR A 763 -0.62 37.10 -49.42
CA THR A 763 -0.10 36.06 -48.53
C THR A 763 0.38 36.70 -47.23
N PRO A 764 0.03 36.13 -46.05
CA PRO A 764 0.52 36.68 -44.79
C PRO A 764 2.05 36.73 -44.80
N PRO A 765 2.66 37.79 -44.25
CA PRO A 765 4.10 38.03 -44.35
C PRO A 765 4.87 37.19 -43.32
N ILE A 766 4.64 35.86 -43.30
CA ILE A 766 5.13 34.90 -42.30
C ILE A 766 6.65 35.05 -42.09
N ARG A 767 7.41 35.17 -43.18
CA ARG A 767 8.86 35.34 -43.13
C ARG A 767 9.28 36.65 -42.47
N LYS A 768 8.56 37.74 -42.77
CA LYS A 768 8.82 39.06 -42.20
C LYS A 768 8.45 39.10 -40.72
N ASP A 769 7.37 38.44 -40.33
CA ASP A 769 6.95 38.33 -38.94
C ASP A 769 7.96 37.52 -38.11
N LEU A 770 8.44 36.40 -38.65
CA LEU A 770 9.55 35.62 -38.10
C LEU A 770 10.80 36.50 -37.86
N GLU A 771 11.23 37.24 -38.89
CA GLU A 771 12.43 38.09 -38.82
C GLU A 771 12.26 39.23 -37.80
N ASN A 772 11.10 39.91 -37.81
CA ASN A 772 10.81 41.00 -36.88
C ASN A 772 10.82 40.53 -35.42
N ILE A 773 10.18 39.39 -35.12
CA ILE A 773 10.09 38.86 -33.75
C ILE A 773 11.47 38.43 -33.23
N LEU A 774 12.29 37.78 -34.07
CA LEU A 774 13.66 37.41 -33.72
C LEU A 774 14.53 38.64 -33.48
N LEU A 775 14.40 39.67 -34.31
CA LEU A 775 15.13 40.93 -34.15
C LEU A 775 14.68 41.70 -32.91
N GLU A 776 13.38 41.75 -32.62
CA GLU A 776 12.84 42.43 -31.44
C GLU A 776 13.32 41.76 -30.15
N HIS A 777 13.22 40.43 -30.08
CA HIS A 777 13.51 39.69 -28.86
C HIS A 777 15.03 39.53 -28.59
N PHE A 778 15.83 39.29 -29.63
CA PHE A 778 17.29 39.10 -29.50
C PHE A 778 18.11 40.31 -29.95
N ASN A 779 17.53 41.53 -29.92
CA ASN A 779 18.19 42.77 -30.37
C ASN A 779 19.56 43.06 -29.71
N LYS A 780 19.82 42.51 -28.52
CA LYS A 780 21.08 42.66 -27.79
C LYS A 780 22.19 41.69 -28.24
N HIS A 781 21.89 40.69 -29.07
CA HIS A 781 22.89 39.73 -29.53
C HIS A 781 23.66 40.30 -30.74
N PRO A 782 24.99 40.49 -30.65
CA PRO A 782 25.77 41.28 -31.62
C PRO A 782 25.78 40.71 -33.05
N GLU A 783 25.54 39.40 -33.22
CA GLU A 783 25.54 38.71 -34.52
C GLU A 783 24.14 38.27 -35.00
N ILE A 784 23.06 38.73 -34.36
CA ILE A 784 21.69 38.24 -34.67
C ILE A 784 21.30 38.41 -36.14
N GLN A 785 21.64 39.55 -36.75
CA GLN A 785 21.32 39.84 -38.16
C GLN A 785 22.01 38.88 -39.13
N LYS A 786 23.14 38.29 -38.74
CA LYS A 786 23.86 37.29 -39.53
C LYS A 786 23.32 35.88 -39.29
N LEU A 787 23.00 35.55 -38.03
CA LEU A 787 22.53 34.22 -37.64
C LEU A 787 21.12 33.89 -38.17
N ILE A 788 20.24 34.90 -38.32
CA ILE A 788 18.87 34.69 -38.84
C ILE A 788 18.88 34.00 -40.22
N PRO A 789 19.54 34.56 -41.27
CA PRO A 789 19.58 33.89 -42.57
C PRO A 789 20.35 32.57 -42.55
N GLU A 790 21.43 32.46 -41.77
CA GLU A 790 22.23 31.22 -41.66
C GLU A 790 21.42 30.06 -41.08
N SER A 791 20.52 30.34 -40.13
CA SER A 791 19.70 29.34 -39.45
C SER A 791 18.80 28.52 -40.37
N SER A 792 18.50 29.05 -41.55
CA SER A 792 17.72 28.35 -42.58
C SER A 792 18.37 27.07 -43.10
N THR A 793 19.68 26.95 -42.96
CA THR A 793 20.48 25.83 -43.49
C THR A 793 20.78 24.76 -42.45
N TRP A 794 20.43 25.00 -41.19
CA TRP A 794 20.77 24.12 -40.08
C TRP A 794 20.00 22.81 -40.12
N ARG A 795 20.72 21.69 -40.00
CA ARG A 795 20.12 20.33 -39.95
C ARG A 795 20.03 19.80 -38.53
N ASP A 796 21.05 20.05 -37.71
CA ASP A 796 21.09 19.72 -36.29
C ASP A 796 21.54 20.94 -35.49
N VAL A 797 20.63 21.50 -34.70
CA VAL A 797 20.92 22.67 -33.85
C VAL A 797 22.02 22.39 -32.83
N ASN A 798 22.22 21.14 -32.40
CA ASN A 798 23.27 20.79 -31.45
C ASN A 798 24.66 20.89 -32.09
N GLU A 799 24.81 20.50 -33.36
CA GLU A 799 26.08 20.60 -34.09
C GLU A 799 26.45 22.06 -34.30
N GLU A 800 25.50 22.88 -34.74
CA GLU A 800 25.68 24.31 -35.01
C GLU A 800 26.00 25.08 -33.74
N PHE A 801 25.24 24.82 -32.66
CA PHE A 801 25.48 25.41 -31.35
C PHE A 801 26.86 25.01 -30.78
N SER A 802 27.25 23.74 -30.91
CA SER A 802 28.56 23.26 -30.46
C SER A 802 29.70 23.88 -31.26
N GLY A 803 29.52 24.07 -32.57
CA GLY A 803 30.43 24.77 -33.45
C GLY A 803 30.64 26.22 -33.01
N TYR A 804 29.55 26.94 -32.74
CA TYR A 804 29.58 28.34 -32.30
C TYR A 804 30.33 28.54 -30.99
N ILE A 805 30.06 27.71 -29.97
CA ILE A 805 30.77 27.78 -28.69
C ILE A 805 32.27 27.50 -28.87
N SER A 806 32.61 26.55 -29.73
CA SER A 806 34.00 26.19 -30.01
C SER A 806 34.81 27.28 -30.73
N MET A 807 34.15 28.29 -31.29
CA MET A 807 34.78 29.34 -32.09
C MET A 807 34.93 30.70 -31.37
N LYS A 808 34.30 30.95 -30.21
CA LYS A 808 34.49 32.22 -29.47
C LYS A 808 35.97 32.38 -29.03
N PRO A 809 36.76 33.30 -29.61
CA PRO A 809 38.12 33.56 -29.16
C PRO A 809 38.06 34.49 -27.96
N LYS A 810 38.61 34.09 -26.80
CA LYS A 810 38.91 35.06 -25.75
C LYS A 810 40.23 35.76 -26.10
N TRP A 811 40.14 37.08 -26.25
CA TRP A 811 41.27 38.01 -26.16
C TRP A 811 42.11 37.60 -24.92
N LEU A 812 43.40 37.27 -25.09
CA LEU A 812 44.34 36.69 -24.10
C LEU A 812 44.45 35.13 -24.06
N GLY A 813 44.78 34.50 -25.18
CA GLY A 813 45.70 33.34 -25.21
C GLY A 813 45.32 32.03 -24.48
N LEU A 814 44.07 31.80 -24.09
CA LEU A 814 43.60 30.55 -23.46
C LEU A 814 42.56 29.82 -24.34
N LYS A 815 42.66 28.48 -24.35
CA LYS A 815 41.97 27.51 -25.23
C LYS A 815 40.45 27.75 -25.38
N ASN A 816 39.93 27.46 -26.58
CA ASN A 816 38.49 27.41 -26.90
C ASN A 816 37.72 26.64 -25.82
N GLU A 817 36.68 27.25 -25.26
CA GLU A 817 35.79 26.58 -24.31
C GLU A 817 34.95 25.55 -25.08
N LYS A 818 35.07 24.27 -24.75
CA LYS A 818 34.26 23.19 -25.33
C LYS A 818 33.17 22.78 -24.34
N LEU A 819 31.99 22.45 -24.86
CA LEU A 819 30.95 21.78 -24.07
C LEU A 819 31.51 20.47 -23.49
N THR A 820 31.25 20.25 -22.20
CA THR A 820 31.51 18.95 -21.58
C THR A 820 30.57 17.89 -22.16
N LYS A 821 30.92 16.61 -22.03
CA LYS A 821 30.02 15.50 -22.43
C LYS A 821 28.66 15.58 -21.74
N ALA A 822 28.63 16.02 -20.48
CA ALA A 822 27.40 16.18 -19.70
C ALA A 822 26.54 17.33 -20.24
N GLU A 823 27.12 18.49 -20.52
CA GLU A 823 26.42 19.62 -21.15
C GLU A 823 25.91 19.26 -22.55
N THR A 824 26.71 18.54 -23.35
CA THR A 824 26.31 18.06 -24.68
C THR A 824 25.07 17.17 -24.59
N GLN A 825 25.04 16.26 -23.61
CA GLN A 825 23.89 15.39 -23.40
C GLN A 825 22.65 16.17 -22.92
N GLN A 826 22.82 17.14 -22.01
CA GLN A 826 21.72 18.00 -21.54
C GLN A 826 21.14 18.86 -22.67
N VAL A 827 21.99 19.41 -23.54
CA VAL A 827 21.57 20.17 -24.74
C VAL A 827 20.78 19.26 -25.69
N LYS A 828 21.25 18.05 -25.98
CA LYS A 828 20.52 17.08 -26.82
C LYS A 828 19.16 16.70 -26.24
N GLU A 829 19.09 16.43 -24.95
CA GLU A 829 17.84 16.10 -24.26
C GLU A 829 16.85 17.27 -24.25
N THR A 830 17.35 18.48 -23.99
CA THR A 830 16.54 19.70 -24.01
C THR A 830 16.06 20.04 -25.41
N THR A 831 16.91 19.89 -26.44
CA THR A 831 16.54 20.11 -27.85
C THR A 831 15.39 19.19 -28.24
N ARG A 832 15.47 17.90 -27.90
CA ARG A 832 14.39 16.95 -28.19
C ARG A 832 13.08 17.33 -27.49
N ALA A 833 13.15 17.76 -26.23
CA ALA A 833 11.96 18.20 -25.50
C ALA A 833 11.31 19.44 -26.15
N VAL A 834 12.13 20.43 -26.54
CA VAL A 834 11.67 21.61 -27.27
C VAL A 834 11.05 21.23 -28.61
N GLU A 835 11.73 20.41 -29.43
CA GLU A 835 11.18 19.95 -30.71
C GLU A 835 9.85 19.22 -30.55
N MET A 836 9.72 18.35 -29.54
CA MET A 836 8.46 17.68 -29.24
C MET A 836 7.35 18.67 -28.86
N SER A 837 7.66 19.65 -28.00
CA SER A 837 6.66 20.64 -27.56
C SER A 837 6.19 21.52 -28.72
N VAL A 838 7.14 22.03 -29.52
CA VAL A 838 6.86 22.86 -30.69
C VAL A 838 6.10 22.07 -31.75
N ASN A 839 6.49 20.83 -32.06
CA ASN A 839 5.75 19.99 -33.02
C ASN A 839 4.32 19.72 -32.55
N LYS A 840 4.11 19.42 -31.26
CA LYS A 840 2.76 19.23 -30.69
C LYS A 840 1.94 20.51 -30.73
N TYR A 841 2.57 21.67 -30.57
CA TYR A 841 1.92 22.96 -30.76
C TYR A 841 1.51 23.18 -32.23
N LEU A 842 2.42 22.96 -33.18
CA LEU A 842 2.16 23.11 -34.62
C LEU A 842 1.05 22.19 -35.10
N GLN A 843 1.07 20.92 -34.69
CA GLN A 843 0.04 19.95 -35.04
C GLN A 843 -1.35 20.40 -34.53
N ARG A 844 -1.43 20.86 -33.28
CA ARG A 844 -2.68 21.40 -32.73
C ARG A 844 -3.19 22.60 -33.52
N LYS A 845 -2.31 23.50 -33.96
CA LYS A 845 -2.70 24.68 -34.76
C LYS A 845 -3.17 24.28 -36.17
N GLU A 846 -2.54 23.28 -36.79
CA GLU A 846 -2.99 22.75 -38.07
C GLU A 846 -4.37 22.09 -37.99
N GLU A 847 -4.63 21.34 -36.91
CA GLU A 847 -5.93 20.71 -36.64
C GLU A 847 -7.06 21.75 -36.46
N GLN A 848 -6.73 22.97 -36.02
CA GLN A 848 -7.71 24.06 -35.89
C GLN A 848 -8.23 24.59 -37.23
N LYS A 849 -7.59 24.24 -38.36
CA LYS A 849 -7.98 24.67 -39.72
C LYS A 849 -8.16 26.20 -39.81
N MET A 850 -7.28 26.97 -39.20
CA MET A 850 -7.26 28.45 -39.22
C MET A 850 -6.06 28.98 -40.04
N ASP A 851 -6.14 30.24 -40.48
CA ASP A 851 -5.01 30.92 -41.13
C ASP A 851 -3.88 31.22 -40.14
N TYR A 852 -2.70 31.53 -40.66
CA TYR A 852 -1.57 31.97 -39.86
C TYR A 852 -1.86 33.30 -39.14
N GLN A 853 -1.39 33.42 -37.89
CA GLN A 853 -1.37 34.65 -37.12
C GLN A 853 0.05 34.92 -36.62
N SER A 854 0.48 36.19 -36.64
CA SER A 854 1.82 36.59 -36.19
C SER A 854 2.10 36.22 -34.73
N SER A 855 1.06 36.16 -33.88
CA SER A 855 1.16 35.73 -32.49
C SER A 855 1.68 34.31 -32.31
N TYR A 856 1.58 33.43 -33.32
CA TYR A 856 2.01 32.03 -33.19
C TYR A 856 3.52 31.89 -32.99
N PHE A 857 4.32 32.79 -33.57
CA PHE A 857 5.76 32.82 -33.28
C PHE A 857 6.05 33.27 -31.85
N HIS A 858 5.29 34.23 -31.30
CA HIS A 858 5.41 34.62 -29.89
C HIS A 858 5.03 33.47 -28.93
N GLU A 859 4.00 32.69 -29.27
CA GLU A 859 3.59 31.50 -28.51
C GLU A 859 4.68 30.41 -28.54
N ILE A 860 5.30 30.16 -29.71
CA ILE A 860 6.43 29.23 -29.85
C ILE A 860 7.63 29.72 -29.04
N LEU A 861 7.96 31.00 -29.11
CA LEU A 861 9.06 31.58 -28.33
C LEU A 861 8.85 31.36 -26.83
N HIS A 862 7.66 31.66 -26.32
CA HIS A 862 7.34 31.46 -24.91
C HIS A 862 7.44 29.98 -24.48
N GLN A 863 6.99 29.05 -25.35
CA GLN A 863 7.14 27.61 -25.11
C GLN A 863 8.62 27.19 -24.99
N ILE A 864 9.45 27.70 -25.90
CA ILE A 864 10.89 27.41 -25.92
C ILE A 864 11.53 27.94 -24.64
N GLU A 865 11.25 29.20 -24.27
CA GLU A 865 11.79 29.79 -23.04
C GLU A 865 11.41 28.98 -21.81
N MET A 866 10.14 28.60 -21.66
CA MET A 866 9.68 27.78 -20.54
C MET A 866 10.39 26.42 -20.46
N GLU A 867 10.48 25.70 -21.58
CA GLU A 867 11.15 24.38 -21.62
C GLU A 867 12.65 24.51 -21.30
N VAL A 868 13.32 25.53 -21.83
CA VAL A 868 14.73 25.79 -21.57
C VAL A 868 14.95 26.24 -20.11
N GLU A 869 14.08 27.08 -19.54
CA GLU A 869 14.17 27.49 -18.14
C GLU A 869 13.98 26.32 -17.17
N ASN A 870 13.05 25.41 -17.48
CA ASN A 870 12.80 24.24 -16.67
C ASN A 870 13.97 23.25 -16.69
N LYS A 871 14.63 23.08 -17.84
CA LYS A 871 15.69 22.06 -18.02
C LYS A 871 17.10 22.57 -17.73
N LEU A 872 17.38 23.85 -18.02
CA LEU A 872 18.74 24.42 -18.01
C LEU A 872 18.82 25.65 -17.10
N ARG A 873 18.72 25.44 -15.77
CA ARG A 873 18.79 26.54 -14.78
C ARG A 873 20.20 27.13 -14.60
N THR A 874 21.24 26.28 -14.59
CA THR A 874 22.64 26.67 -14.31
C THR A 874 23.55 26.63 -15.55
N PHE A 875 22.98 26.40 -16.73
CA PHE A 875 23.74 26.22 -17.96
C PHE A 875 24.42 27.53 -18.40
N LYS A 876 25.75 27.48 -18.56
CA LYS A 876 26.59 28.67 -18.82
C LYS A 876 26.20 29.40 -20.11
N PHE A 877 25.87 28.67 -21.15
CA PHE A 877 25.53 29.21 -22.47
C PHE A 877 24.02 29.27 -22.71
N LYS A 878 23.20 29.40 -21.66
CA LYS A 878 21.73 29.38 -21.76
C LYS A 878 21.18 30.41 -22.74
N ALA A 879 21.63 31.66 -22.66
CA ALA A 879 21.16 32.70 -23.57
C ALA A 879 21.53 32.42 -25.04
N ASP A 880 22.77 31.97 -25.30
CA ASP A 880 23.20 31.56 -26.64
C ASP A 880 22.37 30.35 -27.13
N TYR A 881 22.11 29.36 -26.27
CA TYR A 881 21.33 28.18 -26.62
C TYR A 881 19.85 28.48 -26.92
N VAL A 882 19.21 29.33 -26.10
CA VAL A 882 17.84 29.80 -26.33
C VAL A 882 17.76 30.47 -27.70
N LEU A 883 18.73 31.30 -28.06
CA LEU A 883 18.81 31.91 -29.38
C LEU A 883 18.87 30.86 -30.49
N PHE A 884 19.81 29.91 -30.44
CA PHE A 884 20.00 28.92 -31.50
C PHE A 884 18.79 27.99 -31.66
N VAL A 885 18.22 27.50 -30.57
CA VAL A 885 17.03 26.64 -30.63
C VAL A 885 15.79 27.40 -31.10
N THR A 886 15.67 28.69 -30.78
CA THR A 886 14.60 29.55 -31.29
C THR A 886 14.74 29.76 -32.79
N LEU A 887 15.93 30.14 -33.27
CA LEU A 887 16.22 30.30 -34.69
C LEU A 887 15.87 29.04 -35.49
N TYR A 888 16.35 27.88 -35.02
CA TYR A 888 16.06 26.58 -35.64
C TYR A 888 14.55 26.25 -35.64
N SER A 889 13.89 26.43 -34.50
CA SER A 889 12.47 26.09 -34.35
C SER A 889 11.56 27.02 -35.17
N PHE A 890 11.87 28.32 -35.21
CA PHE A 890 11.13 29.29 -36.02
C PHE A 890 11.23 28.94 -37.50
N TYR A 891 12.42 28.60 -37.99
CA TYR A 891 12.61 28.24 -39.39
C TYR A 891 11.89 26.94 -39.76
N LYS A 892 11.94 25.91 -38.91
CA LYS A 892 11.15 24.68 -39.13
C LYS A 892 9.64 24.94 -39.10
N SER A 893 9.19 25.89 -38.27
CA SER A 893 7.79 26.26 -38.15
C SER A 893 7.28 27.08 -39.35
N GLU A 894 8.15 27.86 -40.00
CA GLU A 894 7.81 28.67 -41.18
C GLU A 894 7.13 27.85 -42.27
N LEU A 895 7.74 26.72 -42.67
CA LEU A 895 7.17 25.86 -43.72
C LEU A 895 5.78 25.32 -43.33
N ARG A 896 5.62 24.93 -42.07
CA ARG A 896 4.35 24.40 -41.55
C ARG A 896 3.27 25.48 -41.52
N PHE A 897 3.62 26.71 -41.14
CA PHE A 897 2.70 27.84 -41.19
C PHE A 897 2.34 28.27 -42.62
N ILE A 898 3.28 28.22 -43.57
CA ILE A 898 2.99 28.41 -45.00
C ILE A 898 1.99 27.35 -45.48
N GLN A 899 2.23 26.07 -45.16
CA GLN A 899 1.33 24.98 -45.51
C GLN A 899 -0.05 25.13 -44.89
N MET A 900 -0.12 25.57 -43.63
CA MET A 900 -1.36 25.83 -42.90
C MET A 900 -2.15 26.98 -43.54
N SER A 901 -1.49 28.09 -43.85
CA SER A 901 -2.10 29.24 -44.55
C SER A 901 -2.57 28.86 -45.96
N ASP A 902 -1.77 28.07 -46.70
CA ASP A 902 -2.14 27.53 -48.00
C ASP A 902 -3.34 26.59 -47.93
N ALA A 903 -3.37 25.69 -46.94
CA ALA A 903 -4.47 24.77 -46.71
C ALA A 903 -5.75 25.52 -46.33
N PHE A 904 -5.65 26.50 -45.42
CA PHE A 904 -6.75 27.37 -45.03
C PHE A 904 -7.30 28.13 -46.24
N ARG A 905 -6.43 28.72 -47.06
CA ARG A 905 -6.82 29.44 -48.27
C ARG A 905 -7.46 28.51 -49.31
N LYS A 906 -6.95 27.29 -49.51
CA LYS A 906 -7.55 26.29 -50.40
C LYS A 906 -8.91 25.82 -49.91
N ALA A 907 -9.10 25.67 -48.60
CA ALA A 907 -10.35 25.25 -47.99
C ALA A 907 -11.40 26.39 -47.97
N ASN A 908 -10.94 27.64 -47.87
CA ASN A 908 -11.80 28.82 -47.84
C ASN A 908 -11.83 29.59 -49.17
N ASP A 909 -11.31 29.00 -50.26
CA ASP A 909 -11.36 29.56 -51.61
C ASP A 909 -12.83 29.66 -52.05
N PRO A 910 -13.37 30.88 -52.21
CA PRO A 910 -14.78 31.04 -52.49
C PRO A 910 -15.22 30.45 -53.84
N LEU A 911 -14.33 30.35 -54.82
CA LEU A 911 -14.64 29.71 -56.11
C LEU A 911 -14.78 28.20 -55.97
N ARG A 912 -13.85 27.57 -55.23
CA ARG A 912 -13.91 26.14 -54.97
C ARG A 912 -15.12 25.76 -54.13
N ASP A 913 -15.44 26.57 -53.13
CA ASP A 913 -16.64 26.38 -52.30
C ASP A 913 -17.91 26.48 -53.14
N LEU A 914 -18.06 27.54 -53.97
CA LEU A 914 -19.20 27.67 -54.89
C LEU A 914 -19.28 26.50 -55.88
N GLU A 915 -18.18 26.11 -56.50
CA GLU A 915 -18.17 24.98 -57.45
C GLU A 915 -18.50 23.65 -56.75
N SER A 916 -18.09 23.45 -55.50
CA SER A 916 -18.46 22.27 -54.71
C SER A 916 -19.98 22.18 -54.46
N LYS A 917 -20.65 23.33 -54.34
CA LYS A 917 -22.10 23.44 -54.15
C LYS A 917 -22.90 23.40 -55.45
N ARG A 918 -22.26 23.31 -56.61
CA ARG A 918 -22.92 23.35 -57.93
C ARG A 918 -24.04 22.31 -58.08
N SER A 919 -23.83 21.09 -57.60
CA SER A 919 -24.83 20.02 -57.61
C SER A 919 -26.05 20.39 -56.76
N GLN A 920 -25.83 20.98 -55.59
CA GLN A 920 -26.87 21.43 -54.66
C GLN A 920 -27.70 22.56 -55.26
N PHE A 921 -27.04 23.54 -55.90
CA PHE A 921 -27.73 24.61 -56.64
C PHE A 921 -28.53 24.09 -57.83
N PHE A 922 -28.00 23.09 -58.55
CA PHE A 922 -28.74 22.43 -59.62
C PHE A 922 -29.98 21.69 -59.08
N GLN A 923 -29.88 21.03 -57.93
CA GLN A 923 -30.99 20.35 -57.27
C GLN A 923 -32.06 21.35 -56.81
N SER A 924 -31.66 22.51 -56.26
CA SER A 924 -32.55 23.63 -55.94
C SER A 924 -33.29 24.20 -57.15
N PHE A 925 -32.56 24.42 -58.26
CA PHE A 925 -33.13 24.85 -59.53
C PHE A 925 -34.15 23.81 -60.05
N ARG A 926 -33.82 22.52 -59.98
CA ARG A 926 -34.72 21.43 -60.36
C ARG A 926 -35.98 21.41 -59.49
N MET A 927 -35.86 21.51 -58.16
CA MET A 927 -37.00 21.59 -57.24
C MET A 927 -37.94 22.78 -57.54
N SER A 928 -37.38 23.90 -58.00
CA SER A 928 -38.16 25.08 -58.39
C SER A 928 -38.90 24.90 -59.72
N CYS A 929 -38.45 23.98 -60.58
CA CYS A 929 -39.06 23.68 -61.89
C CYS A 929 -40.13 22.56 -61.81
N ASP A 930 -39.99 21.59 -60.90
CA ASP A 930 -40.95 20.50 -60.72
C ASP A 930 -42.20 21.00 -59.97
N GLY A 931 -43.38 20.93 -60.60
CA GLY A 931 -44.64 21.42 -60.02
C GLY A 931 -45.34 20.41 -59.11
N SER A 932 -45.20 19.11 -59.38
CA SER A 932 -46.00 18.02 -58.81
C SER A 932 -45.29 17.19 -57.72
N HIS A 933 -43.95 17.27 -57.59
CA HIS A 933 -43.16 16.47 -56.64
C HIS A 933 -42.33 17.32 -55.65
N ARG A 934 -42.77 18.55 -55.37
CA ARG A 934 -42.00 19.54 -54.58
C ARG A 934 -41.70 19.09 -53.15
N ILE A 935 -42.68 18.49 -52.48
CA ILE A 935 -42.58 18.12 -51.06
C ILE A 935 -41.68 16.88 -50.88
N ALA A 936 -41.80 15.87 -51.75
CA ALA A 936 -40.93 14.70 -51.74
C ALA A 936 -39.45 15.07 -52.03
N SER A 937 -39.20 15.92 -53.03
CA SER A 937 -37.83 16.36 -53.35
C SER A 937 -37.21 17.20 -52.23
N LEU A 938 -38.05 17.91 -51.47
CA LEU A 938 -37.62 18.68 -50.30
C LEU A 938 -37.23 17.77 -49.13
N ALA A 939 -38.03 16.73 -48.91
CA ALA A 939 -37.75 15.74 -47.88
C ALA A 939 -36.46 14.97 -48.16
N ASP A 940 -36.23 14.57 -49.42
CA ASP A 940 -34.96 13.95 -49.84
C ASP A 940 -33.76 14.88 -49.57
N PHE A 941 -33.87 16.17 -49.93
CA PHE A 941 -32.80 17.14 -49.70
C PHE A 941 -32.49 17.34 -48.21
N LEU A 942 -33.52 17.44 -47.37
CA LEU A 942 -33.33 17.55 -45.91
C LEU A 942 -32.79 16.25 -45.31
N GLY A 943 -33.22 15.09 -45.83
CA GLY A 943 -32.68 13.78 -45.49
C GLY A 943 -31.18 13.67 -45.73
N ASP A 944 -30.71 14.07 -46.92
CA ASP A 944 -29.28 14.07 -47.26
C ASP A 944 -28.45 14.94 -46.28
N ARG A 945 -28.98 16.10 -45.85
CA ARG A 945 -28.32 16.97 -44.87
C ARG A 945 -28.32 16.39 -43.46
N LEU A 946 -29.42 15.77 -43.07
CA LEU A 946 -29.52 15.07 -41.80
C LEU A 946 -28.54 13.90 -41.74
N GLN A 947 -28.31 13.19 -42.85
CA GLN A 947 -27.41 12.04 -42.88
C GLN A 947 -25.99 12.38 -42.42
N GLU A 948 -25.38 13.46 -42.90
CA GLU A 948 -24.02 13.87 -42.51
C GLU A 948 -23.97 14.31 -41.03
N SER A 949 -24.90 15.18 -40.64
CA SER A 949 -24.98 15.72 -39.27
C SER A 949 -25.26 14.63 -38.23
N LEU A 950 -26.17 13.71 -38.56
CA LEU A 950 -26.52 12.55 -37.74
C LEU A 950 -25.34 11.59 -37.60
N ARG A 951 -24.59 11.35 -38.68
CA ARG A 951 -23.38 10.52 -38.64
C ARG A 951 -22.35 11.06 -37.65
N GLU A 952 -22.02 12.36 -37.75
CA GLU A 952 -21.08 12.99 -36.83
C GLU A 952 -21.56 12.96 -35.37
N ALA A 953 -22.84 13.25 -35.12
CA ALA A 953 -23.40 13.24 -33.78
C ALA A 953 -23.40 11.84 -33.16
N VAL A 954 -23.72 10.81 -33.95
CA VAL A 954 -23.64 9.41 -33.52
C VAL A 954 -22.20 9.02 -33.19
N TYR A 955 -21.21 9.37 -34.03
CA TYR A 955 -19.80 9.09 -33.73
C TYR A 955 -19.29 9.76 -32.46
N LYS A 956 -19.52 11.07 -32.30
CA LYS A 956 -19.12 11.81 -31.08
C LYS A 956 -19.73 11.19 -29.83
N LYS A 957 -21.00 10.78 -29.90
CA LYS A 957 -21.67 10.17 -28.75
C LYS A 957 -21.21 8.75 -28.47
N ALA A 958 -21.02 7.94 -29.51
CA ALA A 958 -20.50 6.59 -29.40
C ALA A 958 -19.07 6.58 -28.85
N ALA A 959 -18.23 7.57 -29.16
CA ALA A 959 -16.90 7.71 -28.57
C ALA A 959 -16.95 7.88 -27.04
N ILE A 960 -17.84 8.74 -26.53
CA ILE A 960 -18.05 8.96 -25.09
C ILE A 960 -18.56 7.69 -24.41
N ASP A 961 -19.53 7.01 -25.03
CA ASP A 961 -20.13 5.80 -24.47
C ASP A 961 -19.15 4.62 -24.48
N THR A 962 -18.33 4.49 -25.53
CA THR A 962 -17.26 3.49 -25.63
C THR A 962 -16.18 3.75 -24.57
N ALA A 963 -15.72 5.00 -24.41
CA ALA A 963 -14.78 5.35 -23.35
C ALA A 963 -15.34 5.03 -21.95
N ASN A 964 -16.64 5.25 -21.74
CA ASN A 964 -17.32 4.89 -20.50
C ASN A 964 -17.35 3.37 -20.26
N GLU A 965 -17.67 2.59 -21.28
CA GLU A 965 -17.67 1.13 -21.21
C GLU A 965 -16.27 0.60 -20.90
N MET A 966 -15.25 1.08 -21.61
CA MET A 966 -13.86 0.73 -21.39
C MET A 966 -13.40 1.06 -19.97
N LYS A 967 -13.75 2.24 -19.46
CA LYS A 967 -13.40 2.66 -18.09
C LYS A 967 -14.06 1.76 -17.02
N CYS A 968 -15.25 1.24 -17.29
CA CYS A 968 -15.94 0.32 -16.38
C CYS A 968 -15.40 -1.13 -16.47
N ASN A 969 -15.15 -1.60 -17.69
CA ASN A 969 -14.93 -3.03 -17.96
C ASN A 969 -13.44 -3.41 -18.06
N ILE A 970 -12.55 -2.49 -18.46
CA ILE A 970 -11.11 -2.77 -18.56
C ILE A 970 -10.47 -2.57 -17.20
N THR A 971 -9.86 -3.64 -16.67
CA THR A 971 -9.25 -3.64 -15.33
C THR A 971 -8.14 -2.60 -15.17
N ALA A 972 -7.42 -2.28 -16.25
CA ALA A 972 -6.39 -1.24 -16.26
C ALA A 972 -6.94 0.17 -16.05
N PHE A 973 -8.21 0.41 -16.45
CA PHE A 973 -8.83 1.74 -16.42
C PHE A 973 -9.82 1.91 -15.26
N ASN A 974 -10.22 0.81 -14.60
CA ASN A 974 -11.24 0.80 -13.55
C ASN A 974 -10.70 0.97 -12.11
N GLY A 975 -9.44 1.40 -11.93
CA GLY A 975 -8.81 1.56 -10.61
C GLY A 975 -7.98 2.83 -10.46
N ASN A 976 -7.12 2.86 -9.45
CA ASN A 976 -6.23 3.99 -9.18
C ASN A 976 -4.99 4.00 -10.11
N ARG A 977 -4.20 5.07 -10.02
CA ARG A 977 -2.99 5.27 -10.84
C ARG A 977 -1.99 4.10 -10.76
N SER A 978 -1.84 3.50 -9.58
CA SER A 978 -0.96 2.35 -9.37
C SER A 978 -1.43 1.11 -10.12
N LYS A 979 -2.74 0.89 -10.23
CA LYS A 979 -3.31 -0.22 -11.02
C LYS A 979 -3.03 -0.04 -12.51
N LEU A 980 -3.15 1.19 -13.03
CA LEU A 980 -2.80 1.51 -14.41
C LEU A 980 -1.31 1.25 -14.69
N GLU A 981 -0.42 1.71 -13.79
CA GLU A 981 1.02 1.47 -13.89
C GLU A 981 1.37 -0.02 -13.85
N PHE A 982 0.71 -0.80 -12.97
CA PHE A 982 0.87 -2.25 -12.91
C PHE A 982 0.55 -2.93 -14.24
N HIS A 983 -0.58 -2.58 -14.87
CA HIS A 983 -0.96 -3.16 -16.16
C HIS A 983 -0.03 -2.74 -17.31
N LEU A 984 0.48 -1.50 -17.31
CA LEU A 984 1.54 -1.06 -18.22
C LEU A 984 2.80 -1.90 -18.03
N MET A 985 3.28 -2.06 -16.79
CA MET A 985 4.45 -2.87 -16.48
C MET A 985 4.26 -4.33 -16.90
N LYS A 986 3.08 -4.90 -16.68
CA LYS A 986 2.75 -6.25 -17.17
C LYS A 986 2.88 -6.36 -18.69
N SER A 987 2.30 -5.41 -19.44
CA SER A 987 2.41 -5.36 -20.90
C SER A 987 3.85 -5.24 -21.38
N LEU A 988 4.67 -4.40 -20.74
CA LEU A 988 6.10 -4.28 -21.05
C LEU A 988 6.86 -5.59 -20.82
N ALA A 989 6.55 -6.30 -19.73
CA ALA A 989 7.14 -7.61 -19.46
C ALA A 989 6.69 -8.70 -20.43
N GLU A 990 5.46 -8.63 -20.95
CA GLU A 990 4.95 -9.56 -21.97
C GLU A 990 5.62 -9.33 -23.35
N LYS A 991 5.86 -8.07 -23.72
CA LYS A 991 6.53 -7.71 -24.98
C LYS A 991 8.03 -7.97 -24.97
N GLU A 992 8.68 -7.80 -23.81
CA GLU A 992 10.13 -7.91 -23.65
C GLU A 992 10.97 -7.03 -24.62
N GLU A 993 10.47 -5.85 -24.97
CA GLU A 993 11.16 -4.93 -25.88
C GLU A 993 11.91 -3.82 -25.12
N PHE A 994 13.25 -3.85 -25.16
CA PHE A 994 14.10 -2.89 -24.43
C PHE A 994 13.74 -1.41 -24.69
N GLN A 995 13.45 -1.05 -25.94
CA GLN A 995 13.12 0.33 -26.29
C GLN A 995 11.84 0.81 -25.60
N SER A 996 10.85 -0.07 -25.45
CA SER A 996 9.59 0.22 -24.76
C SER A 996 9.82 0.47 -23.25
N PHE A 997 10.74 -0.28 -22.63
CA PHE A 997 11.20 0.01 -21.26
C PHE A 997 11.86 1.38 -21.17
N ILE A 998 12.79 1.71 -22.08
CA ILE A 998 13.48 3.02 -22.09
C ILE A 998 12.50 4.17 -22.25
N THR A 999 11.50 4.04 -23.13
CA THR A 999 10.43 5.02 -23.29
C THR A 999 9.69 5.23 -21.96
N TYR A 1000 9.30 4.17 -21.26
CA TYR A 1000 8.65 4.28 -19.94
C TYR A 1000 9.56 4.87 -18.85
N ILE A 1001 10.87 4.60 -18.88
CA ILE A 1001 11.84 5.12 -17.89
C ILE A 1001 12.16 6.60 -18.11
N LYS A 1002 12.27 7.05 -19.35
CA LYS A 1002 12.70 8.42 -19.68
C LYS A 1002 11.54 9.35 -19.99
N GLN A 1003 10.46 8.82 -20.54
CA GLN A 1003 9.27 9.56 -20.98
C GLN A 1003 7.99 8.82 -20.55
N PRO A 1004 7.74 8.70 -19.24
CA PRO A 1004 6.60 7.95 -18.72
C PRO A 1004 5.28 8.42 -19.32
N LYS A 1005 5.08 9.73 -19.49
CA LYS A 1005 3.89 10.30 -20.14
C LYS A 1005 3.63 9.68 -21.52
N ALA A 1006 4.66 9.60 -22.37
CA ALA A 1006 4.57 9.00 -23.70
C ALA A 1006 4.31 7.50 -23.64
N ALA A 1007 4.90 6.77 -22.68
CA ALA A 1007 4.66 5.34 -22.53
C ALA A 1007 3.22 5.01 -22.12
N PHE A 1008 2.62 5.81 -21.23
CA PHE A 1008 1.20 5.67 -20.90
C PHE A 1008 0.29 6.05 -22.08
N GLU A 1009 0.63 7.09 -22.85
CA GLU A 1009 -0.06 7.43 -24.11
C GLU A 1009 -0.08 6.24 -25.08
N ILE A 1010 1.08 5.62 -25.33
CA ILE A 1010 1.19 4.44 -26.19
C ILE A 1010 0.34 3.29 -25.64
N PHE A 1011 0.48 2.97 -24.35
CA PHE A 1011 -0.25 1.86 -23.74
C PHE A 1011 -1.77 2.03 -23.76
N ILE A 1012 -2.28 3.23 -23.46
CA ILE A 1012 -3.72 3.50 -23.54
C ILE A 1012 -4.18 3.38 -25.00
N THR A 1013 -3.40 3.86 -25.97
CA THR A 1013 -3.70 3.71 -27.41
C THR A 1013 -3.81 2.24 -27.79
N GLU A 1014 -2.84 1.42 -27.43
CA GLU A 1014 -2.84 -0.02 -27.72
C GLU A 1014 -4.02 -0.75 -27.05
N CYS A 1015 -4.35 -0.40 -25.81
CA CYS A 1015 -5.54 -0.96 -25.15
C CYS A 1015 -6.84 -0.57 -25.85
N VAL A 1016 -6.93 0.65 -26.38
CA VAL A 1016 -8.07 1.12 -27.17
C VAL A 1016 -8.16 0.36 -28.48
N ASP A 1017 -7.06 0.25 -29.22
CA ASP A 1017 -7.00 -0.45 -30.50
C ASP A 1017 -7.34 -1.94 -30.31
N GLN A 1018 -6.79 -2.59 -29.29
CA GLN A 1018 -7.09 -3.98 -28.95
C GLN A 1018 -8.58 -4.17 -28.59
N TYR A 1019 -9.14 -3.26 -27.79
CA TYR A 1019 -10.57 -3.30 -27.45
C TYR A 1019 -11.44 -3.22 -28.70
N TYR A 1020 -11.08 -2.35 -29.64
CA TYR A 1020 -11.76 -2.19 -30.92
C TYR A 1020 -11.71 -3.46 -31.79
N MET A 1021 -10.56 -4.14 -31.82
CA MET A 1021 -10.40 -5.41 -32.53
C MET A 1021 -11.24 -6.53 -31.89
N ASP A 1022 -11.22 -6.63 -30.55
CA ASP A 1022 -11.84 -7.74 -29.82
C ASP A 1022 -13.36 -7.56 -29.61
N ASN A 1023 -13.87 -6.32 -29.63
CA ASN A 1023 -15.25 -6.00 -29.23
C ASN A 1023 -16.05 -5.26 -30.32
N SER A 1024 -15.71 -5.44 -31.60
CA SER A 1024 -16.38 -4.79 -32.74
C SER A 1024 -17.92 -4.82 -32.67
N SER A 1025 -18.51 -5.92 -32.16
CA SER A 1025 -19.96 -6.03 -31.93
C SER A 1025 -20.51 -5.08 -30.87
N SER A 1026 -19.75 -4.78 -29.80
CA SER A 1026 -20.17 -3.82 -28.77
C SER A 1026 -20.17 -2.39 -29.30
N ILE A 1027 -19.17 -2.04 -30.11
CA ILE A 1027 -19.10 -0.72 -30.77
C ILE A 1027 -20.26 -0.53 -31.76
N TYR A 1028 -20.55 -1.54 -32.58
CA TYR A 1028 -21.73 -1.50 -33.45
C TYR A 1028 -23.03 -1.33 -32.66
N LYS A 1029 -23.15 -2.01 -31.50
CA LYS A 1029 -24.29 -1.83 -30.59
C LYS A 1029 -24.37 -0.41 -30.04
N ALA A 1030 -23.25 0.20 -29.67
CA ALA A 1030 -23.21 1.58 -29.19
C ALA A 1030 -23.61 2.59 -30.28
N LEU A 1031 -23.14 2.38 -31.53
CA LEU A 1031 -23.55 3.18 -32.69
C LEU A 1031 -25.06 3.06 -32.94
N LYS A 1032 -25.59 1.83 -32.91
CA LYS A 1032 -27.02 1.56 -33.10
C LYS A 1032 -27.89 2.23 -32.03
N ILE A 1033 -27.54 2.07 -30.75
CA ILE A 1033 -28.29 2.69 -29.63
C ILE A 1033 -28.32 4.22 -29.78
N ASN A 1034 -27.20 4.82 -30.19
CA ASN A 1034 -27.12 6.26 -30.38
C ASN A 1034 -27.88 6.72 -31.64
N LEU A 1035 -27.83 5.96 -32.73
CA LEU A 1035 -28.65 6.21 -33.92
C LEU A 1035 -30.14 6.19 -33.59
N ASP A 1036 -30.62 5.17 -32.88
CA ASP A 1036 -32.02 5.06 -32.44
C ASP A 1036 -32.43 6.26 -31.56
N ARG A 1037 -31.52 6.71 -30.67
CA ARG A 1037 -31.76 7.86 -29.80
C ARG A 1037 -31.92 9.16 -30.60
N PHE A 1038 -31.02 9.45 -31.52
CA PHE A 1038 -31.11 10.64 -32.36
C PHE A 1038 -32.28 10.57 -33.33
N THR A 1039 -32.60 9.39 -33.86
CA THR A 1039 -33.77 9.16 -34.72
C THR A 1039 -35.06 9.54 -34.00
N LYS A 1040 -35.25 9.10 -32.75
CA LYS A 1040 -36.40 9.52 -31.92
C LYS A 1040 -36.45 11.03 -31.67
N LEU A 1041 -35.29 11.66 -31.50
CA LEU A 1041 -35.18 13.09 -31.30
C LEU A 1041 -35.57 13.87 -32.57
N ILE A 1042 -35.15 13.40 -33.75
CA ILE A 1042 -35.54 13.99 -35.04
C ILE A 1042 -37.02 13.76 -35.33
N HIS A 1043 -37.58 12.57 -35.09
CA HIS A 1043 -39.03 12.34 -35.22
C HIS A 1043 -39.84 13.30 -34.35
N SER A 1044 -39.47 13.44 -33.08
CA SER A 1044 -40.14 14.37 -32.17
C SER A 1044 -40.04 15.83 -32.65
N ALA A 1045 -38.89 16.22 -33.23
CA ALA A 1045 -38.73 17.54 -33.83
C ALA A 1045 -39.61 17.72 -35.09
N ILE A 1046 -39.76 16.68 -35.93
CA ILE A 1046 -40.65 16.69 -37.10
C ILE A 1046 -42.10 16.90 -36.64
N GLU A 1047 -42.61 16.06 -35.72
CA GLU A 1047 -43.98 16.14 -35.19
C GLU A 1047 -44.27 17.51 -34.55
N THR A 1048 -43.34 17.99 -33.71
CA THR A 1048 -43.48 19.27 -33.00
C THR A 1048 -43.52 20.45 -33.97
N SER A 1049 -42.63 20.42 -34.99
CA SER A 1049 -42.57 21.47 -36.02
C SER A 1049 -43.83 21.48 -36.89
N SER A 1050 -44.35 20.31 -37.25
CA SER A 1050 -45.59 20.17 -38.00
C SER A 1050 -46.80 20.69 -37.21
N SER A 1051 -46.98 20.23 -35.98
CA SER A 1051 -48.07 20.66 -35.09
C SER A 1051 -48.07 22.18 -34.87
N ILE A 1052 -46.93 22.77 -34.50
CA ILE A 1052 -46.82 24.22 -34.27
C ILE A 1052 -47.12 25.02 -35.55
N THR A 1053 -46.69 24.52 -36.72
CA THR A 1053 -46.89 25.21 -38.00
C THR A 1053 -48.35 25.13 -38.45
N ILE A 1054 -48.99 23.97 -38.31
CA ILE A 1054 -50.41 23.77 -38.64
C ILE A 1054 -51.28 24.66 -37.75
N ASP A 1055 -51.04 24.66 -36.43
CA ASP A 1055 -51.77 25.48 -35.47
C ASP A 1055 -51.67 26.99 -35.76
N ARG A 1056 -50.48 27.44 -36.18
CA ARG A 1056 -50.20 28.85 -36.49
C ARG A 1056 -50.55 29.24 -37.93
N ARG A 1057 -51.04 28.31 -38.77
CA ARG A 1057 -51.23 28.48 -40.22
C ARG A 1057 -49.97 29.02 -40.91
N GLY A 1058 -48.82 28.51 -40.49
CA GLY A 1058 -47.52 28.88 -41.01
C GLY A 1058 -47.21 28.23 -42.36
N ASP A 1059 -46.03 28.50 -42.88
CA ASP A 1059 -45.48 27.90 -44.09
C ASP A 1059 -44.24 27.05 -43.78
N VAL A 1060 -43.64 26.48 -44.81
CA VAL A 1060 -42.41 25.68 -44.67
C VAL A 1060 -41.25 26.44 -44.02
N SER A 1061 -41.20 27.77 -44.12
CA SER A 1061 -40.16 28.56 -43.46
C SER A 1061 -40.35 28.53 -41.94
N SER A 1062 -41.58 28.71 -41.47
CA SER A 1062 -41.89 28.61 -40.04
C SER A 1062 -41.71 27.20 -39.47
N TRP A 1063 -41.98 26.17 -40.28
CA TRP A 1063 -41.71 24.77 -39.94
C TRP A 1063 -40.21 24.54 -39.75
N LEU A 1064 -39.38 24.97 -40.70
CA LEU A 1064 -37.92 24.84 -40.63
C LEU A 1064 -37.31 25.59 -39.44
N ASP A 1065 -37.82 26.80 -39.13
CA ASP A 1065 -37.32 27.57 -38.01
C ASP A 1065 -37.54 26.84 -36.68
N THR A 1066 -38.70 26.20 -36.55
CA THR A 1066 -39.04 25.37 -35.39
C THR A 1066 -38.18 24.10 -35.37
N PHE A 1067 -38.08 23.40 -36.50
CA PHE A 1067 -37.30 22.17 -36.66
C PHE A 1067 -35.82 22.38 -36.32
N CYS A 1068 -35.21 23.44 -36.87
CA CYS A 1068 -33.81 23.78 -36.58
C CYS A 1068 -33.61 24.23 -35.14
N SER A 1069 -34.62 24.88 -34.53
CA SER A 1069 -34.56 25.30 -33.13
C SER A 1069 -34.51 24.09 -32.20
N GLU A 1070 -35.40 23.11 -32.40
CA GLU A 1070 -35.47 21.88 -31.61
C GLU A 1070 -34.18 21.05 -31.70
N LEU A 1071 -33.51 21.05 -32.87
CA LEU A 1071 -32.29 20.26 -33.10
C LEU A 1071 -30.98 20.99 -32.78
N SER A 1072 -31.02 22.30 -32.53
CA SER A 1072 -29.83 23.17 -32.52
C SER A 1072 -28.74 22.82 -31.49
N ALA A 1073 -29.09 22.19 -30.37
CA ALA A 1073 -28.14 21.73 -29.37
C ALA A 1073 -27.55 20.34 -29.68
N HIS A 1074 -28.17 19.58 -30.59
CA HIS A 1074 -27.90 18.16 -30.80
C HIS A 1074 -27.27 17.85 -32.15
N LEU A 1075 -27.60 18.62 -33.18
CA LEU A 1075 -27.17 18.42 -34.56
C LEU A 1075 -26.71 19.74 -35.17
N THR A 1076 -25.67 19.69 -36.00
CA THR A 1076 -25.23 20.85 -36.77
C THR A 1076 -26.03 20.91 -38.07
N LEU A 1077 -26.90 21.90 -38.19
CA LEU A 1077 -27.73 22.18 -39.36
C LEU A 1077 -27.62 23.67 -39.65
N SER A 1078 -26.71 24.04 -40.55
CA SER A 1078 -26.46 25.45 -40.80
C SER A 1078 -27.66 26.12 -41.45
N HIS A 1079 -28.04 27.29 -40.93
CA HIS A 1079 -29.15 28.07 -41.45
C HIS A 1079 -28.89 28.56 -42.90
N SER A 1080 -27.62 28.67 -43.32
CA SER A 1080 -27.25 28.99 -44.71
C SER A 1080 -27.56 27.82 -45.67
N ASP A 1081 -27.36 26.58 -45.24
CA ASP A 1081 -27.62 25.37 -46.05
C ASP A 1081 -29.11 25.16 -46.32
N LEU A 1082 -29.98 25.73 -45.47
CA LEU A 1082 -31.43 25.57 -45.50
C LEU A 1082 -32.17 26.75 -46.14
N LYS A 1083 -31.47 27.80 -46.59
CA LYS A 1083 -32.07 28.95 -47.32
C LYS A 1083 -32.85 28.53 -48.57
N VAL A 1084 -32.41 27.45 -49.23
CA VAL A 1084 -33.06 26.81 -50.39
C VAL A 1084 -34.53 26.49 -50.12
N VAL A 1085 -34.82 26.04 -48.90
CA VAL A 1085 -36.10 25.47 -48.50
C VAL A 1085 -37.07 26.58 -48.10
N LYS A 1086 -36.58 27.67 -47.48
CA LYS A 1086 -37.38 28.87 -47.11
C LYS A 1086 -37.99 29.62 -48.29
N CYS A 1087 -37.48 29.40 -49.51
CA CYS A 1087 -38.00 30.04 -50.72
C CYS A 1087 -39.14 29.26 -51.41
N GLN A 1088 -39.52 28.09 -50.87
CA GLN A 1088 -40.59 27.25 -51.40
C GLN A 1088 -41.95 27.65 -50.78
N ASN A 1089 -42.96 27.89 -51.62
CA ASN A 1089 -44.31 28.26 -51.17
C ASN A 1089 -45.16 27.00 -50.90
N ILE A 1090 -44.76 26.21 -49.90
CA ILE A 1090 -45.42 24.96 -49.49
C ILE A 1090 -46.31 25.23 -48.26
N LYS A 1091 -47.57 24.81 -48.34
CA LYS A 1091 -48.58 24.95 -47.28
C LYS A 1091 -49.15 23.62 -46.78
N ASP A 1092 -48.86 22.54 -47.48
CA ASP A 1092 -49.29 21.19 -47.12
C ASP A 1092 -48.25 20.59 -46.17
N ILE A 1093 -48.40 20.90 -44.88
CA ILE A 1093 -47.48 20.51 -43.82
C ILE A 1093 -47.70 19.04 -43.43
N ASP A 1094 -48.93 18.53 -43.55
CA ASP A 1094 -49.25 17.13 -43.27
C ASP A 1094 -48.48 16.21 -44.23
N PHE A 1095 -48.48 16.51 -45.54
CA PHE A 1095 -47.70 15.73 -46.51
C PHE A 1095 -46.19 15.92 -46.34
N LEU A 1096 -45.74 17.08 -45.86
CA LEU A 1096 -44.32 17.30 -45.54
C LEU A 1096 -43.87 16.44 -44.35
N GLU A 1097 -44.70 16.30 -43.33
CA GLU A 1097 -44.43 15.43 -42.18
C GLU A 1097 -44.24 13.97 -42.61
N GLU A 1098 -45.16 13.45 -43.42
CA GLU A 1098 -45.11 12.07 -43.94
C GLU A 1098 -43.87 11.86 -44.82
N ALA A 1099 -43.59 12.81 -45.72
CA ALA A 1099 -42.42 12.75 -46.60
C ALA A 1099 -41.11 12.82 -45.81
N MET A 1100 -41.01 13.69 -44.81
CA MET A 1100 -39.83 13.81 -43.94
C MET A 1100 -39.59 12.57 -43.09
N THR A 1101 -40.67 11.95 -42.59
CA THR A 1101 -40.63 10.69 -41.84
C THR A 1101 -40.05 9.58 -42.73
N THR A 1102 -40.54 9.47 -43.97
CA THR A 1102 -40.05 8.47 -44.95
C THR A 1102 -38.58 8.72 -45.34
N ALA A 1103 -38.19 9.99 -45.51
CA ALA A 1103 -36.81 10.36 -45.81
C ALA A 1103 -35.88 10.01 -44.64
N LEU A 1104 -36.31 10.24 -43.40
CA LEU A 1104 -35.56 9.87 -42.20
C LEU A 1104 -35.37 8.35 -42.09
N GLU A 1105 -36.40 7.55 -42.36
CA GLU A 1105 -36.29 6.09 -42.39
C GLU A 1105 -35.22 5.62 -43.39
N THR A 1106 -35.21 6.23 -44.59
CA THR A 1106 -34.20 5.95 -45.62
C THR A 1106 -32.78 6.32 -45.16
N VAL A 1107 -32.61 7.47 -44.50
CA VAL A 1107 -31.33 7.92 -43.92
C VAL A 1107 -30.85 6.95 -42.84
N VAL A 1108 -31.75 6.52 -41.95
CA VAL A 1108 -31.45 5.56 -40.88
C VAL A 1108 -31.01 4.21 -41.46
N ASP A 1109 -31.70 3.70 -42.48
CA ASP A 1109 -31.34 2.46 -43.17
C ASP A 1109 -29.99 2.54 -43.90
N ASN A 1110 -29.67 3.70 -44.48
CA ASN A 1110 -28.37 3.95 -45.10
C ASN A 1110 -27.27 3.98 -44.04
N LEU A 1111 -27.46 4.72 -42.94
CA LEU A 1111 -26.48 4.81 -41.85
C LEU A 1111 -26.30 3.47 -41.13
N MET A 1112 -27.35 2.69 -40.95
CA MET A 1112 -27.23 1.34 -40.38
C MET A 1112 -26.35 0.43 -41.26
N ARG A 1113 -26.48 0.53 -42.59
CA ARG A 1113 -25.60 -0.19 -43.54
C ARG A 1113 -24.18 0.34 -43.49
N ASP A 1114 -24.00 1.66 -43.49
CA ASP A 1114 -22.68 2.30 -43.38
C ASP A 1114 -21.97 1.85 -42.10
N PHE A 1115 -22.66 1.88 -40.95
CA PHE A 1115 -22.08 1.50 -39.65
C PHE A 1115 -21.79 0.00 -39.54
N PHE A 1116 -22.55 -0.86 -40.22
CA PHE A 1116 -22.25 -2.29 -40.27
C PHE A 1116 -20.96 -2.56 -41.05
N MET A 1117 -20.67 -1.76 -42.07
CA MET A 1117 -19.49 -1.85 -42.93
C MET A 1117 -18.31 -0.97 -42.48
N CYS A 1118 -18.49 -0.17 -41.42
CA CYS A 1118 -17.55 0.90 -41.08
C CYS A 1118 -16.23 0.40 -40.51
N ASP A 1119 -15.16 1.02 -41.00
CA ASP A 1119 -13.89 1.04 -40.32
C ASP A 1119 -13.99 1.94 -39.08
N VAL A 1120 -13.60 1.37 -37.95
CA VAL A 1120 -13.60 1.96 -36.62
C VAL A 1120 -12.72 3.23 -36.57
N SER A 1121 -11.77 3.36 -37.49
CA SER A 1121 -10.93 4.55 -37.67
C SER A 1121 -11.69 5.86 -37.85
N ASN A 1122 -12.97 5.79 -38.22
CA ASN A 1122 -13.81 6.94 -38.56
C ASN A 1122 -14.53 7.57 -37.36
N ILE A 1123 -14.43 7.00 -36.15
CA ILE A 1123 -15.02 7.57 -34.93
C ILE A 1123 -14.19 8.80 -34.51
N GLU A 1124 -14.72 9.98 -34.79
CA GLU A 1124 -14.13 11.29 -34.41
C GLU A 1124 -14.18 11.52 -32.89
N GLY A 1125 -13.11 12.05 -32.30
CA GLY A 1125 -12.99 12.25 -30.84
C GLY A 1125 -12.59 10.99 -30.07
N LYS A 1126 -11.56 10.30 -30.58
CA LYS A 1126 -11.07 8.96 -30.18
C LYS A 1126 -11.25 8.69 -28.68
N PRO A 1127 -11.90 7.58 -28.28
CA PRO A 1127 -11.98 7.16 -26.88
C PRO A 1127 -10.64 7.18 -26.13
N TYR A 1128 -9.54 6.97 -26.87
CA TYR A 1128 -8.19 7.21 -26.41
C TYR A 1128 -7.97 8.58 -25.76
N GLU A 1129 -8.36 9.69 -26.41
CA GLU A 1129 -8.13 11.05 -25.90
C GLU A 1129 -8.95 11.31 -24.63
N ILE A 1130 -10.19 10.78 -24.61
CA ILE A 1130 -11.10 10.87 -23.46
C ILE A 1130 -10.51 10.11 -22.27
N LEU A 1131 -10.07 8.86 -22.49
CA LEU A 1131 -9.46 8.01 -21.48
C LEU A 1131 -8.12 8.56 -21.01
N TYR A 1132 -7.29 9.06 -21.91
CA TYR A 1132 -6.01 9.66 -21.58
C TYR A 1132 -6.19 10.84 -20.65
N LYS A 1133 -7.08 11.79 -20.97
CA LYS A 1133 -7.38 12.90 -20.07
C LYS A 1133 -7.88 12.38 -18.73
N GLN A 1134 -8.77 11.38 -18.71
CA GLN A 1134 -9.31 10.81 -17.47
C GLN A 1134 -8.26 10.14 -16.59
N LEU A 1135 -7.30 9.44 -17.19
CA LEU A 1135 -6.25 8.69 -16.51
C LEU A 1135 -4.98 9.53 -16.28
N ASP A 1136 -5.04 10.81 -16.67
CA ASP A 1136 -3.98 11.78 -16.47
C ASP A 1136 -3.70 12.02 -14.97
N GLY A 1137 -2.51 12.52 -14.67
CA GLY A 1137 -2.10 12.76 -13.29
C GLY A 1137 -0.78 13.51 -13.19
N CYS A 1138 -0.14 13.41 -12.04
CA CYS A 1138 1.18 13.98 -11.86
C CYS A 1138 2.21 13.17 -12.67
N TRP A 1139 3.01 13.87 -13.49
CA TRP A 1139 4.08 13.28 -14.29
C TRP A 1139 5.47 13.61 -13.79
N GLU A 1140 5.58 14.24 -12.63
CA GLU A 1140 6.86 14.46 -11.99
C GLU A 1140 7.54 13.12 -11.72
N ILE A 1141 8.85 13.10 -11.97
CA ILE A 1141 9.67 11.90 -11.86
C ILE A 1141 10.69 12.02 -10.74
N CYS A 1142 10.86 10.93 -9.99
CA CYS A 1142 11.80 10.87 -8.88
C CYS A 1142 13.20 11.20 -9.40
N PRO A 1143 13.91 12.17 -8.80
CA PRO A 1143 15.20 12.63 -9.32
C PRO A 1143 16.27 11.53 -9.28
N PHE A 1144 16.11 10.51 -8.43
CA PHE A 1144 17.06 9.41 -8.31
C PHE A 1144 16.81 8.24 -9.29
N CYS A 1145 15.57 7.75 -9.46
CA CYS A 1145 15.27 6.57 -10.28
C CYS A 1145 14.29 6.76 -11.45
N ASN A 1146 13.78 7.98 -11.67
CA ASN A 1146 12.72 8.27 -12.64
C ASN A 1146 11.38 7.54 -12.39
N ALA A 1147 11.11 7.05 -11.18
CA ALA A 1147 9.75 6.59 -10.83
C ALA A 1147 8.75 7.75 -10.89
N VAL A 1148 7.54 7.50 -11.38
CA VAL A 1148 6.52 8.54 -11.60
C VAL A 1148 5.72 8.76 -10.32
N CYS A 1149 5.35 10.00 -10.03
CA CYS A 1149 4.45 10.30 -8.92
C CYS A 1149 3.12 9.53 -9.07
N THR A 1150 2.61 8.97 -7.97
CA THR A 1150 1.33 8.23 -7.98
C THR A 1150 0.10 9.12 -7.79
N ASN A 1151 0.29 10.42 -7.55
CA ASN A 1151 -0.81 11.36 -7.37
C ASN A 1151 -1.57 11.58 -8.69
N THR A 1152 -2.90 11.49 -8.63
CA THR A 1152 -3.78 11.64 -9.81
C THR A 1152 -4.07 13.09 -10.16
N VAL A 1153 -3.59 14.07 -9.39
CA VAL A 1153 -3.81 15.49 -9.63
C VAL A 1153 -2.56 16.08 -10.30
N PRO A 1154 -2.64 16.57 -11.54
CA PRO A 1154 -1.55 17.32 -12.16
C PRO A 1154 -1.22 18.58 -11.35
N GLY A 1155 0.07 18.84 -11.08
CA GLY A 1155 0.52 20.07 -10.42
C GLY A 1155 0.08 20.23 -8.95
N HIS A 1156 -0.12 19.12 -8.22
CA HIS A 1156 -0.46 19.16 -6.80
C HIS A 1156 0.62 19.85 -5.95
N GLU A 1157 0.19 20.50 -4.86
CA GLU A 1157 1.08 21.27 -3.95
C GLU A 1157 1.81 20.41 -2.91
N GLU A 1158 1.32 19.19 -2.63
CA GLU A 1158 1.95 18.24 -1.71
C GLU A 1158 3.26 17.66 -2.27
N ASP A 1159 4.12 17.12 -1.41
CA ASP A 1159 5.35 16.42 -1.83
C ASP A 1159 5.03 15.28 -2.82
N HIS A 1160 5.81 15.19 -3.89
CA HIS A 1160 5.72 14.07 -4.83
C HIS A 1160 6.16 12.77 -4.16
N SER A 1161 5.40 11.70 -4.39
CA SER A 1161 5.71 10.39 -3.80
C SER A 1161 5.25 9.24 -4.69
N VAL A 1162 5.89 8.09 -4.48
CA VAL A 1162 5.56 6.83 -5.14
C VAL A 1162 5.87 5.69 -4.18
N LYS A 1163 5.03 4.66 -4.18
CA LYS A 1163 5.19 3.52 -3.27
C LYS A 1163 6.43 2.69 -3.60
N PHE A 1164 6.70 2.46 -4.88
CA PHE A 1164 7.78 1.58 -5.33
C PHE A 1164 8.78 2.33 -6.21
N HIS A 1165 10.02 2.42 -5.74
CA HIS A 1165 11.14 2.97 -6.49
C HIS A 1165 11.85 1.88 -7.31
N ARG A 1166 12.68 2.32 -8.27
CA ARG A 1166 13.41 1.46 -9.22
C ARG A 1166 14.92 1.54 -8.96
N PRO A 1167 15.71 0.54 -9.40
CA PRO A 1167 17.17 0.64 -9.35
C PRO A 1167 17.69 1.89 -10.06
N GLU A 1168 18.58 2.64 -9.43
CA GLU A 1168 19.07 3.93 -9.94
C GLU A 1168 19.85 3.79 -11.25
N GLY A 1169 20.52 2.66 -11.46
CA GLY A 1169 21.24 2.31 -12.69
C GLY A 1169 20.34 2.22 -13.92
N ILE A 1170 19.03 1.99 -13.75
CA ILE A 1170 18.07 2.01 -14.86
C ILE A 1170 17.97 3.41 -15.48
N LYS A 1171 18.18 4.47 -14.70
CA LYS A 1171 18.30 5.86 -15.20
C LYS A 1171 19.69 6.15 -15.80
N GLY A 1172 20.65 5.24 -15.62
CA GLY A 1172 22.04 5.38 -16.03
C GLY A 1172 22.95 5.90 -14.92
N ARG A 1173 22.48 5.91 -13.66
CA ARG A 1173 23.28 6.34 -12.52
C ARG A 1173 24.35 5.32 -12.19
N LYS A 1174 25.53 5.80 -11.80
CA LYS A 1174 26.70 4.98 -11.52
C LYS A 1174 27.28 5.32 -10.16
N TRP A 1175 28.01 4.39 -9.59
CA TRP A 1175 28.82 4.63 -8.40
C TRP A 1175 29.90 5.68 -8.70
N TYR A 1176 30.07 6.63 -7.78
CA TYR A 1176 30.99 7.75 -7.93
C TYR A 1176 32.42 7.27 -8.23
N LYS A 1177 33.07 7.87 -9.24
CA LYS A 1177 34.40 7.49 -9.77
C LYS A 1177 34.54 6.07 -10.32
N THR A 1178 33.44 5.37 -10.59
CA THR A 1178 33.45 4.07 -11.27
C THR A 1178 32.71 4.13 -12.62
N GLU A 1179 32.76 3.06 -13.41
CA GLU A 1179 31.86 2.84 -14.55
C GLU A 1179 30.73 1.84 -14.23
N HIS A 1180 30.49 1.58 -12.94
CA HIS A 1180 29.53 0.58 -12.48
C HIS A 1180 28.15 1.19 -12.27
N LEU A 1181 27.15 0.72 -13.00
CA LEU A 1181 25.75 1.12 -12.84
C LEU A 1181 25.23 0.70 -11.46
N ALA A 1182 24.51 1.61 -10.78
CA ALA A 1182 24.02 1.36 -9.43
C ALA A 1182 22.80 0.42 -9.44
N THR A 1183 22.81 -0.64 -8.63
CA THR A 1183 21.68 -1.57 -8.50
C THR A 1183 20.75 -1.21 -7.34
N ASP A 1184 21.13 -0.25 -6.49
CA ASP A 1184 20.34 0.20 -5.35
C ASP A 1184 19.09 0.97 -5.78
N ILE A 1185 18.06 0.90 -4.95
CA ILE A 1185 16.81 1.63 -5.13
C ILE A 1185 16.81 2.87 -4.22
N CYS A 1186 16.13 3.94 -4.65
CA CYS A 1186 16.20 5.23 -3.95
C CYS A 1186 15.73 5.14 -2.49
N SER A 1187 14.74 4.28 -2.22
CA SER A 1187 14.21 4.04 -0.88
C SER A 1187 15.22 3.34 0.05
N SER A 1188 16.13 2.52 -0.49
CA SER A 1188 17.27 1.98 0.27
C SER A 1188 18.39 3.01 0.38
N SER A 1189 18.64 3.80 -0.66
CA SER A 1189 19.64 4.87 -0.65
C SER A 1189 19.33 5.93 0.42
N VAL A 1190 18.08 6.41 0.54
CA VAL A 1190 17.68 7.35 1.61
C VAL A 1190 17.69 6.76 3.01
N ALA A 1191 17.73 5.42 3.14
CA ALA A 1191 17.91 4.74 4.42
C ALA A 1191 19.41 4.59 4.79
N SER A 1192 20.30 4.72 3.83
CA SER A 1192 21.74 4.51 3.97
C SER A 1192 22.48 5.77 4.46
N ASP A 1193 23.74 5.61 4.86
CA ASP A 1193 24.66 6.72 5.14
C ASP A 1193 25.45 7.13 3.88
N ASP A 1194 24.97 6.73 2.70
CA ASP A 1194 25.62 6.98 1.43
C ASP A 1194 25.50 8.45 1.06
N LEU A 1195 26.50 8.92 0.32
CA LEU A 1195 26.52 10.27 -0.21
C LEU A 1195 26.10 10.20 -1.67
N PHE A 1196 25.16 11.06 -2.08
CA PHE A 1196 25.05 11.39 -3.48
C PHE A 1196 25.82 12.66 -3.80
N VAL A 1197 26.45 12.64 -4.97
CA VAL A 1197 27.32 13.70 -5.45
C VAL A 1197 26.55 14.53 -6.47
N LEU A 1198 26.31 15.81 -6.15
CA LEU A 1198 25.77 16.80 -7.09
C LEU A 1198 26.90 17.51 -7.83
N SER A 1199 28.00 17.80 -7.13
CA SER A 1199 29.26 18.30 -7.68
C SER A 1199 30.43 17.87 -6.80
N GLU A 1200 31.68 18.06 -7.25
CA GLU A 1200 32.87 17.69 -6.47
C GLU A 1200 32.90 18.33 -5.07
N ASP A 1201 32.36 19.54 -4.94
CA ASP A 1201 32.27 20.31 -3.70
C ASP A 1201 30.92 20.15 -2.97
N ASN A 1202 29.95 19.43 -3.56
CA ASN A 1202 28.59 19.29 -3.03
C ASN A 1202 28.18 17.80 -2.95
N LYS A 1203 28.49 17.21 -1.80
CA LYS A 1203 28.17 15.81 -1.44
C LYS A 1203 27.16 15.83 -0.32
N ILE A 1204 25.98 15.29 -0.56
CA ILE A 1204 24.87 15.33 0.38
C ILE A 1204 24.55 13.90 0.80
N PRO A 1205 24.40 13.61 2.10
CA PRO A 1205 23.90 12.32 2.56
C PRO A 1205 22.52 12.06 1.98
N TYR A 1206 22.25 10.85 1.50
CA TYR A 1206 20.92 10.51 0.99
C TYR A 1206 19.82 10.69 2.04
N ARG A 1207 20.10 10.49 3.34
CA ARG A 1207 19.15 10.79 4.44
C ARG A 1207 18.76 12.27 4.52
N GLU A 1208 19.63 13.15 4.06
CA GLU A 1208 19.45 14.61 4.05
C GLU A 1208 19.15 15.13 2.64
N TYR A 1209 18.70 14.27 1.72
CA TYR A 1209 18.52 14.63 0.31
C TYR A 1209 17.66 15.87 0.08
N ARG A 1210 16.72 16.18 0.98
CA ARG A 1210 15.88 17.37 0.91
C ARG A 1210 16.68 18.68 1.02
N THR A 1211 17.86 18.66 1.63
CA THR A 1211 18.77 19.82 1.70
C THR A 1211 19.37 20.20 0.35
N ALA A 1212 19.32 19.31 -0.65
CA ALA A 1212 19.78 19.57 -2.01
C ALA A 1212 18.93 20.61 -2.76
N GLY A 1213 17.77 20.99 -2.23
CA GLY A 1213 16.80 21.86 -2.89
C GLY A 1213 16.06 21.17 -4.05
N PRO A 1214 15.19 21.89 -4.79
CA PRO A 1214 14.46 21.33 -5.91
C PRO A 1214 15.37 20.76 -7.00
N PRO A 1215 15.04 19.60 -7.60
CA PRO A 1215 13.79 18.84 -7.43
C PRO A 1215 13.80 17.85 -6.25
N TYR A 1216 14.88 17.73 -5.47
CA TYR A 1216 14.99 16.73 -4.40
C TYR A 1216 14.13 17.06 -3.18
N SER A 1217 14.03 18.34 -2.80
CA SER A 1217 13.24 18.79 -1.65
C SER A 1217 11.73 18.61 -1.83
N GLU A 1218 11.26 18.55 -3.08
CA GLU A 1218 9.84 18.43 -3.48
C GLU A 1218 9.36 16.97 -3.49
N TRP A 1219 10.26 16.00 -3.21
CA TRP A 1219 9.94 14.58 -3.16
C TRP A 1219 9.95 14.05 -1.73
N SER A 1220 8.96 13.22 -1.40
CA SER A 1220 8.92 12.42 -0.18
C SER A 1220 9.24 10.96 -0.51
N ILE A 1221 10.48 10.56 -0.24
CA ILE A 1221 10.96 9.18 -0.43
C ILE A 1221 10.98 8.52 0.93
N THR A 1222 10.09 7.56 1.14
CA THR A 1222 10.03 6.81 2.40
C THR A 1222 11.14 5.75 2.39
N PRO A 1223 11.96 5.63 3.46
CA PRO A 1223 12.94 4.56 3.59
C PRO A 1223 12.25 3.18 3.53
N ASP A 1224 12.58 2.39 2.50
CA ASP A 1224 12.01 1.06 2.27
C ASP A 1224 13.01 0.18 1.49
N LEU A 1225 13.19 -1.05 1.96
CA LEU A 1225 14.07 -2.06 1.33
C LEU A 1225 13.29 -2.98 0.38
N SER A 1226 11.97 -2.81 0.26
CA SER A 1226 11.13 -3.64 -0.60
C SER A 1226 11.37 -3.30 -2.09
N SER A 1227 12.24 -4.07 -2.74
CA SER A 1227 12.42 -4.00 -4.19
C SER A 1227 11.33 -4.81 -4.89
N LEU A 1228 10.62 -4.22 -5.86
CA LEU A 1228 9.77 -5.02 -6.75
C LEU A 1228 10.64 -6.02 -7.53
N ASN A 1229 10.36 -7.32 -7.37
CA ASN A 1229 11.05 -8.38 -8.11
C ASN A 1229 10.99 -8.17 -9.63
N TYR A 1230 9.97 -7.46 -10.11
CA TYR A 1230 9.86 -6.98 -11.48
C TYR A 1230 11.13 -6.25 -11.95
N TRP A 1231 11.61 -5.24 -11.22
CA TRP A 1231 12.76 -4.45 -11.66
C TRP A 1231 14.08 -5.22 -11.58
N LYS A 1232 14.19 -6.17 -10.64
CA LYS A 1232 15.30 -7.13 -10.61
C LYS A 1232 15.32 -7.98 -11.88
N TRP A 1233 14.17 -8.49 -12.29
CA TRP A 1233 14.03 -9.22 -13.56
C TRP A 1233 14.39 -8.35 -14.77
N VAL A 1234 13.91 -7.10 -14.85
CA VAL A 1234 14.25 -6.17 -15.95
C VAL A 1234 15.75 -5.95 -16.07
N VAL A 1235 16.44 -5.66 -14.96
CA VAL A 1235 17.90 -5.44 -14.97
C VAL A 1235 18.64 -6.70 -15.43
N CYS A 1236 18.25 -7.88 -14.94
CA CYS A 1236 18.87 -9.14 -15.36
C CYS A 1236 18.57 -9.48 -16.84
N ARG A 1237 17.35 -9.24 -17.29
CA ARG A 1237 16.87 -9.60 -18.64
C ARG A 1237 17.49 -8.73 -19.73
N PHE A 1238 17.69 -7.45 -19.43
CA PHE A 1238 18.18 -6.43 -20.37
C PHE A 1238 19.56 -5.87 -19.96
N GLN A 1239 20.34 -6.62 -19.18
CA GLN A 1239 21.62 -6.17 -18.66
C GLN A 1239 22.52 -5.62 -19.79
N SER A 1240 22.80 -6.44 -20.80
CA SER A 1240 23.68 -6.06 -21.91
C SER A 1240 23.14 -4.86 -22.72
N ASP A 1241 21.81 -4.73 -22.82
CA ASP A 1241 21.18 -3.61 -23.50
C ASP A 1241 21.37 -2.31 -22.72
N PHE A 1242 21.20 -2.34 -21.39
CA PHE A 1242 21.47 -1.20 -20.52
C PHE A 1242 22.95 -0.81 -20.49
N GLU A 1243 23.85 -1.80 -20.44
CA GLU A 1243 25.30 -1.56 -20.49
C GLU A 1243 25.70 -0.84 -21.78
N LYS A 1244 25.18 -1.33 -22.92
CA LYS A 1244 25.38 -0.72 -24.23
C LYS A 1244 24.75 0.67 -24.33
N TYR A 1245 23.53 0.85 -23.81
CA TYR A 1245 22.80 2.11 -23.91
C TYR A 1245 23.47 3.23 -23.10
N TYR A 1246 24.03 2.91 -21.94
CA TYR A 1246 24.68 3.89 -21.06
C TYR A 1246 26.20 3.97 -21.19
N ASP A 1247 26.83 3.11 -22.00
CA ASP A 1247 28.29 2.96 -22.13
C ASP A 1247 28.97 2.71 -20.77
N LYS A 1248 28.35 1.83 -19.97
CA LYS A 1248 28.72 1.51 -18.59
C LYS A 1248 28.50 0.04 -18.32
N LYS A 1249 28.92 -0.45 -17.16
CA LYS A 1249 28.85 -1.88 -16.85
C LYS A 1249 28.11 -2.18 -15.56
N PHE A 1250 27.42 -3.29 -15.55
CA PHE A 1250 26.87 -3.88 -14.34
C PHE A 1250 27.94 -4.84 -13.76
N GLU A 1251 29.05 -4.27 -13.26
CA GLU A 1251 30.22 -4.97 -12.72
C GLU A 1251 30.58 -4.43 -11.32
N GLY A 1252 31.39 -5.16 -10.54
CA GLY A 1252 31.83 -4.73 -9.21
C GLY A 1252 30.66 -4.41 -8.25
N LEU A 1253 30.61 -3.17 -7.75
CA LEU A 1253 29.52 -2.65 -6.90
C LEU A 1253 28.15 -2.56 -7.62
N GLY A 1254 28.13 -2.76 -8.94
CA GLY A 1254 26.94 -2.77 -9.78
C GLY A 1254 26.61 -4.15 -10.36
N ASN A 1255 27.15 -5.24 -9.82
CA ASN A 1255 26.94 -6.57 -10.38
C ASN A 1255 25.53 -7.13 -10.08
N PRO A 1256 24.68 -7.46 -11.07
CA PRO A 1256 23.35 -8.03 -10.88
C PRO A 1256 23.39 -9.52 -10.56
N PHE A 1257 24.52 -10.21 -10.80
CA PHE A 1257 24.69 -11.67 -10.59
C PHE A 1257 24.79 -12.11 -9.13
N THR A 1258 24.57 -11.18 -8.21
CA THR A 1258 24.41 -11.46 -6.79
C THR A 1258 22.93 -11.53 -6.38
N VAL A 1259 22.03 -11.30 -7.34
CA VAL A 1259 20.59 -11.62 -7.28
C VAL A 1259 20.37 -13.01 -7.92
N GLU A 1260 19.93 -13.99 -7.13
CA GLU A 1260 19.90 -15.42 -7.49
C GLU A 1260 19.18 -15.78 -8.80
N ARG A 1261 19.74 -16.78 -9.50
CA ARG A 1261 19.41 -17.24 -10.87
C ARG A 1261 18.15 -18.12 -11.01
N ASN A 1262 17.22 -18.14 -10.04
CA ASN A 1262 16.21 -19.21 -9.95
C ASN A 1262 14.74 -18.86 -10.28
N SER A 1263 14.46 -17.76 -11.00
CA SER A 1263 13.08 -17.47 -11.47
C SER A 1263 12.90 -17.63 -12.99
N LYS A 1264 13.13 -18.85 -13.51
CA LYS A 1264 12.65 -19.25 -14.85
C LYS A 1264 11.17 -19.67 -14.86
N ARG A 1265 10.34 -19.22 -13.91
CA ARG A 1265 8.90 -19.52 -13.89
C ARG A 1265 8.06 -18.26 -14.11
N ARG A 1266 7.45 -18.20 -15.29
CA ARG A 1266 6.40 -17.26 -15.71
C ARG A 1266 5.12 -17.29 -14.84
N SER A 1267 5.02 -18.15 -13.82
CA SER A 1267 3.72 -18.56 -13.27
C SER A 1267 3.19 -17.78 -12.07
N ASN A 1268 3.90 -16.79 -11.52
CA ASN A 1268 3.46 -16.05 -10.31
C ASN A 1268 3.61 -14.52 -10.43
N PHE A 1269 3.35 -13.94 -11.61
CA PHE A 1269 3.17 -12.48 -11.76
C PHE A 1269 1.68 -12.13 -11.93
#